data_AF-A0A0E0R3F3-F1
#
_entry.id   AF-A0A0E0R3F3-F1
#
_cell.length_a   1.000
_cell.length_b   1.000
_cell.length_c   1.000
_cell.angle_alpha   90.00
_cell.angle_beta   90.00
_cell.angle_gamma   90.00
#
_symmetry.space_group_name_H-M   'P 1'
#
loop_
_entity.id
_entity.type
_entity.pdbx_description
1 polymer ?
#
loop_
_entity_poly.entity_id
_entity_poly.type
_entity_poly.pdbx_seq_one_letter_code
_entity_poly.pdbx_strand_id
1 'polypeptide(L)'
;MALRSPNSMLWLALLVWAALLCGSCHGRFVVEKNSLKVTSPSDMKGTYECAIGNFGVPQYGGTMVGVVAYPKANKKACKSFDDFDISYKAKPGSLPTFLLVDRGDCFFTKKAWNAQNAGAAAILVADDKTEPLITMDTPEESGNTDYLENITIPSALITKSFGDKLKKAIDNGDMVNVNLDWRESLPHPDERVEYEFWTNSNDECGPKCDSQIEFVKSFKGAAQVLEKKGYTQFTPHYITWYCPDSFILSKQCKSQCINHGRYCAPDPEQDFSKGYDGKDVVVQNLRQVCVYKVAKEHGKPWLWWDYVTDFAIRCPMKEKKYTKECADGVIKSLGLDHKAIDKCIGDPDADKENPVLKAEQDAQIGKGSRGDVTILPTLVINNRQYRGKLDKGAVLKAICAGFRETTEPAVCLSEDIQTNECLENNGGCWQDKAANISACKDTFRGRVCECPVVKGVKFVGDGYTHCEASGSGRCEINNGGCWKDSRHGRTYSACTNDGCKCPDGFKGDGVHKCEDIDECKERTACQCKECKCKNTWGSYECGCSGGLLYMKEHDTCISKNAATEVGWNFLWVIFFGLVVAGIAGYAVYKYRIRRYMDSEIRAIMAQLDGKKRYKVSDLTFLNCRTRAAAAAAAEAPLFDALRPGGVYTRAQLRDELDALATSGMFDHVTLQTKPKPDGTLGLTVSYAETEWPAVEHFKCINVGGPMARPDGDELELDDDMTARERMEHLRRQEREYQQLVRRAKPCVLPEKLQRELQGMVKRQRKVSSGLLKRMAGRIERWYHDEGFHCAQVVSYHGNLDAGEVVCEVVEGDITKVEYQFLDKLGNVVDGNTSIPLIDRELPQQLRPGHIYNNGAGKQALKNIDSLGLFSTIEVQPRPDETNQGGVIVAIKLKEHDPKSAQVITDWSIVPGSQGRPTLASIQPGGTVSFEHRNICGLKRSLIGSVTSSNLLNPEDDLSFKLEYAHPYLDGIDNLSRNRTFKISCFNSRKLSPIFVAGPNMYEAPPIWVDRIGFKANITESFTKQSKFTYGLIVEEITTRDENNNICTHGSRQLPSGALSMIGPPTTLSGTGVDRMAFLQANITRDNTEFVNGATIGDRCIFQMDQGLGIGSKNPFFNRHQLTVTKFINLNKQEKGSRKPPPAVLALHGRYAGCVGDLPSYDAFALGGPHSVRGYGMGELGASRNLLEVATELSVPITVKNRHTQVYAFAEHGTDLGSSKDVEGNPTEFFRRVGHGSSYGVGVKLGAVRAEYAVDHNAGTGAFFLRFGERF
;
A
#
# COMPACT_ATOMS: atom_id res chain seq x y z
N MET A 1 -39.09 25.41 42.82
CA MET A 1 -39.10 24.23 43.71
C MET A 1 -37.67 23.70 43.76
N ALA A 2 -37.12 23.57 44.97
CA ALA A 2 -35.69 23.40 45.22
C ALA A 2 -35.16 22.00 44.87
N LEU A 3 -33.95 21.91 44.31
CA LEU A 3 -33.11 20.72 44.33
C LEU A 3 -31.62 21.15 44.28
N ARG A 4 -31.03 21.26 45.48
CA ARG A 4 -29.57 21.19 45.71
C ARG A 4 -29.17 19.72 45.69
N SER A 5 -28.15 19.33 44.92
CA SER A 5 -27.34 18.13 45.23
C SER A 5 -25.89 18.27 44.72
N PRO A 6 -24.88 17.69 45.41
CA PRO A 6 -23.45 17.96 45.20
C PRO A 6 -22.79 17.04 44.15
N ASN A 7 -23.49 16.63 43.09
CA ASN A 7 -22.96 15.70 42.08
C ASN A 7 -22.43 16.37 40.80
N SER A 8 -22.53 17.70 40.68
CA SER A 8 -22.09 18.46 39.50
C SER A 8 -20.55 18.59 39.40
N MET A 9 -19.83 18.58 40.53
CA MET A 9 -18.36 18.70 40.54
C MET A 9 -17.64 17.42 40.09
N LEU A 10 -18.24 16.25 40.28
CA LEU A 10 -17.63 14.96 39.88
C LEU A 10 -17.68 14.78 38.34
N TRP A 11 -18.74 15.30 37.70
CA TRP A 11 -18.91 15.23 36.24
C TRP A 11 -18.03 16.24 35.49
N LEU A 12 -17.78 17.42 36.07
CA LEU A 12 -16.83 18.39 35.49
C LEU A 12 -15.38 17.87 35.56
N ALA A 13 -15.00 17.21 36.65
CA ALA A 13 -13.66 16.60 36.79
C ALA A 13 -13.44 15.43 35.80
N LEU A 14 -14.48 14.63 35.53
CA LEU A 14 -14.45 13.56 34.53
C LEU A 14 -14.36 14.08 33.08
N LEU A 15 -14.98 15.23 32.79
CA LEU A 15 -14.93 15.87 31.47
C LEU A 15 -13.58 16.55 31.18
N VAL A 16 -12.95 17.16 32.20
CA VAL A 16 -11.59 17.73 32.06
C VAL A 16 -10.54 16.61 31.89
N TRP A 17 -10.76 15.43 32.46
CA TRP A 17 -9.90 14.25 32.25
C TRP A 17 -10.05 13.63 30.85
N ALA A 18 -11.24 13.72 30.23
CA ALA A 18 -11.48 13.22 28.88
C ALA A 18 -10.92 14.15 27.78
N ALA A 19 -10.81 15.46 28.06
CA ALA A 19 -10.26 16.45 27.12
C ALA A 19 -8.74 16.34 26.94
N LEU A 20 -8.03 15.73 27.90
CA LEU A 20 -6.56 15.57 27.85
C LEU A 20 -6.08 14.35 27.03
N LEU A 21 -6.98 13.58 26.38
CA LEU A 21 -6.66 12.26 25.80
C LEU A 21 -6.82 12.11 24.27
N CYS A 22 -6.95 13.18 23.48
CA CYS A 22 -6.99 13.05 22.01
C CYS A 22 -5.70 13.56 21.35
N GLY A 23 -4.81 12.63 21.01
CA GLY A 23 -3.62 12.83 20.20
C GLY A 23 -3.90 12.93 18.69
N SER A 24 -2.91 13.50 18.01
CA SER A 24 -2.90 14.01 16.63
C SER A 24 -3.07 12.96 15.51
N CYS A 25 -3.72 13.36 14.40
CA CYS A 25 -3.68 12.66 13.11
C CYS A 25 -2.23 12.46 12.63
N HIS A 26 -1.82 11.22 12.36
CA HIS A 26 -0.48 10.91 11.83
C HIS A 26 -0.55 10.30 10.43
N GLY A 27 0.38 10.71 9.56
CA GLY A 27 0.71 10.03 8.31
C GLY A 27 1.21 8.60 8.54
N ARG A 28 1.23 7.78 7.48
CA ARG A 28 1.53 6.35 7.53
C ARG A 28 3.03 6.09 7.74
N PHE A 29 3.52 6.29 8.95
CA PHE A 29 4.86 5.86 9.37
C PHE A 29 4.82 4.38 9.76
N VAL A 30 5.52 3.52 9.01
CA VAL A 30 5.64 2.08 9.34
C VAL A 30 6.91 1.88 10.14
N VAL A 31 6.77 1.55 11.42
CA VAL A 31 7.90 1.22 12.27
C VAL A 31 8.32 -0.22 12.04
N GLU A 32 9.61 -0.41 11.81
CA GLU A 32 10.19 -1.74 11.66
C GLU A 32 10.19 -2.46 13.00
N LYS A 33 9.51 -3.61 13.03
CA LYS A 33 9.39 -4.42 14.23
C LYS A 33 10.32 -5.62 14.10
N ASN A 34 11.12 -5.85 15.13
CA ASN A 34 11.88 -7.08 15.29
C ASN A 34 11.29 -7.95 16.41
N SER A 35 11.58 -9.24 16.37
CA SER A 35 11.12 -10.20 17.37
C SER A 35 12.09 -10.32 18.54
N LEU A 36 11.59 -10.01 19.74
CA LEU A 36 12.25 -10.26 21.01
C LEU A 36 11.62 -11.50 21.64
N LYS A 37 12.41 -12.55 21.91
CA LYS A 37 11.89 -13.81 22.48
C LYS A 37 12.25 -13.94 23.96
N VAL A 38 11.26 -14.03 24.83
CA VAL A 38 11.44 -14.36 26.24
C VAL A 38 11.52 -15.87 26.38
N THR A 39 12.61 -16.35 26.99
CA THR A 39 12.87 -17.79 27.20
C THR A 39 12.56 -18.24 28.63
N SER A 40 12.64 -17.31 29.58
CA SER A 40 12.32 -17.51 31.01
C SER A 40 11.78 -16.18 31.58
N PRO A 41 10.80 -16.20 32.52
CA PRO A 41 10.12 -17.35 33.11
C PRO A 41 9.06 -17.98 32.18
N SER A 42 8.57 -19.20 32.49
CA SER A 42 7.61 -19.97 31.67
C SER A 42 6.34 -19.20 31.35
N ASP A 43 5.85 -18.41 32.31
CA ASP A 43 4.56 -17.72 32.24
C ASP A 43 4.58 -16.53 31.27
N MET A 44 5.77 -16.09 30.89
CA MET A 44 6.00 -15.01 29.91
C MET A 44 6.75 -15.51 28.69
N LYS A 45 6.93 -16.83 28.53
CA LYS A 45 7.64 -17.40 27.39
C LYS A 45 6.86 -17.12 26.11
N GLY A 46 7.47 -16.40 25.18
CA GLY A 46 6.80 -15.96 23.97
C GLY A 46 7.66 -15.02 23.14
N THR A 47 7.16 -14.69 21.94
CA THR A 47 7.77 -13.72 21.04
C THR A 47 7.00 -12.41 21.12
N TYR A 48 7.70 -11.32 21.35
CA TYR A 48 7.16 -9.97 21.50
C TYR A 48 7.76 -9.05 20.44
N GLU A 49 6.98 -8.08 19.98
CA GLU A 49 7.45 -7.07 19.04
C GLU A 49 8.26 -5.98 19.76
N CYS A 50 9.36 -5.55 19.17
CA CYS A 50 10.16 -4.41 19.60
C CYS A 50 10.59 -3.57 18.39
N ALA A 51 10.87 -2.28 18.59
CA ALA A 51 11.41 -1.41 17.54
C ALA A 51 12.89 -1.13 17.80
N ILE A 52 13.74 -1.38 16.80
CA ILE A 52 15.19 -1.16 16.91
C ILE A 52 15.48 0.33 16.69
N GLY A 53 16.42 0.90 17.45
CA GLY A 53 16.86 2.28 17.26
C GLY A 53 17.74 2.47 16.01
N ASN A 54 17.75 3.68 15.45
CA ASN A 54 18.65 4.10 14.36
C ASN A 54 20.10 4.36 14.83
N PHE A 55 20.50 3.83 15.98
CA PHE A 55 21.83 3.98 16.57
C PHE A 55 22.23 2.69 17.29
N GLY A 56 23.53 2.55 17.58
CA GLY A 56 24.10 1.27 18.02
C GLY A 56 24.29 0.29 16.85
N VAL A 57 24.79 -0.91 17.15
CA VAL A 57 25.12 -1.92 16.14
C VAL A 57 24.31 -3.19 16.40
N PRO A 58 23.14 -3.36 15.75
CA PRO A 58 22.40 -4.62 15.76
C PRO A 58 23.21 -5.75 15.09
N GLN A 59 23.11 -6.96 15.63
CA GLN A 59 23.87 -8.11 15.16
C GLN A 59 23.16 -8.84 14.01
N TYR A 60 22.94 -8.15 12.88
CA TYR A 60 22.32 -8.74 11.69
C TYR A 60 23.00 -10.07 11.31
N GLY A 61 22.20 -11.12 11.09
CA GLY A 61 22.67 -12.48 10.83
C GLY A 61 23.00 -13.32 12.07
N GLY A 62 22.91 -12.75 13.28
CA GLY A 62 23.23 -13.43 14.55
C GLY A 62 22.12 -13.34 15.60
N THR A 63 22.41 -13.84 16.80
CA THR A 63 21.52 -13.76 17.97
C THR A 63 22.29 -13.33 19.21
N MET A 64 21.60 -12.72 20.17
CA MET A 64 22.17 -12.35 21.46
C MET A 64 21.21 -12.73 22.57
N VAL A 65 21.67 -13.59 23.49
CA VAL A 65 20.90 -14.04 24.66
C VAL A 65 21.45 -13.35 25.89
N GLY A 66 20.60 -12.69 26.66
CA GLY A 66 20.99 -11.98 27.87
C GLY A 66 19.94 -12.02 28.97
N VAL A 67 20.36 -11.74 30.20
CA VAL A 67 19.49 -11.62 31.38
C VAL A 67 19.05 -10.16 31.52
N VAL A 68 17.76 -9.93 31.68
CA VAL A 68 17.21 -8.57 31.82
C VAL A 68 17.38 -8.09 33.26
N ALA A 69 18.01 -6.93 33.43
CA ALA A 69 18.16 -6.26 34.73
C ALA A 69 17.45 -4.91 34.71
N TYR A 70 16.75 -4.60 35.81
CA TYR A 70 16.07 -3.31 36.00
C TYR A 70 16.73 -2.52 37.16
N PRO A 71 17.19 -1.27 36.94
CA PRO A 71 17.87 -0.50 37.98
C PRO A 71 16.97 -0.14 39.17
N LYS A 72 17.51 -0.23 40.40
CA LYS A 72 16.84 0.31 41.59
C LYS A 72 16.93 1.83 41.67
N ALA A 73 18.08 2.40 41.29
CA ALA A 73 18.34 3.84 41.16
C ALA A 73 18.67 4.19 39.70
N ASN A 74 18.43 5.44 39.28
CA ASN A 74 18.64 5.90 37.89
C ASN A 74 17.81 5.11 36.83
N LYS A 75 16.54 4.80 37.12
CA LYS A 75 15.62 4.05 36.23
C LYS A 75 15.46 4.61 34.82
N LYS A 76 15.63 5.93 34.65
CA LYS A 76 15.59 6.61 33.34
C LYS A 76 16.95 6.61 32.62
N ALA A 77 18.04 6.16 33.24
CA ALA A 77 19.41 6.19 32.68
C ALA A 77 19.86 7.54 32.11
N CYS A 78 19.38 8.66 32.66
CA CYS A 78 19.73 10.00 32.17
C CYS A 78 21.07 10.53 32.71
N LYS A 79 21.56 9.95 33.82
CA LYS A 79 22.85 10.22 34.46
C LYS A 79 23.79 9.01 34.32
N SER A 80 25.09 9.20 34.55
CA SER A 80 26.03 8.06 34.59
C SER A 80 25.63 7.11 35.71
N PHE A 81 25.80 5.79 35.50
CA PHE A 81 25.61 4.81 36.57
C PHE A 81 26.80 4.77 37.55
N ASP A 82 27.95 5.31 37.15
CA ASP A 82 29.11 5.50 38.04
C ASP A 82 28.76 6.44 39.20
N ASP A 83 27.90 7.44 38.97
CA ASP A 83 27.40 8.36 40.02
C ASP A 83 26.59 7.64 41.13
N PHE A 84 26.21 6.38 40.88
CA PHE A 84 25.42 5.54 41.79
C PHE A 84 26.16 4.27 42.23
N ASP A 85 27.44 4.10 41.85
CA ASP A 85 28.24 2.88 42.07
C ASP A 85 27.58 1.60 41.52
N ILE A 86 26.85 1.69 40.39
CA ILE A 86 26.16 0.55 39.77
C ILE A 86 26.91 0.11 38.51
N SER A 87 27.27 -1.18 38.43
CA SER A 87 27.84 -1.80 37.23
C SER A 87 27.03 -3.02 36.79
N TYR A 88 26.87 -3.15 35.46
CA TYR A 88 26.19 -4.25 34.77
C TYR A 88 27.17 -5.12 33.96
N LYS A 89 28.48 -5.01 34.21
CA LYS A 89 29.49 -5.88 33.61
C LYS A 89 29.21 -7.34 34.00
N ALA A 90 28.98 -8.19 33.00
CA ALA A 90 28.78 -9.61 33.23
C ALA A 90 30.04 -10.25 33.81
N LYS A 91 29.87 -11.19 34.75
CA LYS A 91 30.98 -11.99 35.27
C LYS A 91 31.41 -13.00 34.20
N PRO A 92 32.70 -13.37 34.11
CA PRO A 92 33.17 -14.42 33.21
C PRO A 92 32.34 -15.70 33.39
N GLY A 93 31.73 -16.21 32.31
CA GLY A 93 30.87 -17.39 32.32
C GLY A 93 29.39 -17.15 32.62
N SER A 94 28.96 -15.92 32.91
CA SER A 94 27.54 -15.55 33.04
C SER A 94 26.98 -14.95 31.74
N LEU A 95 25.66 -15.05 31.55
CA LEU A 95 25.00 -14.41 30.41
C LEU A 95 25.18 -12.88 30.45
N PRO A 96 25.31 -12.22 29.29
CA PRO A 96 25.39 -10.77 29.22
C PRO A 96 24.13 -10.12 29.80
N THR A 97 24.30 -8.93 30.39
CA THR A 97 23.18 -8.20 31.01
C THR A 97 22.51 -7.27 29.99
N PHE A 98 21.19 -7.39 29.84
CA PHE A 98 20.34 -6.47 29.07
C PHE A 98 19.68 -5.49 30.03
N LEU A 99 19.94 -4.21 29.86
CA LEU A 99 19.44 -3.20 30.79
C LEU A 99 18.05 -2.72 30.37
N LEU A 100 17.06 -2.91 31.24
CA LEU A 100 15.71 -2.36 31.07
C LEU A 100 15.64 -0.97 31.70
N VAL A 101 15.20 0.04 30.94
CA VAL A 101 15.09 1.43 31.42
C VAL A 101 13.77 2.07 31.01
N ASP A 102 13.36 3.12 31.70
CA ASP A 102 12.17 3.90 31.34
C ASP A 102 12.47 5.00 30.30
N ARG A 103 11.55 5.23 29.35
CA ARG A 103 11.65 6.27 28.31
C ARG A 103 11.87 7.68 28.88
N GLY A 104 10.97 8.25 29.69
CA GLY A 104 11.21 9.53 30.35
C GLY A 104 11.65 10.69 29.43
N ASP A 105 12.35 11.68 30.00
CA ASP A 105 12.52 13.02 29.39
C ASP A 105 13.90 13.29 28.77
N CYS A 106 14.79 12.29 28.68
CA CYS A 106 16.14 12.44 28.13
C CYS A 106 16.34 11.61 26.86
N PHE A 107 17.29 12.01 26.01
CA PHE A 107 17.54 11.37 24.71
C PHE A 107 17.82 9.86 24.81
N PHE A 108 17.26 9.09 23.87
CA PHE A 108 17.46 7.64 23.80
C PHE A 108 18.93 7.25 23.67
N THR A 109 19.69 8.01 22.87
CA THR A 109 21.13 7.83 22.68
C THR A 109 21.91 8.01 23.98
N LYS A 110 21.54 8.99 24.82
CA LYS A 110 22.17 9.21 26.12
C LYS A 110 21.94 8.04 27.09
N LYS A 111 20.76 7.41 27.03
CA LYS A 111 20.47 6.19 27.82
C LYS A 111 21.34 5.03 27.39
N ALA A 112 21.45 4.80 26.09
CA ALA A 112 22.30 3.75 25.53
C ALA A 112 23.77 3.97 25.88
N TRP A 113 24.27 5.20 25.79
CA TRP A 113 25.62 5.56 26.21
C TRP A 113 25.89 5.25 27.69
N ASN A 114 25.01 5.70 28.58
CA ASN A 114 25.17 5.45 30.02
C ASN A 114 25.06 3.95 30.36
N ALA A 115 24.17 3.21 29.68
CA ALA A 115 24.04 1.77 29.84
C ALA A 115 25.29 1.01 29.37
N GLN A 116 25.87 1.44 28.25
CA GLN A 116 27.11 0.88 27.71
C GLN A 116 28.29 1.11 28.67
N ASN A 117 28.46 2.34 29.20
CA ASN A 117 29.51 2.65 30.16
C ASN A 117 29.38 1.84 31.45
N ALA A 118 28.14 1.58 31.88
CA ALA A 118 27.87 0.71 33.02
C ALA A 118 28.21 -0.78 32.75
N GLY A 119 28.43 -1.17 31.49
CA GLY A 119 28.80 -2.52 31.06
C GLY A 119 27.65 -3.39 30.57
N ALA A 120 26.48 -2.82 30.28
CA ALA A 120 25.37 -3.55 29.68
C ALA A 120 25.69 -3.94 28.23
N ALA A 121 25.20 -5.10 27.78
CA ALA A 121 25.42 -5.60 26.42
C ALA A 121 24.34 -5.15 25.42
N ALA A 122 23.15 -4.83 25.92
CA ALA A 122 22.03 -4.28 25.15
C ALA A 122 21.13 -3.44 26.07
N ILE A 123 20.34 -2.55 25.49
CA ILE A 123 19.36 -1.74 26.24
C ILE A 123 17.95 -1.95 25.71
N LEU A 124 17.02 -2.22 26.63
CA LEU A 124 15.58 -2.29 26.38
C LEU A 124 14.94 -1.04 26.99
N VAL A 125 14.34 -0.20 26.16
CA VAL A 125 13.65 1.01 26.60
C VAL A 125 12.16 0.69 26.69
N ALA A 126 11.60 0.71 27.90
CA ALA A 126 10.17 0.59 28.12
C ALA A 126 9.49 1.93 27.83
N ASP A 127 8.56 1.93 26.89
CA ASP A 127 7.73 3.09 26.61
C ASP A 127 6.89 3.47 27.85
N ASP A 128 6.73 4.76 28.11
CA ASP A 128 5.91 5.29 29.19
C ASP A 128 4.51 5.71 28.71
N LYS A 129 4.30 5.75 27.38
CA LYS A 129 3.03 6.03 26.72
C LYS A 129 2.43 4.77 26.11
N THR A 130 1.10 4.70 26.09
CA THR A 130 0.38 3.64 25.38
C THR A 130 0.18 4.06 23.92
N GLU A 131 1.24 3.95 23.12
CA GLU A 131 1.25 4.30 21.69
C GLU A 131 1.83 3.15 20.83
N PRO A 132 1.62 3.15 19.51
CA PRO A 132 2.34 2.25 18.62
C PRO A 132 3.85 2.45 18.79
N LEU A 133 4.62 1.37 18.68
CA LEU A 133 6.09 1.45 18.72
C LEU A 133 6.58 2.54 17.76
N ILE A 134 7.47 3.41 18.24
CA ILE A 134 8.12 4.44 17.45
C ILE A 134 9.56 4.04 17.12
N THR A 135 10.15 4.66 16.10
CA THR A 135 11.58 4.49 15.82
C THR A 135 12.37 5.42 16.74
N MET A 136 13.32 4.89 17.51
CA MET A 136 14.23 5.71 18.30
C MET A 136 15.31 6.29 17.38
N ASP A 137 15.42 7.61 17.32
CA ASP A 137 16.38 8.30 16.44
C ASP A 137 17.38 9.15 17.23
N THR A 138 18.43 9.60 16.53
CA THR A 138 19.45 10.51 17.04
C THR A 138 18.92 11.96 17.13
N PRO A 139 19.23 12.70 18.20
CA PRO A 139 18.74 14.07 18.39
C PRO A 139 19.25 15.03 17.29
N GLU A 140 18.45 16.06 16.96
CA GLU A 140 18.76 17.05 15.92
C GLU A 140 19.58 18.27 16.41
N GLU A 141 19.62 18.55 17.71
CA GLU A 141 20.27 19.75 18.27
C GLU A 141 21.69 19.52 18.82
N SER A 142 22.51 20.56 18.64
CA SER A 142 23.93 20.73 18.94
C SER A 142 24.27 20.78 20.44
N GLY A 143 24.09 19.65 21.14
CA GLY A 143 24.83 19.36 22.37
C GLY A 143 26.12 18.59 22.07
N ASN A 144 27.05 18.47 23.03
CA ASN A 144 28.30 17.70 22.93
C ASN A 144 28.00 16.25 22.47
N THR A 145 28.10 15.97 21.16
CA THR A 145 27.60 14.77 20.48
C THR A 145 28.67 13.71 20.23
N ASP A 146 29.91 13.92 20.69
CA ASP A 146 31.06 13.03 20.46
C ASP A 146 30.82 11.58 20.92
N TYR A 147 29.90 11.38 21.88
CA TYR A 147 29.56 10.04 22.37
C TYR A 147 28.64 9.25 21.42
N LEU A 148 27.92 9.89 20.50
CA LEU A 148 26.95 9.22 19.61
C LEU A 148 27.63 8.19 18.70
N GLU A 149 28.81 8.54 18.19
CA GLU A 149 29.60 7.65 17.33
C GLU A 149 30.15 6.44 18.09
N ASN A 150 30.26 6.54 19.42
CA ASN A 150 30.84 5.51 20.28
C ASN A 150 29.80 4.54 20.85
N ILE A 151 28.50 4.70 20.56
CA ILE A 151 27.46 3.76 20.98
C ILE A 151 27.50 2.53 20.07
N THR A 152 27.83 1.37 20.63
CA THR A 152 27.94 0.09 19.93
C THR A 152 26.84 -0.90 20.35
N ILE A 153 26.27 -0.77 21.54
CA ILE A 153 25.24 -1.70 22.02
C ILE A 153 23.91 -1.55 21.26
N PRO A 154 23.21 -2.66 20.94
CA PRO A 154 21.90 -2.61 20.33
C PRO A 154 20.85 -2.05 21.29
N SER A 155 19.93 -1.26 20.74
CA SER A 155 18.85 -0.60 21.49
C SER A 155 17.49 -0.98 20.92
N ALA A 156 16.58 -1.42 21.78
CA ALA A 156 15.22 -1.80 21.40
C ALA A 156 14.16 -1.11 22.28
N LEU A 157 13.18 -0.48 21.64
CA LEU A 157 12.00 0.06 22.29
C LEU A 157 10.96 -1.04 22.40
N ILE A 158 10.40 -1.22 23.60
CA ILE A 158 9.32 -2.15 23.88
C ILE A 158 8.09 -1.40 24.36
N THR A 159 6.92 -1.96 24.08
CA THR A 159 5.64 -1.38 24.49
C THR A 159 5.56 -1.27 26.01
N LYS A 160 4.84 -0.25 26.49
CA LYS A 160 4.60 -0.05 27.92
C LYS A 160 4.08 -1.32 28.62
N SER A 161 3.09 -1.98 28.01
CA SER A 161 2.46 -3.18 28.58
C SER A 161 3.42 -4.36 28.73
N PHE A 162 4.38 -4.51 27.80
CA PHE A 162 5.40 -5.55 27.89
C PHE A 162 6.51 -5.15 28.87
N GLY A 163 6.95 -3.90 28.85
CA GLY A 163 7.92 -3.36 29.81
C GLY A 163 7.45 -3.50 31.26
N ASP A 164 6.18 -3.21 31.54
CA ASP A 164 5.61 -3.35 32.89
C ASP A 164 5.55 -4.82 33.35
N LYS A 165 5.33 -5.77 32.43
CA LYS A 165 5.41 -7.21 32.73
C LYS A 165 6.84 -7.65 33.08
N LEU A 166 7.84 -7.18 32.32
CA LEU A 166 9.25 -7.47 32.61
C LEU A 166 9.65 -6.91 33.98
N LYS A 167 9.29 -5.65 34.28
CA LYS A 167 9.56 -5.03 35.59
C LYS A 167 8.93 -5.82 36.72
N LYS A 168 7.65 -6.21 36.58
CA LYS A 168 6.94 -6.99 37.61
C LYS A 168 7.60 -8.35 37.87
N ALA A 169 8.03 -9.05 36.83
CA ALA A 169 8.74 -10.33 36.99
C ALA A 169 10.09 -10.14 37.69
N ILE A 170 10.85 -9.11 37.33
CA ILE A 170 12.12 -8.78 37.98
C ILE A 170 11.90 -8.40 39.46
N ASP A 171 10.86 -7.61 39.76
CA ASP A 171 10.51 -7.20 41.13
C ASP A 171 10.02 -8.39 41.98
N ASN A 172 9.38 -9.39 41.36
CA ASN A 172 9.00 -10.65 41.99
C ASN A 172 10.19 -11.59 42.27
N GLY A 173 11.39 -11.27 41.76
CA GLY A 173 12.59 -12.08 41.89
C GLY A 173 12.80 -13.12 40.79
N ASP A 174 12.01 -13.09 39.72
CA ASP A 174 12.15 -14.02 38.59
C ASP A 174 13.36 -13.68 37.70
N MET A 175 14.08 -14.71 37.25
CA MET A 175 15.16 -14.54 36.28
C MET A 175 14.58 -14.46 34.86
N VAL A 176 14.67 -13.27 34.26
CA VAL A 176 14.13 -13.00 32.94
C VAL A 176 15.20 -13.11 31.86
N ASN A 177 15.11 -14.13 31.02
CA ASN A 177 16.07 -14.38 29.95
C ASN A 177 15.46 -14.01 28.60
N VAL A 178 16.12 -13.13 27.86
CA VAL A 178 15.67 -12.62 26.57
C VAL A 178 16.68 -12.98 25.49
N ASN A 179 16.15 -13.42 24.35
CA ASN A 179 16.89 -13.64 23.11
C ASN A 179 16.48 -12.59 22.09
N LEU A 180 17.44 -11.77 21.65
CA LEU A 180 17.31 -10.88 20.51
C LEU A 180 17.83 -11.65 19.28
N ASP A 181 16.94 -11.93 18.32
CA ASP A 181 17.26 -12.69 17.12
C ASP A 181 17.24 -11.77 15.89
N TRP A 182 18.34 -11.75 15.14
CA TRP A 182 18.48 -11.00 13.89
C TRP A 182 18.85 -11.87 12.69
N ARG A 183 18.72 -13.20 12.80
CA ARG A 183 19.12 -14.13 11.73
C ARG A 183 18.30 -13.97 10.45
N GLU A 184 17.00 -13.74 10.61
CA GLU A 184 16.01 -13.60 9.52
C GLU A 184 15.38 -12.19 9.49
N SER A 185 16.07 -11.18 10.02
CA SER A 185 15.56 -9.79 10.00
C SER A 185 15.53 -9.19 8.58
N LEU A 186 16.32 -9.74 7.65
CA LEU A 186 16.37 -9.34 6.25
C LEU A 186 15.93 -10.49 5.34
N PRO A 187 15.08 -10.24 4.33
CA PRO A 187 14.67 -11.26 3.37
C PRO A 187 15.81 -11.55 2.37
N HIS A 188 15.85 -12.77 1.84
CA HIS A 188 16.80 -13.23 0.82
C HIS A 188 16.02 -13.84 -0.37
N PRO A 189 15.42 -13.00 -1.24
CA PRO A 189 14.54 -13.48 -2.32
C PRO A 189 15.28 -14.28 -3.40
N ASP A 190 16.55 -14.00 -3.61
CA ASP A 190 17.43 -14.68 -4.56
C ASP A 190 18.89 -14.73 -4.06
N GLU A 191 19.84 -15.10 -4.94
CA GLU A 191 21.28 -15.19 -4.62
C GLU A 191 22.01 -13.84 -4.66
N ARG A 192 21.27 -12.73 -4.78
CA ARG A 192 21.80 -11.37 -4.89
C ARG A 192 21.16 -10.50 -3.81
N VAL A 193 21.84 -9.40 -3.47
CA VAL A 193 21.30 -8.42 -2.53
C VAL A 193 21.03 -7.10 -3.25
N GLU A 194 19.77 -6.69 -3.31
CA GLU A 194 19.37 -5.35 -3.69
C GLU A 194 19.51 -4.42 -2.49
N TYR A 195 20.22 -3.32 -2.65
CA TYR A 195 20.27 -2.29 -1.60
C TYR A 195 20.17 -0.88 -2.16
N GLU A 196 19.49 -0.03 -1.41
CA GLU A 196 19.23 1.37 -1.73
C GLU A 196 19.84 2.27 -0.66
N PHE A 197 20.38 3.42 -1.08
CA PHE A 197 20.87 4.45 -0.15
C PHE A 197 20.11 5.75 -0.36
N TRP A 198 19.25 6.08 0.60
CA TRP A 198 18.47 7.30 0.66
C TRP A 198 19.26 8.38 1.38
N THR A 199 19.54 9.48 0.67
CA THR A 199 20.44 10.54 1.16
C THR A 199 20.04 11.92 0.63
N ASN A 200 20.81 12.95 1.04
CA ASN A 200 20.75 14.30 0.52
C ASN A 200 22.18 14.79 0.24
N SER A 201 22.36 15.59 -0.81
CA SER A 201 23.65 16.16 -1.21
C SER A 201 24.09 17.39 -0.42
N ASN A 202 23.32 17.78 0.61
CA ASN A 202 23.72 18.81 1.56
C ASN A 202 24.94 18.34 2.37
N ASP A 203 25.98 19.17 2.47
CA ASP A 203 27.17 18.96 3.29
C ASP A 203 27.28 19.95 4.48
N GLU A 204 26.32 20.85 4.64
CA GLU A 204 26.16 21.74 5.79
C GLU A 204 24.90 21.38 6.58
N CYS A 205 24.98 20.33 7.41
CA CYS A 205 23.92 19.97 8.36
C CYS A 205 24.45 19.44 9.70
N GLY A 206 25.69 19.82 10.05
CA GLY A 206 26.37 19.37 11.27
C GLY A 206 26.86 17.91 11.22
N PRO A 207 27.01 17.24 12.38
CA PRO A 207 27.62 15.90 12.47
C PRO A 207 26.91 14.81 11.64
N LYS A 208 25.61 14.97 11.35
CA LYS A 208 24.87 14.04 10.48
C LYS A 208 25.39 14.06 9.03
N CYS A 209 25.76 15.23 8.51
CA CYS A 209 26.35 15.36 7.18
C CYS A 209 27.80 14.84 7.17
N ASP A 210 28.58 15.15 8.21
CA ASP A 210 29.97 14.69 8.32
C ASP A 210 30.06 13.15 8.39
N SER A 211 29.25 12.52 9.23
CA SER A 211 29.16 11.05 9.35
C SER A 211 28.66 10.38 8.06
N GLN A 212 27.72 11.00 7.34
CA GLN A 212 27.28 10.51 6.04
C GLN A 212 28.42 10.54 5.00
N ILE A 213 29.18 11.65 4.95
CA ILE A 213 30.32 11.80 4.05
C ILE A 213 31.41 10.79 4.38
N GLU A 214 31.69 10.56 5.66
CA GLU A 214 32.65 9.56 6.13
C GLU A 214 32.22 8.12 5.78
N PHE A 215 30.94 7.79 5.95
CA PHE A 215 30.39 6.51 5.54
C PHE A 215 30.54 6.27 4.04
N VAL A 216 30.17 7.25 3.20
CA VAL A 216 30.29 7.13 1.74
C VAL A 216 31.76 6.95 1.32
N LYS A 217 32.70 7.64 1.97
CA LYS A 217 34.15 7.47 1.74
C LYS A 217 34.66 6.10 2.15
N SER A 218 34.30 5.62 3.33
CA SER A 218 34.79 4.34 3.88
C SER A 218 34.15 3.11 3.23
N PHE A 219 32.88 3.20 2.83
CA PHE A 219 32.12 2.10 2.25
C PHE A 219 32.35 1.92 0.74
N LYS A 220 32.77 2.98 0.03
CA LYS A 220 33.09 2.99 -1.42
C LYS A 220 33.83 1.75 -1.90
N GLY A 221 34.90 1.34 -1.21
CA GLY A 221 35.70 0.17 -1.62
C GLY A 221 34.92 -1.14 -1.57
N ALA A 222 34.14 -1.36 -0.52
CA ALA A 222 33.31 -2.56 -0.37
C ALA A 222 32.18 -2.59 -1.40
N ALA A 223 31.49 -1.46 -1.59
CA ALA A 223 30.43 -1.32 -2.59
C ALA A 223 30.94 -1.61 -4.01
N GLN A 224 32.09 -1.06 -4.39
CA GLN A 224 32.69 -1.29 -5.71
C GLN A 224 33.04 -2.77 -5.94
N VAL A 225 33.54 -3.48 -4.93
CA VAL A 225 33.85 -4.92 -5.05
C VAL A 225 32.58 -5.75 -5.25
N LEU A 226 31.54 -5.46 -4.47
CA LEU A 226 30.25 -6.14 -4.55
C LEU A 226 29.56 -5.92 -5.90
N GLU A 227 29.52 -4.66 -6.36
CA GLU A 227 28.87 -4.27 -7.61
C GLU A 227 29.65 -4.76 -8.86
N LYS A 228 30.97 -4.60 -8.90
CA LYS A 228 31.79 -5.04 -10.06
C LYS A 228 31.74 -6.56 -10.28
N LYS A 229 31.60 -7.33 -9.20
CA LYS A 229 31.47 -8.80 -9.27
C LYS A 229 30.03 -9.27 -9.46
N GLY A 230 29.04 -8.36 -9.44
CA GLY A 230 27.64 -8.67 -9.66
C GLY A 230 26.90 -9.30 -8.47
N TYR A 231 27.48 -9.25 -7.26
CA TYR A 231 26.86 -9.81 -6.06
C TYR A 231 25.71 -8.96 -5.51
N THR A 232 25.67 -7.68 -5.86
CA THR A 232 24.66 -6.74 -5.36
C THR A 232 24.12 -5.83 -6.45
N GLN A 233 22.88 -5.38 -6.32
CA GLN A 233 22.29 -4.33 -7.14
C GLN A 233 22.04 -3.07 -6.30
N PHE A 234 22.91 -2.08 -6.46
CA PHE A 234 22.85 -0.81 -5.74
C PHE A 234 22.03 0.25 -6.48
N THR A 235 21.21 1.04 -5.78
CA THR A 235 20.54 2.25 -6.32
C THR A 235 20.57 3.41 -5.30
N PRO A 236 21.14 4.58 -5.63
CA PRO A 236 21.06 5.77 -4.80
C PRO A 236 19.72 6.50 -4.99
N HIS A 237 19.16 7.02 -3.90
CA HIS A 237 17.90 7.77 -3.89
C HIS A 237 18.03 9.08 -3.11
N TYR A 238 17.24 10.07 -3.50
CA TYR A 238 17.26 11.40 -2.88
C TYR A 238 15.86 11.85 -2.52
N ILE A 239 15.67 12.20 -1.23
CA ILE A 239 14.37 12.65 -0.76
C ILE A 239 14.06 14.03 -1.36
N THR A 240 12.81 14.23 -1.77
CA THR A 240 12.32 15.55 -2.13
C THR A 240 10.97 15.79 -1.49
N TRP A 241 10.81 16.97 -0.91
CA TRP A 241 9.54 17.42 -0.36
C TRP A 241 8.75 18.15 -1.44
N TYR A 242 7.48 18.40 -1.19
CA TYR A 242 6.68 19.29 -2.03
C TYR A 242 6.17 20.44 -1.17
N CYS A 243 6.05 21.59 -1.82
CA CYS A 243 5.46 22.76 -1.21
C CYS A 243 3.95 22.75 -1.48
N PRO A 244 3.09 22.85 -0.45
CA PRO A 244 1.65 22.84 -0.67
C PRO A 244 1.22 23.97 -1.60
N ASP A 245 0.21 23.72 -2.45
CA ASP A 245 -0.24 24.65 -3.49
C ASP A 245 -0.53 26.07 -2.97
N SER A 246 -0.99 26.20 -1.71
CA SER A 246 -1.23 27.48 -1.04
C SER A 246 0.03 28.32 -0.81
N PHE A 247 1.22 27.70 -0.74
CA PHE A 247 2.49 28.34 -0.38
C PHE A 247 3.48 28.44 -1.55
N ILE A 248 3.16 27.97 -2.75
CA ILE A 248 4.05 27.99 -3.94
C ILE A 248 4.64 29.38 -4.24
N LEU A 249 3.85 30.43 -4.00
CA LEU A 249 4.26 31.81 -4.27
C LEU A 249 4.99 32.49 -3.11
N SER A 250 5.10 31.84 -1.96
CA SER A 250 5.82 32.36 -0.79
C SER A 250 7.32 32.46 -1.08
N LYS A 251 8.01 33.38 -0.39
CA LYS A 251 9.47 33.53 -0.52
C LYS A 251 10.16 32.22 -0.14
N GLN A 252 9.70 31.60 0.95
CA GLN A 252 10.20 30.33 1.47
C GLN A 252 10.12 29.22 0.42
N CYS A 253 8.98 29.06 -0.23
CA CYS A 253 8.83 28.02 -1.25
C CYS A 253 9.70 28.28 -2.49
N LYS A 254 9.83 29.54 -2.92
CA LYS A 254 10.69 29.91 -4.06
C LYS A 254 12.18 29.72 -3.80
N SER A 255 12.65 29.96 -2.57
CA SER A 255 14.03 29.66 -2.20
C SER A 255 14.28 28.16 -2.11
N GLN A 256 13.31 27.37 -1.64
CA GLN A 256 13.56 25.97 -1.28
C GLN A 256 13.22 24.96 -2.39
N CYS A 257 12.55 25.38 -3.47
CA CYS A 257 11.94 24.46 -4.44
C CYS A 257 12.25 24.79 -5.90
N ILE A 258 12.22 23.75 -6.75
CA ILE A 258 12.26 23.84 -8.22
C ILE A 258 10.95 23.30 -8.83
N ASN A 259 10.80 23.38 -10.17
CA ASN A 259 9.60 22.98 -10.92
C ASN A 259 8.29 23.50 -10.29
N HIS A 260 8.26 24.80 -9.93
CA HIS A 260 7.10 25.48 -9.35
C HIS A 260 6.59 24.88 -8.02
N GLY A 261 7.49 24.51 -7.10
CA GLY A 261 7.13 24.02 -5.77
C GLY A 261 6.90 22.51 -5.68
N ARG A 262 7.08 21.76 -6.78
CA ARG A 262 6.86 20.31 -6.83
C ARG A 262 7.96 19.51 -6.13
N TYR A 263 9.20 20.01 -6.16
CA TYR A 263 10.36 19.35 -5.57
C TYR A 263 11.16 20.36 -4.76
N CYS A 264 11.33 20.08 -3.47
CA CYS A 264 11.91 20.97 -2.48
C CYS A 264 12.91 20.23 -1.59
N ALA A 265 13.89 20.96 -1.06
CA ALA A 265 14.74 20.51 0.03
C ALA A 265 14.78 21.57 1.14
N PRO A 266 15.05 21.18 2.41
CA PRO A 266 15.29 22.14 3.48
C PRO A 266 16.50 23.01 3.19
N ASP A 267 16.53 24.17 3.83
CA ASP A 267 17.63 25.13 3.69
C ASP A 267 18.87 24.57 4.40
N PRO A 268 20.03 24.50 3.72
CA PRO A 268 21.23 23.90 4.30
C PRO A 268 21.71 24.66 5.54
N GLU A 269 21.69 26.00 5.52
CA GLU A 269 22.22 26.83 6.61
C GLU A 269 21.14 27.21 7.65
N GLN A 270 19.89 26.79 7.45
CA GLN A 270 18.71 27.20 8.23
C GLN A 270 18.49 28.73 8.28
N ASP A 271 19.14 29.47 7.38
CA ASP A 271 19.06 30.93 7.24
C ASP A 271 18.75 31.30 5.79
N PHE A 272 17.48 31.61 5.52
CA PHE A 272 16.97 31.99 4.20
C PHE A 272 17.53 33.31 3.63
N SER A 273 18.53 33.92 4.26
CA SER A 273 19.13 35.20 3.86
C SER A 273 20.60 35.11 3.47
N LYS A 274 21.27 33.98 3.71
CA LYS A 274 22.69 33.76 3.44
C LYS A 274 22.91 32.34 2.92
N GLY A 275 24.02 32.15 2.21
CA GLY A 275 24.42 30.81 1.79
C GLY A 275 23.75 30.29 0.53
N TYR A 276 23.63 28.96 0.48
CA TYR A 276 22.95 28.22 -0.58
C TYR A 276 21.47 28.02 -0.23
N ASP A 277 20.62 28.04 -1.25
CA ASP A 277 19.19 27.83 -1.10
C ASP A 277 18.86 26.32 -1.18
N GLY A 278 17.75 25.86 -0.58
CA GLY A 278 17.30 24.47 -0.74
C GLY A 278 17.07 24.06 -2.19
N LYS A 279 16.71 24.99 -3.08
CA LYS A 279 16.61 24.71 -4.53
C LYS A 279 17.94 24.23 -5.14
N ASP A 280 19.08 24.75 -4.65
CA ASP A 280 20.41 24.39 -5.15
C ASP A 280 20.74 22.94 -4.77
N VAL A 281 20.32 22.54 -3.57
CA VAL A 281 20.41 21.16 -3.09
C VAL A 281 19.55 20.21 -3.94
N VAL A 282 18.33 20.60 -4.31
CA VAL A 282 17.47 19.76 -5.20
C VAL A 282 18.11 19.59 -6.58
N VAL A 283 18.71 20.65 -7.15
CA VAL A 283 19.41 20.57 -8.44
C VAL A 283 20.62 19.64 -8.37
N GLN A 284 21.38 19.67 -7.29
CA GLN A 284 22.51 18.75 -7.11
C GLN A 284 22.08 17.31 -6.84
N ASN A 285 21.01 17.09 -6.07
CA ASN A 285 20.39 15.78 -5.91
C ASN A 285 20.00 15.20 -7.28
N LEU A 286 19.31 15.98 -8.11
CA LEU A 286 18.95 15.60 -9.47
C LEU A 286 20.18 15.26 -10.33
N ARG A 287 21.26 16.04 -10.22
CA ARG A 287 22.52 15.76 -10.93
C ARG A 287 23.15 14.45 -10.48
N GLN A 288 23.20 14.17 -9.17
CA GLN A 288 23.77 12.93 -8.63
C GLN A 288 22.97 11.69 -9.07
N VAL A 289 21.63 11.76 -9.12
CA VAL A 289 20.79 10.69 -9.69
C VAL A 289 21.06 10.48 -11.17
N CYS A 290 21.17 11.57 -11.94
CA CYS A 290 21.45 11.49 -13.38
C CYS A 290 22.85 10.92 -13.68
N VAL A 291 23.86 11.24 -12.86
CA VAL A 291 25.19 10.61 -12.94
C VAL A 291 25.08 9.10 -12.77
N TYR A 292 24.36 8.63 -11.76
CA TYR A 292 24.14 7.20 -11.56
C TYR A 292 23.40 6.56 -12.74
N LYS A 293 22.34 7.19 -13.25
CA LYS A 293 21.56 6.68 -14.37
C LYS A 293 22.40 6.51 -15.64
N VAL A 294 23.18 7.52 -16.01
CA VAL A 294 24.09 7.47 -17.17
C VAL A 294 25.19 6.43 -16.94
N ALA A 295 25.79 6.38 -15.74
CA ALA A 295 26.80 5.38 -15.42
C ALA A 295 26.26 3.94 -15.49
N LYS A 296 25.01 3.72 -15.07
CA LYS A 296 24.30 2.43 -15.16
C LYS A 296 24.01 2.03 -16.60
N GLU A 297 23.59 2.96 -17.45
CA GLU A 297 23.39 2.71 -18.90
C GLU A 297 24.68 2.25 -19.59
N HIS A 298 25.84 2.73 -19.13
CA HIS A 298 27.16 2.28 -19.57
C HIS A 298 27.70 1.03 -18.84
N GLY A 299 26.90 0.38 -17.98
CA GLY A 299 27.28 -0.83 -17.25
C GLY A 299 28.31 -0.61 -16.13
N LYS A 300 28.46 0.63 -15.64
CA LYS A 300 29.42 1.00 -14.57
C LYS A 300 28.74 1.78 -13.42
N PRO A 301 27.68 1.25 -12.78
CA PRO A 301 26.94 1.95 -11.73
C PRO A 301 27.80 2.39 -10.54
N TRP A 302 28.88 1.65 -10.24
CA TRP A 302 29.81 1.93 -9.15
C TRP A 302 30.60 3.25 -9.30
N LEU A 303 30.60 3.88 -10.48
CA LEU A 303 31.19 5.21 -10.71
C LEU A 303 30.44 6.30 -9.94
N TRP A 304 29.19 6.05 -9.53
CA TRP A 304 28.47 6.98 -8.66
C TRP A 304 29.22 7.21 -7.34
N TRP A 305 29.77 6.15 -6.72
CA TRP A 305 30.58 6.26 -5.51
C TRP A 305 31.84 7.11 -5.72
N ASP A 306 32.48 7.00 -6.89
CA ASP A 306 33.61 7.86 -7.26
C ASP A 306 33.16 9.32 -7.37
N TYR A 307 32.03 9.58 -8.03
CA TYR A 307 31.50 10.93 -8.19
C TYR A 307 31.14 11.60 -6.87
N VAL A 308 30.35 10.96 -6.01
CA VAL A 308 29.90 11.60 -4.76
C VAL A 308 31.05 11.81 -3.76
N THR A 309 32.05 10.91 -3.74
CA THR A 309 33.24 11.07 -2.91
C THR A 309 34.13 12.21 -3.40
N ASP A 310 34.40 12.29 -4.71
CA ASP A 310 35.20 13.37 -5.29
C ASP A 310 34.46 14.72 -5.22
N PHE A 311 33.14 14.74 -5.41
CA PHE A 311 32.32 15.94 -5.30
C PHE A 311 32.34 16.50 -3.88
N ALA A 312 32.17 15.66 -2.85
CA ALA A 312 32.23 16.09 -1.45
C ALA A 312 33.61 16.64 -1.04
N ILE A 313 34.68 16.25 -1.75
CA ILE A 313 36.04 16.76 -1.48
C ILE A 313 36.31 18.06 -2.26
N ARG A 314 35.92 18.12 -3.54
CA ARG A 314 36.30 19.23 -4.44
C ARG A 314 35.31 20.38 -4.48
N CYS A 315 34.04 20.12 -4.15
CA CYS A 315 32.94 21.07 -4.29
C CYS A 315 32.19 21.37 -2.97
N PRO A 316 32.87 21.62 -1.83
CA PRO A 316 32.19 21.83 -0.55
C PRO A 316 31.43 23.17 -0.51
N MET A 317 30.28 23.21 0.18
CA MET A 317 29.53 24.46 0.42
C MET A 317 30.34 25.46 1.25
N LYS A 318 31.12 24.98 2.23
CA LYS A 318 31.99 25.80 3.10
C LYS A 318 32.96 26.67 2.31
N GLU A 319 33.43 26.19 1.16
CA GLU A 319 34.34 26.94 0.27
C GLU A 319 33.61 27.67 -0.87
N LYS A 320 32.28 27.69 -0.85
CA LYS A 320 31.40 28.25 -1.89
C LYS A 320 31.64 27.64 -3.28
N LYS A 321 32.00 26.36 -3.33
CA LYS A 321 32.25 25.61 -4.58
C LYS A 321 31.09 24.73 -5.01
N TYR A 322 29.97 24.75 -4.28
CA TYR A 322 28.77 23.96 -4.56
C TYR A 322 28.00 24.52 -5.78
N THR A 323 28.57 24.31 -6.97
CA THR A 323 28.17 24.97 -8.23
C THR A 323 28.07 23.95 -9.35
N LYS A 324 27.45 24.33 -10.48
CA LYS A 324 27.40 23.47 -11.67
C LYS A 324 28.81 23.25 -12.24
N GLU A 325 29.64 24.29 -12.27
CA GLU A 325 30.97 24.26 -12.88
C GLU A 325 31.90 23.28 -12.16
N CYS A 326 31.85 23.26 -10.83
CA CYS A 326 32.63 22.31 -10.03
C CYS A 326 32.16 20.87 -10.27
N ALA A 327 30.84 20.63 -10.27
CA ALA A 327 30.25 19.33 -10.57
C ALA A 327 30.67 18.80 -11.94
N ASP A 328 30.60 19.64 -12.98
CA ASP A 328 30.99 19.30 -14.35
C ASP A 328 32.49 18.99 -14.45
N GLY A 329 33.34 19.64 -13.64
CA GLY A 329 34.76 19.33 -13.52
C GLY A 329 35.00 17.92 -12.98
N VAL A 330 34.24 17.49 -11.96
CA VAL A 330 34.31 16.14 -11.40
C VAL A 330 33.81 15.11 -12.42
N ILE A 331 32.66 15.36 -13.07
CA ILE A 331 32.08 14.49 -14.12
C ILE A 331 33.10 14.22 -15.24
N LYS A 332 33.78 15.28 -15.72
CA LYS A 332 34.81 15.16 -16.75
C LYS A 332 36.01 14.34 -16.28
N SER A 333 36.44 14.52 -15.03
CA SER A 333 37.57 13.75 -14.48
C SER A 333 37.29 12.25 -14.37
N LEU A 334 36.02 11.84 -14.28
CA LEU A 334 35.59 10.44 -14.26
C LEU A 334 35.29 9.87 -15.67
N GLY A 335 35.42 10.68 -16.72
CA GLY A 335 35.19 10.25 -18.10
C GLY A 335 33.71 9.99 -18.44
N LEU A 336 32.77 10.61 -17.72
CA LEU A 336 31.33 10.52 -17.99
C LEU A 336 30.89 11.61 -18.99
N ASP A 337 29.87 11.29 -19.82
CA ASP A 337 29.34 12.25 -20.79
C ASP A 337 28.46 13.31 -20.09
N HIS A 338 29.05 14.49 -19.85
CA HIS A 338 28.35 15.63 -19.28
C HIS A 338 27.11 16.05 -20.09
N LYS A 339 27.07 15.85 -21.42
CA LYS A 339 25.90 16.21 -22.24
C LYS A 339 24.72 15.28 -21.99
N ALA A 340 24.98 13.98 -21.83
CA ALA A 340 23.95 13.00 -21.47
C ALA A 340 23.37 13.30 -20.08
N ILE A 341 24.21 13.72 -19.13
CA ILE A 341 23.78 14.10 -17.78
C ILE A 341 22.93 15.38 -17.81
N ASP A 342 23.35 16.43 -18.50
CA ASP A 342 22.56 17.66 -18.67
C ASP A 342 21.20 17.38 -19.34
N LYS A 343 21.16 16.46 -20.31
CA LYS A 343 19.91 16.01 -20.94
C LYS A 343 18.99 15.28 -19.96
N CYS A 344 19.54 14.51 -19.02
CA CYS A 344 18.79 13.82 -17.98
C CYS A 344 18.20 14.80 -16.95
N ILE A 345 18.97 15.81 -16.53
CA ILE A 345 18.52 16.85 -15.60
C ILE A 345 17.36 17.63 -16.22
N GLY A 346 17.47 18.01 -17.49
CA GLY A 346 16.47 18.81 -18.18
C GLY A 346 16.43 20.25 -17.65
N ASP A 347 15.24 20.86 -17.74
CA ASP A 347 15.01 22.23 -17.27
C ASP A 347 14.41 22.20 -15.85
N PRO A 348 15.16 22.62 -14.81
CA PRO A 348 14.70 22.62 -13.42
C PRO A 348 13.67 23.73 -13.13
N ASP A 349 13.63 24.79 -13.95
CA ASP A 349 12.70 25.90 -13.76
C ASP A 349 11.37 25.70 -14.52
N ALA A 350 11.30 24.67 -15.37
CA ALA A 350 10.11 24.36 -16.13
C ALA A 350 8.93 23.99 -15.22
N ASP A 351 7.76 24.58 -15.49
CA ASP A 351 6.49 24.25 -14.84
C ASP A 351 5.89 22.94 -15.38
N LYS A 352 6.70 21.87 -15.38
CA LYS A 352 6.32 20.51 -15.77
C LYS A 352 6.91 19.51 -14.78
N GLU A 353 6.36 18.30 -14.76
CA GLU A 353 6.92 17.22 -13.95
C GLU A 353 8.30 16.82 -14.49
N ASN A 354 9.26 16.64 -13.58
CA ASN A 354 10.56 16.09 -13.91
C ASN A 354 10.48 14.57 -13.72
N PRO A 355 10.67 13.75 -14.78
CA PRO A 355 10.45 12.30 -14.70
C PRO A 355 11.42 11.61 -13.73
N VAL A 356 12.61 12.18 -13.49
CA VAL A 356 13.58 11.64 -12.54
C VAL A 356 13.13 11.90 -11.11
N LEU A 357 12.84 13.17 -10.77
CA LEU A 357 12.40 13.53 -9.41
C LEU A 357 11.00 12.96 -9.08
N LYS A 358 10.14 12.81 -10.08
CA LYS A 358 8.86 12.12 -9.91
C LYS A 358 9.06 10.64 -9.55
N ALA A 359 9.99 9.96 -10.23
CA ALA A 359 10.35 8.59 -9.88
C ALA A 359 10.94 8.48 -8.46
N GLU A 360 11.73 9.48 -8.01
CA GLU A 360 12.22 9.54 -6.62
C GLU A 360 11.06 9.68 -5.62
N GLN A 361 10.09 10.59 -5.84
CA GLN A 361 8.91 10.72 -4.98
C GLN A 361 8.04 9.45 -4.96
N ASP A 362 7.87 8.80 -6.11
CA ASP A 362 7.11 7.54 -6.20
C ASP A 362 7.86 6.38 -5.53
N ALA A 363 9.19 6.38 -5.59
CA ALA A 363 10.05 5.43 -4.90
C ALA A 363 10.12 5.69 -3.40
N GLN A 364 9.89 6.93 -2.93
CA GLN A 364 9.88 7.30 -1.51
C GLN A 364 8.66 6.69 -0.78
N ILE A 365 7.52 6.61 -1.47
CA ILE A 365 6.28 6.01 -0.96
C ILE A 365 6.43 4.48 -0.93
N GLY A 366 6.45 3.90 0.26
CA GLY A 366 6.65 2.47 0.49
C GLY A 366 5.54 1.61 -0.08
N LYS A 367 5.91 0.48 -0.72
CA LYS A 367 4.98 -0.60 -1.08
C LYS A 367 5.17 -1.78 -0.13
N GLY A 368 4.08 -2.33 0.39
CA GLY A 368 4.11 -3.51 1.26
C GLY A 368 4.73 -3.24 2.65
N SER A 369 5.76 -4.01 3.02
CA SER A 369 6.36 -4.04 4.36
C SER A 369 7.49 -3.04 4.61
N ARG A 370 7.96 -2.31 3.58
CA ARG A 370 9.07 -1.35 3.66
C ARG A 370 8.71 -0.04 4.38
N GLY A 371 7.48 0.44 4.22
CA GLY A 371 7.06 1.78 4.67
C GLY A 371 7.67 2.93 3.87
N ASP A 372 7.19 4.14 4.15
CA ASP A 372 7.70 5.38 3.56
C ASP A 372 9.09 5.71 4.12
N VAL A 373 9.96 6.29 3.30
CA VAL A 373 11.26 6.81 3.75
C VAL A 373 11.07 8.28 4.13
N THR A 374 11.19 8.58 5.42
CA THR A 374 11.01 9.94 5.96
C THR A 374 12.22 10.46 6.75
N ILE A 375 13.17 9.57 7.09
CA ILE A 375 14.38 9.87 7.86
C ILE A 375 15.58 9.72 6.93
N LEU A 376 16.55 10.64 7.02
CA LEU A 376 17.81 10.57 6.29
C LEU A 376 19.02 10.64 7.23
N PRO A 377 20.15 10.01 6.86
CA PRO A 377 20.29 9.01 5.81
C PRO A 377 19.61 7.66 6.17
N THR A 378 19.09 6.94 5.17
CA THR A 378 18.47 5.61 5.36
C THR A 378 18.99 4.62 4.32
N LEU A 379 19.38 3.42 4.75
CA LEU A 379 19.66 2.30 3.85
C LEU A 379 18.45 1.37 3.78
N VAL A 380 18.19 0.79 2.61
CA VAL A 380 17.18 -0.27 2.44
C VAL A 380 17.89 -1.49 1.85
N ILE A 381 17.73 -2.67 2.44
CA ILE A 381 18.34 -3.92 1.99
C ILE A 381 17.20 -4.93 1.74
N ASN A 382 17.11 -5.48 0.53
CA ASN A 382 16.06 -6.39 0.07
C ASN A 382 14.64 -5.92 0.48
N ASN A 383 14.34 -4.64 0.24
CA ASN A 383 13.05 -4.01 0.57
C ASN A 383 12.74 -3.90 2.09
N ARG A 384 13.74 -3.93 2.97
CA ARG A 384 13.65 -3.62 4.41
C ARG A 384 14.57 -2.45 4.78
N GLN A 385 14.09 -1.51 5.59
CA GLN A 385 14.93 -0.40 6.07
C GLN A 385 16.01 -0.97 7.02
N TYR A 386 17.24 -0.46 6.95
CA TYR A 386 18.31 -0.82 7.86
C TYR A 386 18.23 0.05 9.12
N ARG A 387 18.45 -0.56 10.29
CA ARG A 387 18.48 0.13 11.58
C ARG A 387 19.84 -0.07 12.23
N GLY A 388 20.45 1.03 12.64
CA GLY A 388 21.75 1.03 13.29
C GLY A 388 22.65 2.15 12.77
N LYS A 389 23.86 2.23 13.32
CA LYS A 389 24.87 3.20 12.90
C LYS A 389 25.31 2.93 11.45
N LEU A 390 25.44 4.00 10.65
CA LEU A 390 26.06 3.93 9.32
C LEU A 390 27.58 3.80 9.42
N ASP A 391 28.03 2.59 9.73
CA ASP A 391 29.44 2.21 9.76
C ASP A 391 29.74 1.16 8.68
N LYS A 392 30.96 1.19 8.12
CA LYS A 392 31.38 0.24 7.08
C LYS A 392 31.16 -1.21 7.49
N GLY A 393 31.58 -1.60 8.69
CA GLY A 393 31.46 -2.97 9.20
C GLY A 393 30.02 -3.35 9.47
N ALA A 394 29.27 -2.47 10.15
CA ALA A 394 27.88 -2.73 10.50
C ALA A 394 26.95 -2.86 9.28
N VAL A 395 27.12 -1.99 8.27
CA VAL A 395 26.34 -2.03 7.04
C VAL A 395 26.74 -3.22 6.16
N LEU A 396 28.05 -3.49 6.04
CA LEU A 396 28.51 -4.65 5.28
C LEU A 396 28.00 -5.95 5.91
N LYS A 397 27.98 -6.04 7.25
CA LYS A 397 27.37 -7.15 7.99
C LYS A 397 25.88 -7.29 7.65
N ALA A 398 25.12 -6.21 7.62
CA ALA A 398 23.70 -6.26 7.24
C ALA A 398 23.50 -6.69 5.78
N ILE A 399 24.31 -6.20 4.83
CA ILE A 399 24.26 -6.63 3.43
C ILE A 399 24.59 -8.12 3.31
N CYS A 400 25.62 -8.59 4.04
CA CYS A 400 26.00 -9.99 4.08
C CYS A 400 24.88 -10.89 4.65
N ALA A 401 24.15 -10.41 5.67
CA ALA A 401 22.97 -11.08 6.20
C ALA A 401 21.80 -11.17 5.20
N GLY A 402 21.77 -10.29 4.18
CA GLY A 402 20.80 -10.31 3.09
C GLY A 402 20.99 -11.46 2.09
N PHE A 403 22.16 -12.12 2.09
CA PHE A 403 22.37 -13.32 1.28
C PHE A 403 21.80 -14.56 1.98
N ARG A 404 21.37 -15.52 1.16
CA ARG A 404 21.01 -16.85 1.63
C ARG A 404 22.25 -17.55 2.19
N GLU A 405 22.08 -18.28 3.29
CA GLU A 405 23.19 -19.00 3.92
C GLU A 405 23.97 -19.86 2.92
N THR A 406 25.31 -19.78 2.96
CA THR A 406 26.29 -20.44 2.07
C THR A 406 26.47 -19.86 0.66
N THR A 407 25.71 -18.82 0.30
CA THR A 407 25.84 -18.09 -0.98
C THR A 407 26.63 -16.78 -0.84
N GLU A 408 27.14 -16.48 0.36
CA GLU A 408 27.79 -15.20 0.65
C GLU A 408 29.13 -15.06 -0.10
N PRO A 409 29.45 -13.85 -0.62
CA PRO A 409 30.72 -13.60 -1.28
C PRO A 409 31.87 -13.57 -0.28
N ALA A 410 33.11 -13.84 -0.74
CA ALA A 410 34.30 -13.87 0.10
C ALA A 410 34.56 -12.57 0.91
N VAL A 411 34.02 -11.43 0.48
CA VAL A 411 34.10 -10.17 1.23
C VAL A 411 33.35 -10.24 2.57
N CYS A 412 32.31 -11.08 2.67
CA CYS A 412 31.54 -11.35 3.89
C CYS A 412 32.29 -12.26 4.88
N LEU A 413 33.37 -12.91 4.44
CA LEU A 413 34.21 -13.78 5.26
C LEU A 413 35.50 -13.07 5.71
N SER A 414 35.55 -11.74 5.62
CA SER A 414 36.69 -10.96 6.10
C SER A 414 36.70 -10.89 7.64
N GLU A 415 37.90 -10.82 8.22
CA GLU A 415 38.10 -10.75 9.68
C GLU A 415 37.39 -9.55 10.34
N ASP A 416 37.15 -8.47 9.59
CA ASP A 416 36.42 -7.27 10.04
C ASP A 416 34.93 -7.54 10.33
N ILE A 417 34.37 -8.65 9.85
CA ILE A 417 32.93 -8.95 9.86
C ILE A 417 32.59 -10.15 10.75
N GLN A 418 33.39 -11.21 10.66
CA GLN A 418 33.17 -12.49 11.31
C GLN A 418 34.51 -13.06 11.81
N THR A 419 34.44 -13.84 12.89
CA THR A 419 35.58 -14.59 13.43
C THR A 419 35.57 -16.03 12.94
N ASN A 420 36.57 -16.44 12.16
CA ASN A 420 36.59 -17.78 11.55
C ASN A 420 36.67 -18.88 12.61
N GLU A 421 35.53 -19.48 12.94
CA GLU A 421 35.45 -20.48 14.01
C GLU A 421 36.07 -21.83 13.60
N CYS A 422 36.34 -22.05 12.31
CA CYS A 422 37.05 -23.24 11.86
C CYS A 422 38.55 -23.23 12.22
N LEU A 423 39.13 -22.08 12.60
CA LEU A 423 40.52 -22.01 13.04
C LEU A 423 40.71 -22.58 14.46
N GLU A 424 39.70 -22.49 15.32
CA GLU A 424 39.74 -22.99 16.70
C GLU A 424 39.06 -24.37 16.80
N ASN A 425 39.86 -25.40 17.08
CA ASN A 425 39.39 -26.80 17.20
C ASN A 425 38.58 -27.31 15.99
N ASN A 426 38.80 -26.75 14.79
CA ASN A 426 38.05 -27.03 13.55
C ASN A 426 36.56 -26.62 13.60
N GLY A 427 36.19 -25.71 14.52
CA GLY A 427 34.85 -25.67 15.10
C GLY A 427 34.50 -27.06 15.66
N GLY A 428 33.42 -27.35 16.36
CA GLY A 428 33.08 -28.77 16.62
C GLY A 428 32.76 -29.66 15.37
N CYS A 429 33.39 -29.50 14.19
CA CYS A 429 33.14 -30.28 12.98
C CYS A 429 34.11 -31.45 12.81
N TRP A 430 33.64 -32.47 12.08
CA TRP A 430 34.41 -33.66 11.75
C TRP A 430 35.67 -33.30 10.94
N GLN A 431 36.79 -33.94 11.28
CA GLN A 431 38.06 -33.83 10.57
C GLN A 431 38.73 -35.18 10.45
N ASP A 432 39.10 -35.55 9.23
CA ASP A 432 40.03 -36.65 8.98
C ASP A 432 41.47 -36.12 9.00
N LYS A 433 42.20 -36.44 10.08
CA LYS A 433 43.60 -36.04 10.27
C LYS A 433 44.56 -36.76 9.31
N ALA A 434 44.22 -37.94 8.81
CA ALA A 434 45.10 -38.71 7.92
C ALA A 434 45.05 -38.17 6.48
N ALA A 435 43.89 -37.71 6.03
CA ALA A 435 43.70 -37.13 4.70
C ALA A 435 43.72 -35.59 4.67
N ASN A 436 43.81 -34.93 5.84
CA ASN A 436 43.67 -33.49 6.03
C ASN A 436 42.37 -32.93 5.40
N ILE A 437 41.27 -33.64 5.61
CA ILE A 437 39.94 -33.29 5.10
C ILE A 437 39.11 -32.80 6.28
N SER A 438 38.51 -31.63 6.16
CA SER A 438 37.64 -31.04 7.17
C SER A 438 36.23 -30.85 6.63
N ALA A 439 35.23 -31.12 7.46
CA ALA A 439 33.84 -30.76 7.22
C ALA A 439 33.51 -29.33 7.69
N CYS A 440 34.44 -28.60 8.30
CA CYS A 440 34.19 -27.23 8.72
C CYS A 440 34.22 -26.29 7.54
N LYS A 441 33.05 -25.70 7.24
CA LYS A 441 32.91 -24.61 6.30
C LYS A 441 32.50 -23.36 7.06
N ASP A 442 33.39 -22.38 7.04
CA ASP A 442 33.17 -21.07 7.64
C ASP A 442 32.09 -20.32 6.85
N THR A 443 31.20 -19.63 7.55
CA THR A 443 30.09 -18.86 6.97
C THR A 443 29.96 -17.50 7.66
N PHE A 444 29.26 -16.56 7.01
CA PHE A 444 29.03 -15.25 7.61
C PHE A 444 28.23 -15.32 8.94
N ARG A 445 27.42 -16.38 9.14
CA ARG A 445 26.63 -16.62 10.35
C ARG A 445 27.37 -17.47 11.39
N GLY A 446 28.66 -17.74 11.18
CA GLY A 446 29.52 -18.57 12.03
C GLY A 446 30.10 -19.72 11.22
N ARG A 447 29.71 -20.96 11.53
CA ARG A 447 30.20 -22.15 10.81
C ARG A 447 29.12 -23.17 10.53
N VAL A 448 29.27 -23.89 9.43
CA VAL A 448 28.46 -25.05 9.08
C VAL A 448 29.37 -26.27 8.95
N CYS A 449 28.95 -27.38 9.55
CA CYS A 449 29.62 -28.65 9.34
C CYS A 449 28.96 -29.39 8.18
N GLU A 450 29.59 -29.38 7.01
CA GLU A 450 29.12 -30.07 5.81
C GLU A 450 30.20 -31.02 5.29
N CYS A 451 29.84 -32.28 5.03
CA CYS A 451 30.79 -33.24 4.50
C CYS A 451 31.31 -32.79 3.12
N PRO A 452 32.64 -32.68 2.93
CA PRO A 452 33.20 -32.02 1.77
C PRO A 452 33.16 -32.90 0.52
N VAL A 453 33.37 -32.29 -0.65
CA VAL A 453 33.64 -32.99 -1.90
C VAL A 453 35.10 -32.76 -2.29
N VAL A 454 35.94 -33.79 -2.16
CA VAL A 454 37.39 -33.69 -2.39
C VAL A 454 37.75 -34.56 -3.59
N LYS A 455 38.39 -33.97 -4.60
CA LYS A 455 38.78 -34.66 -5.85
C LYS A 455 37.63 -35.40 -6.58
N GLY A 456 36.39 -34.92 -6.44
CA GLY A 456 35.22 -35.56 -7.04
C GLY A 456 34.60 -36.71 -6.21
N VAL A 457 35.19 -37.03 -5.06
CA VAL A 457 34.64 -37.98 -4.08
C VAL A 457 33.70 -37.23 -3.14
N LYS A 458 32.44 -37.64 -3.08
CA LYS A 458 31.43 -37.02 -2.21
C LYS A 458 31.45 -37.71 -0.85
N PHE A 459 31.65 -36.96 0.23
CA PHE A 459 31.43 -37.47 1.57
C PHE A 459 29.97 -37.27 1.99
N VAL A 460 29.40 -38.23 2.71
CA VAL A 460 28.01 -38.23 3.19
C VAL A 460 28.04 -38.53 4.69
N GLY A 461 27.24 -37.82 5.49
CA GLY A 461 27.23 -37.96 6.94
C GLY A 461 26.61 -36.75 7.64
N ASP A 462 26.80 -36.65 8.95
CA ASP A 462 26.25 -35.58 9.78
C ASP A 462 27.14 -34.31 9.80
N GLY A 463 28.38 -34.38 9.31
CA GLY A 463 29.33 -33.26 9.31
C GLY A 463 30.01 -32.99 10.66
N TYR A 464 29.40 -33.37 11.78
CA TYR A 464 29.89 -33.09 13.13
C TYR A 464 30.77 -34.21 13.66
N THR A 465 30.28 -35.45 13.59
CA THR A 465 30.96 -36.62 14.16
C THR A 465 31.30 -37.67 13.12
N HIS A 466 30.64 -37.63 11.96
CA HIS A 466 30.72 -38.67 10.94
C HIS A 466 30.59 -38.09 9.53
N CYS A 467 31.61 -38.33 8.70
CA CYS A 467 31.54 -38.18 7.24
C CYS A 467 32.24 -39.38 6.59
N GLU A 468 31.54 -40.10 5.72
CA GLU A 468 32.08 -41.24 4.98
C GLU A 468 32.08 -41.00 3.47
N ALA A 469 33.12 -41.46 2.79
CA ALA A 469 33.22 -41.34 1.34
C ALA A 469 32.19 -42.24 0.65
N SER A 470 31.36 -41.67 -0.24
CA SER A 470 30.26 -42.35 -0.92
C SER A 470 30.34 -42.18 -2.45
N GLY A 471 29.92 -43.22 -3.18
CA GLY A 471 29.93 -43.27 -4.65
C GLY A 471 31.20 -43.87 -5.26
N SER A 472 31.30 -43.80 -6.61
CA SER A 472 32.37 -44.44 -7.39
C SER A 472 33.79 -43.93 -7.11
N GLY A 473 33.91 -42.72 -6.53
CA GLY A 473 35.18 -42.12 -6.15
C GLY A 473 35.74 -42.60 -4.79
N ARG A 474 34.97 -43.35 -4.00
CA ARG A 474 35.36 -43.79 -2.64
C ARG A 474 36.74 -44.45 -2.57
N CYS A 475 37.10 -45.26 -3.56
CA CYS A 475 38.36 -46.00 -3.55
C CYS A 475 39.60 -45.13 -3.83
N GLU A 476 39.42 -43.87 -4.25
CA GLU A 476 40.54 -42.94 -4.44
C GLU A 476 41.10 -42.38 -3.13
N ILE A 477 40.29 -42.35 -2.06
CA ILE A 477 40.69 -41.84 -0.74
C ILE A 477 40.88 -43.01 0.21
N ASN A 478 42.14 -43.23 0.62
CA ASN A 478 42.55 -44.30 1.54
C ASN A 478 41.99 -45.71 1.20
N ASN A 479 41.85 -46.01 -0.10
CA ASN A 479 41.27 -47.25 -0.63
C ASN A 479 39.89 -47.62 -0.02
N GLY A 480 39.08 -46.63 0.34
CA GLY A 480 37.76 -46.83 0.95
C GLY A 480 37.78 -47.48 2.34
N GLY A 481 38.94 -47.54 3.00
CA GLY A 481 39.15 -48.27 4.25
C GLY A 481 39.31 -49.79 4.07
N CYS A 482 39.46 -50.25 2.82
CA CYS A 482 39.52 -51.67 2.48
C CYS A 482 40.95 -52.15 2.28
N TRP A 483 41.15 -53.45 2.48
CA TRP A 483 42.44 -54.11 2.32
C TRP A 483 43.02 -53.91 0.90
N LYS A 484 44.32 -53.61 0.84
CA LYS A 484 45.11 -53.50 -0.39
C LYS A 484 46.50 -54.07 -0.14
N ASP A 485 46.95 -54.98 -0.99
CA ASP A 485 48.30 -55.54 -0.94
C ASP A 485 48.88 -55.63 -2.35
N SER A 486 50.20 -55.49 -2.46
CA SER A 486 50.95 -55.53 -3.72
C SER A 486 52.12 -56.51 -3.58
N ARG A 487 52.10 -57.62 -4.33
CA ARG A 487 53.22 -58.57 -4.41
C ARG A 487 53.51 -58.93 -5.86
N HIS A 488 54.80 -59.09 -6.18
CA HIS A 488 55.29 -59.48 -7.50
C HIS A 488 54.70 -58.68 -8.69
N GLY A 489 54.49 -57.37 -8.51
CA GLY A 489 54.01 -56.47 -9.56
C GLY A 489 52.50 -56.51 -9.81
N ARG A 490 51.73 -57.33 -9.08
CA ARG A 490 50.26 -57.34 -9.11
C ARG A 490 49.72 -56.70 -7.83
N THR A 491 48.69 -55.87 -7.96
CA THR A 491 48.04 -55.18 -6.83
C THR A 491 46.58 -55.58 -6.79
N TYR A 492 46.14 -56.12 -5.66
CA TYR A 492 44.75 -56.49 -5.43
C TYR A 492 44.16 -55.54 -4.38
N SER A 493 42.93 -55.08 -4.63
CA SER A 493 42.18 -54.21 -3.72
C SER A 493 40.82 -54.84 -3.42
N ALA A 494 40.43 -54.79 -2.15
CA ALA A 494 39.10 -55.18 -1.71
C ALA A 494 38.07 -54.04 -1.82
N CYS A 495 38.45 -52.87 -2.36
CA CYS A 495 37.53 -51.73 -2.46
C CYS A 495 36.60 -51.86 -3.67
N THR A 496 35.29 -51.91 -3.41
CA THR A 496 34.22 -51.91 -4.42
C THR A 496 33.24 -50.76 -4.17
N ASN A 497 32.40 -50.43 -5.15
CA ASN A 497 31.41 -49.35 -5.01
C ASN A 497 30.46 -49.54 -3.82
N ASP A 498 30.16 -50.79 -3.43
CA ASP A 498 29.18 -51.13 -2.39
C ASP A 498 29.82 -51.51 -1.04
N GLY A 499 31.14 -51.45 -0.88
CA GLY A 499 31.80 -51.94 0.34
C GLY A 499 33.22 -52.47 0.16
N CYS A 500 33.75 -53.04 1.24
CA CYS A 500 34.96 -53.84 1.20
C CYS A 500 34.61 -55.32 0.93
N LYS A 501 35.00 -55.84 -0.23
CA LYS A 501 34.83 -57.24 -0.61
C LYS A 501 36.14 -57.78 -1.18
N CYS A 502 36.62 -58.90 -0.64
CA CYS A 502 37.84 -59.51 -1.17
C CYS A 502 37.65 -59.88 -2.66
N PRO A 503 38.65 -59.60 -3.50
CA PRO A 503 38.61 -59.98 -4.91
C PRO A 503 38.60 -61.50 -5.08
N ASP A 504 38.08 -61.99 -6.21
CA ASP A 504 38.02 -63.42 -6.51
C ASP A 504 39.41 -64.07 -6.39
N GLY A 505 39.48 -65.26 -5.78
CA GLY A 505 40.74 -65.91 -5.39
C GLY A 505 41.23 -65.57 -3.98
N PHE A 506 40.53 -64.70 -3.25
CA PHE A 506 40.82 -64.38 -1.86
C PHE A 506 39.59 -64.54 -0.96
N LYS A 507 39.80 -64.94 0.31
CA LYS A 507 38.77 -65.06 1.35
C LYS A 507 39.09 -64.16 2.55
N GLY A 508 38.07 -63.56 3.15
CA GLY A 508 38.24 -62.70 4.32
C GLY A 508 37.15 -61.65 4.47
N ASP A 509 37.36 -60.72 5.40
CA ASP A 509 36.42 -59.65 5.74
C ASP A 509 36.52 -58.42 4.82
N GLY A 510 37.52 -58.38 3.93
CA GLY A 510 37.74 -57.26 3.00
C GLY A 510 38.30 -55.99 3.65
N VAL A 511 38.27 -55.87 4.97
CA VAL A 511 38.65 -54.66 5.72
C VAL A 511 40.05 -54.80 6.31
N HIS A 512 40.31 -55.89 7.03
CA HIS A 512 41.58 -56.09 7.72
C HIS A 512 42.44 -57.17 7.06
N LYS A 513 41.82 -58.17 6.41
CA LYS A 513 42.56 -59.29 5.82
C LYS A 513 41.81 -59.93 4.65
N CYS A 514 42.48 -60.05 3.51
CA CYS A 514 42.12 -60.98 2.45
C CYS A 514 43.24 -62.01 2.30
N GLU A 515 42.95 -63.28 2.58
CA GLU A 515 43.87 -64.40 2.45
C GLU A 515 43.67 -65.08 1.10
N ASP A 516 44.78 -65.44 0.45
CA ASP A 516 44.78 -66.21 -0.80
C ASP A 516 44.06 -67.56 -0.58
N ILE A 517 43.13 -67.88 -1.47
CA ILE A 517 42.51 -69.20 -1.50
C ILE A 517 43.45 -70.09 -2.28
N ASP A 518 43.92 -71.18 -1.66
CA ASP A 518 44.68 -72.20 -2.38
C ASP A 518 43.70 -73.16 -3.04
N GLU A 519 43.23 -72.82 -4.25
CA GLU A 519 42.23 -73.62 -4.96
C GLU A 519 42.72 -75.05 -5.27
N CYS A 520 44.04 -75.24 -5.34
CA CYS A 520 44.66 -76.56 -5.51
C CYS A 520 44.53 -77.45 -4.26
N LYS A 521 44.68 -76.85 -3.07
CA LYS A 521 44.57 -77.56 -1.80
C LYS A 521 43.11 -77.77 -1.39
N GLU A 522 42.25 -76.78 -1.64
CA GLU A 522 40.82 -76.85 -1.37
C GLU A 522 40.05 -77.70 -2.40
N ARG A 523 40.73 -78.13 -3.49
CA ARG A 523 40.18 -78.91 -4.60
C ARG A 523 38.97 -78.22 -5.25
N THR A 524 38.86 -76.91 -5.18
CA THR A 524 37.77 -76.16 -5.79
C THR A 524 37.98 -75.96 -7.29
N ALA A 525 39.20 -76.20 -7.80
CA ALA A 525 39.53 -76.19 -9.23
C ALA A 525 40.61 -77.22 -9.62
N CYS A 526 40.72 -77.55 -10.91
CA CYS A 526 41.64 -78.54 -11.48
C CYS A 526 41.41 -79.98 -10.97
N GLN A 527 40.15 -80.44 -10.90
CA GLN A 527 39.77 -81.75 -10.36
C GLN A 527 40.02 -82.93 -11.31
N CYS A 528 40.41 -82.69 -12.57
CA CYS A 528 40.71 -83.76 -13.52
C CYS A 528 41.91 -84.64 -13.11
N LYS A 529 41.78 -85.96 -13.32
CA LYS A 529 42.78 -86.98 -12.94
C LYS A 529 44.19 -86.74 -13.51
N GLU A 530 44.31 -86.02 -14.62
CA GLU A 530 45.57 -85.80 -15.36
C GLU A 530 46.07 -84.34 -15.27
N CYS A 531 45.46 -83.54 -14.39
CA CYS A 531 45.71 -82.12 -14.25
C CYS A 531 46.70 -81.83 -13.11
N LYS A 532 47.68 -80.97 -13.40
CA LYS A 532 48.59 -80.40 -12.43
C LYS A 532 48.10 -79.00 -12.07
N CYS A 533 47.69 -78.84 -10.82
CA CYS A 533 47.31 -77.54 -10.26
C CYS A 533 48.54 -76.88 -9.63
N LYS A 534 48.77 -75.62 -9.95
CA LYS A 534 49.76 -74.77 -9.30
C LYS A 534 49.06 -73.52 -8.79
N ASN A 535 49.00 -73.36 -7.48
CA ASN A 535 48.42 -72.18 -6.86
C ASN A 535 49.32 -70.95 -7.11
N THR A 536 48.72 -69.80 -7.36
CA THR A 536 49.40 -68.51 -7.53
C THR A 536 48.70 -67.47 -6.67
N TRP A 537 49.41 -66.41 -6.27
CA TRP A 537 48.79 -65.41 -5.40
C TRP A 537 47.67 -64.65 -6.13
N GLY A 538 46.42 -64.88 -5.71
CA GLY A 538 45.16 -64.40 -6.27
C GLY A 538 44.59 -65.20 -7.44
N SER A 539 45.13 -66.39 -7.75
CA SER A 539 44.64 -67.24 -8.86
C SER A 539 45.29 -68.63 -8.87
N TYR A 540 44.91 -69.50 -9.79
CA TYR A 540 45.57 -70.81 -9.96
C TYR A 540 45.84 -71.11 -11.44
N GLU A 541 46.90 -71.87 -11.70
CA GLU A 541 47.24 -72.38 -13.03
C GLU A 541 47.00 -73.90 -13.07
N CYS A 542 46.08 -74.36 -13.93
CA CYS A 542 45.94 -75.78 -14.25
C CYS A 542 46.67 -76.11 -15.55
N GLY A 543 47.47 -77.16 -15.56
CA GLY A 543 48.07 -77.73 -16.77
C GLY A 543 47.70 -79.20 -16.96
N CYS A 544 47.51 -79.63 -18.22
CA CYS A 544 47.32 -81.04 -18.56
C CYS A 544 48.67 -81.73 -18.84
N SER A 545 48.76 -83.00 -18.48
CA SER A 545 49.93 -83.83 -18.79
C SER A 545 49.94 -84.21 -20.28
N GLY A 546 51.10 -84.17 -20.96
CA GLY A 546 51.27 -84.85 -22.26
C GLY A 546 50.71 -84.16 -23.51
N GLY A 547 50.82 -82.83 -23.64
CA GLY A 547 50.50 -82.11 -24.90
C GLY A 547 49.00 -81.89 -25.16
N LEU A 548 48.15 -82.14 -24.16
CA LEU A 548 46.70 -81.91 -24.17
C LEU A 548 46.38 -80.46 -23.75
N LEU A 549 45.29 -79.88 -24.28
CA LEU A 549 44.81 -78.55 -23.92
C LEU A 549 43.78 -78.64 -22.78
N TYR A 550 43.94 -77.80 -21.75
CA TYR A 550 43.04 -77.72 -20.60
C TYR A 550 41.86 -76.79 -20.90
N MET A 551 40.62 -77.26 -20.77
CA MET A 551 39.41 -76.44 -20.89
C MET A 551 38.86 -76.04 -19.52
N LYS A 552 38.88 -74.74 -19.23
CA LYS A 552 38.53 -74.17 -17.91
C LYS A 552 37.05 -74.32 -17.52
N GLU A 553 36.12 -74.28 -18.47
CA GLU A 553 34.66 -74.36 -18.19
C GLU A 553 34.16 -75.76 -17.83
N HIS A 554 34.91 -76.81 -18.17
CA HIS A 554 34.52 -78.20 -17.98
C HIS A 554 35.57 -79.04 -17.23
N ASP A 555 36.62 -78.41 -16.70
CA ASP A 555 37.68 -79.04 -15.88
C ASP A 555 38.20 -80.37 -16.48
N THR A 556 38.52 -80.36 -17.78
CA THR A 556 38.88 -81.57 -18.56
C THR A 556 40.00 -81.31 -19.59
N CYS A 557 40.79 -82.35 -19.88
CA CYS A 557 41.86 -82.36 -20.89
C CYS A 557 41.38 -83.09 -22.15
N ILE A 558 41.50 -82.49 -23.34
CA ILE A 558 40.95 -83.08 -24.58
C ILE A 558 42.03 -83.25 -25.66
N SER A 559 42.01 -84.38 -26.37
CA SER A 559 42.88 -84.68 -27.52
C SER A 559 42.31 -84.15 -28.84
N LYS A 560 43.18 -83.71 -29.77
CA LYS A 560 42.81 -83.33 -31.14
C LYS A 560 42.52 -84.59 -31.97
N ASN A 561 41.25 -84.93 -32.20
CA ASN A 561 40.74 -85.48 -33.47
C ASN A 561 39.20 -85.61 -33.46
N ALA A 562 38.60 -85.36 -34.62
CA ALA A 562 37.19 -85.08 -34.87
C ALA A 562 36.27 -86.32 -34.94
N ALA A 563 34.97 -86.15 -34.64
CA ALA A 563 33.83 -86.44 -35.55
C ALA A 563 32.46 -86.35 -34.83
N THR A 564 31.45 -86.01 -35.63
CA THR A 564 29.99 -85.84 -35.46
C THR A 564 29.27 -87.04 -34.79
N GLU A 565 28.08 -86.96 -34.19
CA GLU A 565 26.76 -86.57 -34.74
C GLU A 565 25.64 -86.65 -33.64
N VAL A 566 24.38 -86.31 -33.99
CA VAL A 566 23.09 -86.39 -33.24
C VAL A 566 22.71 -85.11 -32.44
N GLY A 567 21.54 -84.48 -32.58
CA GLY A 567 20.34 -84.72 -33.38
C GLY A 567 19.40 -83.50 -33.25
N TRP A 568 18.86 -83.05 -34.38
CA TRP A 568 18.35 -81.69 -34.62
C TRP A 568 16.95 -81.32 -34.07
N ASN A 569 16.31 -82.14 -33.23
CA ASN A 569 14.89 -81.92 -32.85
C ASN A 569 14.62 -81.47 -31.41
N PHE A 570 15.65 -81.29 -30.56
CA PHE A 570 15.47 -80.80 -29.19
C PHE A 570 15.91 -79.33 -28.98
N LEU A 571 16.66 -78.78 -29.94
CA LEU A 571 17.10 -77.38 -29.91
C LEU A 571 16.02 -76.40 -30.40
N TRP A 572 15.07 -76.82 -31.24
CA TRP A 572 14.05 -75.90 -31.75
C TRP A 572 12.98 -75.51 -30.72
N VAL A 573 12.68 -76.36 -29.73
CA VAL A 573 11.69 -76.04 -28.68
C VAL A 573 12.27 -75.08 -27.64
N ILE A 574 13.54 -75.24 -27.28
CA ILE A 574 14.23 -74.35 -26.33
C ILE A 574 14.65 -73.04 -27.01
N PHE A 575 15.05 -73.09 -28.28
CA PHE A 575 15.40 -71.88 -29.04
C PHE A 575 14.16 -71.04 -29.39
N PHE A 576 13.01 -71.63 -29.77
CA PHE A 576 11.78 -70.82 -29.94
C PHE A 576 11.22 -70.30 -28.61
N GLY A 577 11.31 -71.06 -27.50
CA GLY A 577 10.89 -70.59 -26.18
C GLY A 577 11.72 -69.39 -25.68
N LEU A 578 13.05 -69.44 -25.85
CA LEU A 578 13.95 -68.35 -25.46
C LEU A 578 13.98 -67.19 -26.45
N VAL A 579 13.70 -67.43 -27.75
CA VAL A 579 13.55 -66.37 -28.75
C VAL A 579 12.21 -65.64 -28.58
N VAL A 580 11.12 -66.31 -28.18
CA VAL A 580 9.85 -65.62 -27.89
C VAL A 580 9.93 -64.81 -26.59
N ALA A 581 10.57 -65.34 -25.54
CA ALA A 581 10.81 -64.59 -24.30
C ALA A 581 11.83 -63.45 -24.49
N GLY A 582 12.85 -63.66 -25.32
CA GLY A 582 13.85 -62.66 -25.70
C GLY A 582 13.31 -61.57 -26.62
N ILE A 583 12.42 -61.91 -27.57
CA ILE A 583 11.74 -60.93 -28.43
C ILE A 583 10.68 -60.17 -27.63
N ALA A 584 9.95 -60.78 -26.70
CA ALA A 584 9.02 -60.05 -25.83
C ALA A 584 9.76 -59.11 -24.86
N GLY A 585 10.88 -59.55 -24.26
CA GLY A 585 11.72 -58.72 -23.40
C GLY A 585 12.45 -57.60 -24.17
N TYR A 586 12.98 -57.89 -25.35
CA TYR A 586 13.63 -56.89 -26.22
C TYR A 586 12.62 -55.96 -26.91
N ALA A 587 11.41 -56.42 -27.21
CA ALA A 587 10.33 -55.57 -27.70
C ALA A 587 9.86 -54.61 -26.60
N VAL A 588 9.71 -55.03 -25.34
CA VAL A 588 9.35 -54.10 -24.25
C VAL A 588 10.49 -53.13 -23.92
N TYR A 589 11.75 -53.60 -23.93
CA TYR A 589 12.93 -52.74 -23.75
C TYR A 589 13.10 -51.72 -24.90
N LYS A 590 12.78 -52.13 -26.14
CA LYS A 590 12.86 -51.26 -27.34
C LYS A 590 11.59 -50.43 -27.57
N TYR A 591 10.43 -50.84 -27.06
CA TYR A 591 9.16 -50.10 -27.13
C TYR A 591 9.10 -48.98 -26.09
N ARG A 592 9.77 -49.13 -24.93
CA ARG A 592 9.82 -48.08 -23.90
C ARG A 592 10.93 -47.03 -24.10
N ILE A 593 11.92 -47.28 -24.98
CA ILE A 593 13.03 -46.34 -25.25
C ILE A 593 13.06 -45.83 -26.72
N ARG A 594 12.04 -46.15 -27.54
CA ARG A 594 12.01 -45.68 -28.95
C ARG A 594 10.67 -45.15 -29.45
N ARG A 595 9.90 -44.46 -28.59
CA ARG A 595 8.91 -43.45 -29.01
C ARG A 595 9.30 -42.06 -28.47
N TYR A 596 10.51 -41.66 -28.81
CA TYR A 596 10.86 -40.25 -28.99
C TYR A 596 12.02 -40.25 -29.97
N MET A 597 11.74 -40.15 -31.27
CA MET A 597 12.65 -39.72 -32.33
C MET A 597 11.86 -38.91 -33.37
N ASP A 598 11.30 -37.76 -32.95
CA ASP A 598 11.28 -36.61 -33.84
C ASP A 598 12.73 -36.29 -34.20
N SER A 599 13.07 -36.61 -35.43
CA SER A 599 14.41 -36.61 -35.98
C SER A 599 14.75 -35.33 -36.75
N GLU A 600 13.92 -34.28 -36.68
CA GLU A 600 14.24 -32.99 -37.31
C GLU A 600 14.44 -31.80 -36.35
N ILE A 601 14.13 -31.93 -35.05
CA ILE A 601 14.39 -30.86 -34.05
C ILE A 601 15.58 -31.20 -33.13
N ARG A 602 15.96 -32.47 -33.02
CA ARG A 602 16.98 -32.92 -32.06
C ARG A 602 18.42 -32.69 -32.48
N ALA A 603 18.67 -32.52 -33.77
CA ALA A 603 20.02 -32.37 -34.29
C ALA A 603 20.63 -30.98 -34.01
N ILE A 604 19.81 -29.95 -33.81
CA ILE A 604 20.29 -28.56 -33.65
C ILE A 604 20.41 -28.17 -32.16
N MET A 605 19.53 -28.68 -31.29
CA MET A 605 19.54 -28.40 -29.83
C MET A 605 20.55 -29.26 -29.04
N ALA A 606 21.15 -30.29 -29.63
CA ALA A 606 22.15 -31.13 -28.97
C ALA A 606 23.48 -30.40 -28.70
N GLN A 607 23.70 -29.24 -29.34
CA GLN A 607 24.86 -28.36 -29.09
C GLN A 607 24.67 -27.45 -27.87
N LEU A 608 23.46 -27.34 -27.32
CA LEU A 608 23.16 -26.50 -26.16
C LEU A 608 23.11 -27.36 -24.88
N ASP A 609 24.08 -27.12 -24.00
CA ASP A 609 24.16 -27.66 -22.64
C ASP A 609 22.91 -27.31 -21.82
N GLY A 610 22.23 -28.32 -21.27
CA GLY A 610 20.97 -28.18 -20.54
C GLY A 610 21.10 -27.47 -19.19
N LYS A 611 22.31 -27.31 -18.66
CA LYS A 611 22.58 -26.59 -17.41
C LYS A 611 22.86 -25.09 -17.61
N LYS A 612 22.99 -24.62 -18.85
CA LYS A 612 23.35 -23.23 -19.16
C LYS A 612 22.12 -22.40 -19.54
N ARG A 613 22.14 -21.15 -19.09
CA ARG A 613 21.20 -20.09 -19.48
C ARG A 613 21.78 -19.32 -20.65
N TYR A 614 20.98 -19.13 -21.69
CA TYR A 614 21.41 -18.54 -22.95
C TYR A 614 20.76 -17.18 -23.16
N LYS A 615 21.59 -16.14 -23.34
CA LYS A 615 21.12 -14.80 -23.70
C LYS A 615 20.88 -14.72 -25.19
N VAL A 616 19.64 -14.46 -25.59
CA VAL A 616 19.25 -14.34 -27.01
C VAL A 616 19.51 -12.91 -27.47
N SER A 617 20.43 -12.71 -28.42
CA SER A 617 20.74 -11.37 -28.92
C SER A 617 19.81 -10.93 -30.06
N ASP A 618 19.51 -11.87 -30.97
CA ASP A 618 18.77 -11.61 -32.20
C ASP A 618 17.67 -12.67 -32.33
N LEU A 619 16.44 -12.24 -32.61
CA LEU A 619 15.30 -13.10 -32.81
C LEU A 619 14.66 -12.78 -34.16
N THR A 620 14.58 -13.76 -35.04
CA THR A 620 14.02 -13.60 -36.40
C THR A 620 12.92 -14.62 -36.66
N PHE A 621 11.74 -14.14 -37.06
CA PHE A 621 10.60 -14.98 -37.42
C PHE A 621 10.49 -15.12 -38.94
N LEU A 622 10.43 -16.36 -39.44
CA LEU A 622 10.40 -16.69 -40.86
C LEU A 622 9.14 -17.52 -41.19
N ASN A 623 8.26 -16.99 -42.03
CA ASN A 623 7.12 -17.77 -42.52
C ASN A 623 7.55 -18.66 -43.71
N CYS A 624 7.46 -19.97 -43.53
CA CYS A 624 7.93 -20.97 -44.51
C CYS A 624 7.14 -20.97 -45.83
N ARG A 625 5.86 -20.56 -45.83
CA ARG A 625 5.01 -20.54 -47.03
C ARG A 625 5.24 -19.30 -47.92
N THR A 626 5.54 -18.15 -47.32
CA THR A 626 5.73 -16.88 -48.07
C THR A 626 7.20 -16.54 -48.34
N ARG A 627 8.16 -17.25 -47.71
CA ARG A 627 9.62 -16.99 -47.79
C ARG A 627 10.03 -15.54 -47.46
N ALA A 628 9.16 -14.78 -46.80
CA ALA A 628 9.46 -13.43 -46.36
C ALA A 628 10.07 -13.47 -44.95
N ALA A 629 11.24 -12.85 -44.77
CA ALA A 629 11.69 -12.44 -43.45
C ALA A 629 10.71 -11.37 -42.96
N ALA A 630 9.94 -11.67 -41.91
CA ALA A 630 8.92 -10.75 -41.42
C ALA A 630 9.58 -9.62 -40.62
N ALA A 631 10.33 -8.75 -41.30
CA ALA A 631 10.94 -7.55 -40.70
C ALA A 631 9.88 -6.57 -40.12
N ALA A 632 8.60 -6.82 -40.37
CA ALA A 632 7.46 -6.03 -39.89
C ALA A 632 6.59 -6.74 -38.82
N ALA A 633 7.00 -7.91 -38.29
CA ALA A 633 6.23 -8.65 -37.28
C ALA A 633 6.67 -8.38 -35.82
N ALA A 634 7.45 -7.32 -35.58
CA ALA A 634 7.75 -6.85 -34.22
C ALA A 634 6.52 -6.29 -33.48
N GLU A 635 5.36 -6.16 -34.15
CA GLU A 635 4.09 -5.73 -33.56
C GLU A 635 3.03 -6.85 -33.52
N ALA A 636 3.40 -8.12 -33.72
CA ALA A 636 2.47 -9.23 -33.56
C ALA A 636 2.56 -9.82 -32.14
N PRO A 637 1.52 -9.72 -31.28
CA PRO A 637 1.48 -10.27 -29.92
C PRO A 637 1.47 -11.82 -29.87
N LEU A 638 1.86 -12.48 -30.97
CA LEU A 638 1.88 -13.93 -31.16
C LEU A 638 3.13 -14.59 -30.58
N PHE A 639 4.19 -13.82 -30.32
CA PHE A 639 5.48 -14.33 -29.85
C PHE A 639 6.02 -13.56 -28.64
N ASP A 640 5.15 -12.96 -27.82
CA ASP A 640 5.53 -12.10 -26.68
C ASP A 640 6.37 -12.78 -25.59
N ALA A 641 6.39 -14.12 -25.58
CA ALA A 641 7.18 -14.94 -24.67
C ALA A 641 8.68 -14.94 -25.00
N LEU A 642 9.05 -14.78 -26.29
CA LEU A 642 10.45 -14.73 -26.75
C LEU A 642 10.84 -13.29 -27.10
N ARG A 643 11.74 -12.69 -26.31
CA ARG A 643 12.17 -11.29 -26.47
C ARG A 643 13.67 -11.18 -26.77
N PRO A 644 14.08 -10.30 -27.70
CA PRO A 644 15.49 -9.95 -27.86
C PRO A 644 16.07 -9.43 -26.54
N GLY A 645 17.22 -9.96 -26.12
CA GLY A 645 17.88 -9.66 -24.85
C GLY A 645 17.44 -10.53 -23.66
N GLY A 646 16.39 -11.35 -23.82
CA GLY A 646 15.93 -12.30 -22.82
C GLY A 646 16.90 -13.47 -22.58
N VAL A 647 16.88 -14.02 -21.38
CA VAL A 647 17.75 -15.13 -20.97
C VAL A 647 16.88 -16.36 -20.70
N TYR A 648 17.08 -17.41 -21.47
CA TYR A 648 16.22 -18.59 -21.45
C TYR A 648 17.03 -19.87 -21.18
N THR A 649 16.41 -20.83 -20.49
CA THR A 649 16.95 -22.20 -20.40
C THR A 649 16.52 -23.03 -21.60
N ARG A 650 17.22 -24.14 -21.86
CA ARG A 650 16.83 -25.08 -22.91
C ARG A 650 15.43 -25.67 -22.70
N ALA A 651 15.01 -25.86 -21.44
CA ALA A 651 13.66 -26.33 -21.12
C ALA A 651 12.62 -25.24 -21.42
N GLN A 652 12.84 -24.00 -20.98
CA GLN A 652 11.93 -22.89 -21.25
C GLN A 652 11.77 -22.61 -22.76
N LEU A 653 12.86 -22.62 -23.54
CA LEU A 653 12.76 -22.47 -25.00
C LEU A 653 11.99 -23.61 -25.66
N ARG A 654 11.99 -24.79 -25.05
CA ARG A 654 11.24 -25.95 -25.53
C ARG A 654 9.78 -25.87 -25.14
N ASP A 655 9.47 -25.53 -23.90
CA ASP A 655 8.09 -25.39 -23.41
C ASP A 655 7.35 -24.29 -24.19
N GLU A 656 8.03 -23.18 -24.51
CA GLU A 656 7.47 -22.11 -25.34
C GLU A 656 7.26 -22.54 -26.81
N LEU A 657 8.16 -23.36 -27.35
CA LEU A 657 8.03 -23.91 -28.70
C LEU A 657 6.90 -24.95 -28.77
N ASP A 658 6.79 -25.80 -27.76
CA ASP A 658 5.74 -26.80 -27.62
C ASP A 658 4.37 -26.11 -27.41
N ALA A 659 4.30 -25.04 -26.61
CA ALA A 659 3.10 -24.22 -26.46
C ALA A 659 2.66 -23.60 -27.79
N LEU A 660 3.59 -23.05 -28.59
CA LEU A 660 3.31 -22.53 -29.93
C LEU A 660 2.86 -23.63 -30.90
N ALA A 661 3.44 -24.83 -30.84
CA ALA A 661 3.05 -25.96 -31.69
C ALA A 661 1.66 -26.52 -31.32
N THR A 662 1.33 -26.55 -30.03
CA THR A 662 0.03 -27.05 -29.53
C THR A 662 -1.12 -26.06 -29.62
N SER A 663 -0.86 -24.80 -29.97
CA SER A 663 -1.89 -23.74 -29.97
C SER A 663 -2.91 -23.84 -31.11
N GLY A 664 -2.78 -24.83 -32.01
CA GLY A 664 -3.66 -25.03 -33.18
C GLY A 664 -3.57 -23.96 -34.28
N MET A 665 -2.71 -22.94 -34.10
CA MET A 665 -2.57 -21.78 -34.99
C MET A 665 -1.46 -21.93 -36.05
N PHE A 666 -0.67 -23.01 -35.98
CA PHE A 666 0.43 -23.30 -36.88
C PHE A 666 0.45 -24.79 -37.27
N ASP A 667 0.69 -25.08 -38.55
CA ASP A 667 0.90 -26.45 -39.07
C ASP A 667 2.25 -27.04 -38.62
N HIS A 668 3.29 -26.20 -38.55
CA HIS A 668 4.65 -26.61 -38.23
C HIS A 668 5.46 -25.42 -37.69
N VAL A 669 6.20 -25.63 -36.58
CA VAL A 669 7.07 -24.62 -35.97
C VAL A 669 8.45 -25.25 -35.72
N THR A 670 9.51 -24.58 -36.17
CA THR A 670 10.90 -25.04 -36.06
C THR A 670 11.79 -23.93 -35.55
N LEU A 671 12.79 -24.29 -34.75
CA LEU A 671 13.75 -23.35 -34.16
C LEU A 671 15.16 -23.70 -34.62
N GLN A 672 15.84 -22.74 -35.26
CA GLN A 672 17.27 -22.83 -35.56
C GLN A 672 18.05 -21.90 -34.63
N THR A 673 19.15 -22.41 -34.06
CA THR A 673 19.99 -21.66 -33.12
C THR A 673 21.38 -21.45 -33.71
N LYS A 674 21.89 -20.22 -33.66
CA LYS A 674 23.23 -19.86 -34.16
C LYS A 674 24.04 -19.19 -33.04
N PRO A 675 25.07 -19.85 -32.48
CA PRO A 675 25.92 -19.24 -31.47
C PRO A 675 26.78 -18.14 -32.10
N LYS A 676 26.90 -16.99 -31.42
CA LYS A 676 27.75 -15.88 -31.81
C LYS A 676 29.06 -15.87 -31.00
N PRO A 677 30.15 -15.33 -31.57
CA PRO A 677 31.46 -15.28 -30.91
C PRO A 677 31.48 -14.39 -29.64
N ASP A 678 30.46 -13.56 -29.43
CA ASP A 678 30.24 -12.76 -28.21
C ASP A 678 29.64 -13.56 -27.04
N GLY A 679 29.36 -14.86 -27.24
CA GLY A 679 28.76 -15.73 -26.23
C GLY A 679 27.22 -15.67 -26.17
N THR A 680 26.58 -14.92 -27.07
CA THR A 680 25.11 -14.86 -27.19
C THR A 680 24.57 -15.78 -28.29
N LEU A 681 23.25 -16.00 -28.31
CA LEU A 681 22.59 -16.84 -29.31
C LEU A 681 21.66 -16.02 -30.21
N GLY A 682 21.80 -16.21 -31.52
CA GLY A 682 20.78 -15.83 -32.49
C GLY A 682 19.77 -16.96 -32.66
N LEU A 683 18.48 -16.63 -32.58
CA LEU A 683 17.37 -17.56 -32.75
C LEU A 683 16.58 -17.23 -34.02
N THR A 684 16.36 -18.24 -34.85
CA THR A 684 15.47 -18.14 -36.01
C THR A 684 14.30 -19.11 -35.84
N VAL A 685 13.09 -18.58 -35.68
CA VAL A 685 11.85 -19.36 -35.56
C VAL A 685 11.18 -19.40 -36.93
N SER A 686 11.17 -20.58 -37.55
CA SER A 686 10.51 -20.83 -38.82
C SER A 686 9.16 -21.51 -38.61
N TYR A 687 8.07 -20.92 -39.10
CA TYR A 687 6.71 -21.40 -38.88
C TYR A 687 5.85 -21.42 -40.15
N ALA A 688 4.83 -22.28 -40.18
CA ALA A 688 3.78 -22.32 -41.21
C ALA A 688 2.42 -22.14 -40.54
N GLU A 689 1.65 -21.12 -40.93
CA GLU A 689 0.30 -20.89 -40.41
C GLU A 689 -0.69 -21.94 -40.94
N THR A 690 -1.58 -22.42 -40.06
CA THR A 690 -2.74 -23.23 -40.46
C THR A 690 -3.69 -22.36 -41.30
N GLU A 691 -4.09 -22.85 -42.47
CA GLU A 691 -5.07 -22.19 -43.34
C GLU A 691 -6.33 -23.04 -43.44
N TRP A 692 -7.48 -22.45 -43.12
CA TRP A 692 -8.79 -23.11 -43.25
C TRP A 692 -9.54 -22.66 -44.52
N PRO A 693 -10.49 -23.47 -45.03
CA PRO A 693 -11.36 -23.10 -46.15
C PRO A 693 -12.15 -21.81 -45.91
N ALA A 694 -12.77 -21.26 -46.96
CA ALA A 694 -13.61 -20.07 -46.84
C ALA A 694 -14.81 -20.33 -45.91
N VAL A 695 -15.06 -19.39 -45.00
CA VAL A 695 -16.14 -19.46 -43.99
C VAL A 695 -17.22 -18.44 -44.34
N GLU A 696 -18.49 -18.84 -44.28
CA GLU A 696 -19.65 -17.98 -44.63
C GLU A 696 -20.32 -17.35 -43.40
N HIS A 697 -20.22 -18.01 -42.24
CA HIS A 697 -20.91 -17.62 -41.01
C HIS A 697 -19.93 -17.44 -39.83
N PHE A 698 -20.08 -16.34 -39.09
CA PHE A 698 -19.36 -16.06 -37.86
C PHE A 698 -20.36 -15.91 -36.72
N LYS A 699 -20.17 -16.65 -35.63
CA LYS A 699 -21.03 -16.61 -34.45
C LYS A 699 -20.17 -16.39 -33.21
N CYS A 700 -20.65 -15.60 -32.27
CA CYS A 700 -19.99 -15.40 -30.98
C CYS A 700 -20.90 -15.91 -29.86
N ILE A 701 -20.38 -16.73 -28.96
CA ILE A 701 -21.13 -17.31 -27.85
C ILE A 701 -20.42 -17.03 -26.53
N ASN A 702 -21.20 -16.77 -25.47
CA ASN A 702 -20.68 -16.65 -24.13
C ASN A 702 -20.58 -18.05 -23.52
N VAL A 703 -19.35 -18.52 -23.35
CA VAL A 703 -19.05 -19.75 -22.62
C VAL A 703 -18.74 -19.32 -21.19
N GLY A 704 -19.58 -19.71 -20.24
CA GLY A 704 -19.52 -19.22 -18.87
C GLY A 704 -18.20 -19.49 -18.13
N GLY A 705 -17.23 -20.20 -18.74
CA GLY A 705 -15.84 -20.52 -18.33
C GLY A 705 -15.14 -21.40 -19.38
N PRO A 706 -13.81 -21.64 -19.28
CA PRO A 706 -13.15 -22.68 -20.08
C PRO A 706 -13.62 -24.06 -19.63
N MET A 707 -13.94 -24.96 -20.57
CA MET A 707 -14.46 -26.30 -20.25
C MET A 707 -13.55 -27.05 -19.26
N ALA A 708 -14.09 -27.43 -18.09
CA ALA A 708 -13.82 -28.77 -17.59
C ALA A 708 -14.43 -29.76 -18.58
N ARG A 709 -13.58 -30.57 -19.22
CA ARG A 709 -14.01 -31.89 -19.69
C ARG A 709 -14.69 -32.58 -18.50
N PRO A 710 -15.81 -33.30 -18.69
CA PRO A 710 -16.42 -34.05 -17.60
C PRO A 710 -15.37 -34.99 -17.03
N ASP A 711 -15.05 -34.81 -15.75
CA ASP A 711 -14.12 -35.61 -14.94
C ASP A 711 -12.69 -35.79 -15.50
N GLY A 712 -11.73 -35.09 -14.90
CA GLY A 712 -10.64 -35.69 -14.11
C GLY A 712 -9.66 -36.71 -14.70
N ASP A 713 -9.87 -37.22 -15.91
CA ASP A 713 -8.94 -38.10 -16.61
C ASP A 713 -8.74 -37.52 -18.02
N GLU A 714 -7.51 -37.14 -18.35
CA GLU A 714 -7.05 -37.32 -19.72
C GLU A 714 -7.15 -38.82 -20.00
N LEU A 715 -8.31 -39.27 -20.48
CA LEU A 715 -8.40 -40.51 -21.23
C LEU A 715 -7.57 -40.29 -22.49
N GLU A 716 -6.27 -40.57 -22.38
CA GLU A 716 -5.44 -40.92 -23.52
C GLU A 716 -6.30 -41.81 -24.41
N LEU A 717 -6.36 -41.50 -25.71
CA LEU A 717 -6.99 -42.41 -26.66
C LEU A 717 -6.32 -43.76 -26.47
N ASP A 718 -7.04 -44.72 -25.91
CA ASP A 718 -6.51 -46.05 -25.66
C ASP A 718 -5.91 -46.56 -26.97
N ASP A 719 -4.63 -46.94 -26.93
CA ASP A 719 -3.85 -47.27 -28.14
C ASP A 719 -4.45 -48.53 -28.83
N ASP A 720 -5.32 -49.27 -28.12
CA ASP A 720 -6.05 -50.47 -28.54
C ASP A 720 -7.45 -50.20 -29.17
N MET A 721 -7.92 -48.95 -29.28
CA MET A 721 -9.22 -48.66 -29.93
C MET A 721 -9.22 -48.94 -31.43
N THR A 722 -10.24 -49.66 -31.90
CA THR A 722 -10.42 -49.89 -33.34
C THR A 722 -10.80 -48.59 -34.06
N ALA A 723 -10.49 -48.49 -35.37
CA ALA A 723 -10.78 -47.30 -36.17
C ALA A 723 -12.28 -46.90 -36.16
N ARG A 724 -13.17 -47.86 -35.91
CA ARG A 724 -14.61 -47.64 -35.80
C ARG A 724 -14.99 -47.00 -34.47
N GLU A 725 -14.40 -47.45 -33.36
CA GLU A 725 -14.62 -46.90 -32.02
C GLU A 725 -14.06 -45.47 -31.90
N ARG A 726 -12.89 -45.20 -32.51
CA ARG A 726 -12.34 -43.84 -32.60
C ARG A 726 -13.28 -42.88 -33.35
N MET A 727 -13.85 -43.32 -34.47
CA MET A 727 -14.84 -42.52 -35.21
C MET A 727 -16.12 -42.27 -34.41
N GLU A 728 -16.56 -43.25 -33.63
CA GLU A 728 -17.77 -43.15 -32.81
C GLU A 728 -17.55 -42.22 -31.61
N HIS A 729 -16.36 -42.26 -30.99
CA HIS A 729 -15.94 -41.34 -29.94
C HIS A 729 -15.87 -39.88 -30.43
N LEU A 730 -15.25 -39.63 -31.59
CA LEU A 730 -15.21 -38.29 -32.20
C LEU A 730 -16.61 -37.77 -32.54
N ARG A 731 -17.49 -38.63 -33.08
CA ARG A 731 -18.89 -38.26 -33.35
C ARG A 731 -19.69 -37.96 -32.08
N ARG A 732 -19.38 -38.63 -30.97
CA ARG A 732 -20.00 -38.35 -29.67
C ARG A 732 -19.55 -37.00 -29.12
N GLN A 733 -18.25 -36.70 -29.16
CA GLN A 733 -17.72 -35.39 -28.77
C GLN A 733 -18.31 -34.25 -29.60
N GLU A 734 -18.42 -34.42 -30.92
CA GLU A 734 -19.05 -33.42 -31.81
C GLU A 734 -20.53 -33.17 -31.46
N ARG A 735 -21.29 -34.23 -31.12
CA ARG A 735 -22.70 -34.10 -30.71
C ARG A 735 -22.84 -33.36 -29.37
N GLU A 736 -21.97 -33.66 -28.42
CA GLU A 736 -21.93 -32.98 -27.11
C GLU A 736 -21.56 -31.50 -27.30
N TYR A 737 -20.58 -31.19 -28.16
CA TYR A 737 -20.20 -29.82 -28.53
C TYR A 737 -21.36 -29.05 -29.19
N GLN A 738 -22.07 -29.64 -30.15
CA GLN A 738 -23.21 -28.97 -30.79
C GLN A 738 -24.39 -28.71 -29.85
N GLN A 739 -24.64 -29.60 -28.88
CA GLN A 739 -25.65 -29.34 -27.85
C GLN A 739 -25.26 -28.16 -26.95
N LEU A 740 -23.96 -27.98 -26.66
CA LEU A 740 -23.44 -26.87 -25.88
C LEU A 740 -23.57 -25.53 -26.61
N VAL A 741 -23.18 -25.47 -27.90
CA VAL A 741 -23.32 -24.26 -28.74
C VAL A 741 -24.80 -23.82 -28.88
N ARG A 742 -25.75 -24.75 -28.80
CA ARG A 742 -27.19 -24.45 -28.79
C ARG A 742 -27.70 -23.93 -27.44
N ARG A 743 -27.04 -24.30 -26.33
CA ARG A 743 -27.40 -23.88 -24.96
C ARG A 743 -26.67 -22.61 -24.52
N ALA A 744 -25.57 -22.24 -25.18
CA ALA A 744 -24.78 -21.07 -24.85
C ALA A 744 -25.56 -19.76 -25.02
N LYS A 745 -25.33 -18.79 -24.12
CA LYS A 745 -25.96 -17.47 -24.18
C LYS A 745 -25.33 -16.64 -25.32
N PRO A 746 -26.11 -15.75 -25.97
CA PRO A 746 -25.53 -14.78 -26.90
C PRO A 746 -24.65 -13.78 -26.14
N CYS A 747 -23.53 -13.36 -26.75
CA CYS A 747 -22.68 -12.30 -26.21
C CYS A 747 -23.38 -10.93 -26.24
N VAL A 748 -22.95 -10.01 -25.37
CA VAL A 748 -23.39 -8.60 -25.30
C VAL A 748 -22.90 -7.76 -26.49
N LEU A 749 -22.05 -8.33 -27.35
CA LEU A 749 -21.49 -7.66 -28.53
C LEU A 749 -22.58 -7.04 -29.43
N PRO A 750 -22.48 -5.75 -29.80
CA PRO A 750 -23.47 -5.07 -30.61
C PRO A 750 -23.49 -5.62 -32.05
N GLU A 751 -24.67 -5.66 -32.66
CA GLU A 751 -24.84 -6.20 -34.02
C GLU A 751 -23.92 -5.54 -35.06
N LYS A 752 -23.62 -4.24 -34.90
CA LYS A 752 -22.71 -3.52 -35.79
C LYS A 752 -21.31 -4.15 -35.80
N LEU A 753 -20.80 -4.53 -34.63
CA LEU A 753 -19.50 -5.17 -34.48
C LEU A 753 -19.54 -6.61 -35.00
N GLN A 754 -20.62 -7.35 -34.76
CA GLN A 754 -20.80 -8.69 -35.32
C GLN A 754 -20.81 -8.68 -36.86
N ARG A 755 -21.48 -7.70 -37.49
CA ARG A 755 -21.48 -7.50 -38.96
C ARG A 755 -20.10 -7.10 -39.49
N GLU A 756 -19.36 -6.27 -38.76
CA GLU A 756 -17.98 -5.90 -39.09
C GLU A 756 -17.08 -7.14 -39.13
N LEU A 757 -17.13 -7.95 -38.06
CA LEU A 757 -16.38 -9.20 -37.91
C LEU A 757 -16.76 -10.22 -38.99
N GLN A 758 -18.05 -10.41 -39.27
CA GLN A 758 -18.50 -11.27 -40.36
C GLN A 758 -18.00 -10.76 -41.73
N GLY A 759 -17.96 -9.44 -41.92
CA GLY A 759 -17.38 -8.82 -43.12
C GLY A 759 -15.86 -8.95 -43.22
N MET A 760 -15.14 -9.14 -42.12
CA MET A 760 -13.71 -9.46 -42.12
C MET A 760 -13.46 -10.89 -42.58
N VAL A 761 -14.29 -11.84 -42.14
CA VAL A 761 -14.21 -13.26 -42.54
C VAL A 761 -14.55 -13.44 -44.02
N LYS A 762 -15.67 -12.89 -44.49
CA LYS A 762 -16.13 -13.03 -45.89
C LYS A 762 -15.19 -12.43 -46.94
N ARG A 763 -14.33 -11.48 -46.56
CA ARG A 763 -13.36 -10.84 -47.47
C ARG A 763 -12.14 -11.70 -47.76
N GLN A 764 -11.87 -12.74 -46.97
CA GLN A 764 -10.74 -13.64 -47.19
C GLN A 764 -11.19 -14.96 -47.82
N ARG A 765 -10.47 -15.43 -48.85
CA ARG A 765 -10.71 -16.74 -49.49
C ARG A 765 -10.32 -17.92 -48.60
N LYS A 766 -9.48 -17.69 -47.59
CA LYS A 766 -9.01 -18.67 -46.60
C LYS A 766 -8.89 -17.97 -45.26
N VAL A 767 -9.29 -18.62 -44.17
CA VAL A 767 -9.16 -18.07 -42.82
C VAL A 767 -7.77 -18.43 -42.30
N SER A 768 -7.01 -17.41 -41.86
CA SER A 768 -5.68 -17.57 -41.23
C SER A 768 -5.77 -17.34 -39.72
N SER A 769 -4.87 -17.94 -38.96
CA SER A 769 -4.76 -17.70 -37.51
C SER A 769 -4.52 -16.21 -37.18
N GLY A 770 -3.78 -15.49 -38.04
CA GLY A 770 -3.62 -14.04 -37.95
C GLY A 770 -4.90 -13.22 -38.15
N LEU A 771 -5.91 -13.73 -38.87
CA LEU A 771 -7.23 -13.09 -38.98
C LEU A 771 -8.03 -13.27 -37.69
N LEU A 772 -8.10 -14.49 -37.16
CA LEU A 772 -8.83 -14.81 -35.93
C LEU A 772 -8.29 -14.00 -34.74
N LYS A 773 -6.97 -13.83 -34.63
CA LYS A 773 -6.37 -13.00 -33.58
C LYS A 773 -6.68 -11.51 -33.71
N ARG A 774 -6.74 -10.97 -34.94
CA ARG A 774 -7.19 -9.58 -35.17
C ARG A 774 -8.65 -9.39 -34.78
N MET A 775 -9.48 -10.40 -35.01
CA MET A 775 -10.87 -10.43 -34.55
C MET A 775 -10.94 -10.50 -33.01
N ALA A 776 -10.16 -11.36 -32.36
CA ALA A 776 -10.10 -11.46 -30.90
C ALA A 776 -9.71 -10.12 -30.27
N GLY A 777 -8.59 -9.54 -30.73
CA GLY A 777 -8.14 -8.25 -30.23
C GLY A 777 -9.12 -7.11 -30.53
N ARG A 778 -9.96 -7.20 -31.56
CA ARG A 778 -11.02 -6.22 -31.85
C ARG A 778 -12.22 -6.37 -30.91
N ILE A 779 -12.58 -7.61 -30.57
CA ILE A 779 -13.64 -7.99 -29.62
C ILE A 779 -13.24 -7.56 -28.20
N GLU A 780 -12.05 -7.94 -27.73
CA GLU A 780 -11.54 -7.61 -26.40
C GLU A 780 -11.41 -6.11 -26.20
N ARG A 781 -10.85 -5.38 -27.19
CA ARG A 781 -10.78 -3.91 -27.13
C ARG A 781 -12.16 -3.28 -26.92
N TRP A 782 -13.17 -3.76 -27.63
CA TRP A 782 -14.53 -3.24 -27.46
C TRP A 782 -15.06 -3.50 -26.03
N TYR A 783 -14.88 -4.70 -25.50
CA TYR A 783 -15.27 -5.00 -24.11
C TYR A 783 -14.54 -4.11 -23.10
N HIS A 784 -13.22 -3.92 -23.24
CA HIS A 784 -12.44 -3.06 -22.36
C HIS A 784 -12.85 -1.59 -22.43
N ASP A 785 -13.08 -1.05 -23.64
CA ASP A 785 -13.51 0.33 -23.87
C ASP A 785 -14.88 0.62 -23.22
N GLU A 786 -15.80 -0.34 -23.26
CA GLU A 786 -17.12 -0.26 -22.61
C GLU A 786 -17.10 -0.62 -21.11
N GLY A 787 -15.94 -0.98 -20.56
CA GLY A 787 -15.73 -1.20 -19.13
C GLY A 787 -15.89 -2.65 -18.63
N PHE A 788 -15.97 -3.63 -19.52
CA PHE A 788 -16.03 -5.07 -19.22
C PHE A 788 -14.63 -5.69 -19.18
N HIS A 789 -13.86 -5.40 -18.12
CA HIS A 789 -12.45 -5.81 -18.04
C HIS A 789 -12.23 -7.30 -17.75
N CYS A 790 -13.25 -8.01 -17.29
CA CYS A 790 -13.18 -9.45 -17.05
C CYS A 790 -13.49 -10.28 -18.31
N ALA A 791 -13.86 -9.61 -19.42
CA ALA A 791 -14.23 -10.29 -20.64
C ALA A 791 -13.00 -10.64 -21.50
N GLN A 792 -12.90 -11.89 -21.95
CA GLN A 792 -11.78 -12.37 -22.77
C GLN A 792 -12.23 -13.44 -23.78
N VAL A 793 -11.55 -13.50 -24.93
CA VAL A 793 -11.80 -14.54 -25.94
C VAL A 793 -11.02 -15.80 -25.56
N VAL A 794 -11.72 -16.90 -25.31
CA VAL A 794 -11.11 -18.15 -24.84
C VAL A 794 -10.64 -19.02 -25.99
N SER A 795 -11.49 -19.19 -27.01
CA SER A 795 -11.17 -20.06 -28.15
C SER A 795 -11.97 -19.70 -29.39
N TYR A 796 -11.48 -20.17 -30.55
CA TYR A 796 -12.25 -20.27 -31.78
C TYR A 796 -12.45 -21.74 -32.08
N HIS A 797 -13.68 -22.22 -32.02
CA HIS A 797 -14.05 -23.56 -32.43
C HIS A 797 -15.07 -23.49 -33.56
N GLY A 798 -15.10 -24.51 -34.40
CA GLY A 798 -16.05 -24.56 -35.50
C GLY A 798 -15.82 -25.80 -36.33
N ASN A 799 -16.90 -26.37 -36.82
CA ASN A 799 -16.82 -27.38 -37.87
C ASN A 799 -16.40 -26.64 -39.14
N LEU A 800 -15.09 -26.51 -39.33
CA LEU A 800 -14.48 -25.75 -40.43
C LEU A 800 -14.75 -26.39 -41.80
N ASP A 801 -15.18 -27.66 -41.80
CA ASP A 801 -15.72 -28.36 -42.98
C ASP A 801 -17.16 -27.91 -43.32
N ALA A 802 -17.89 -27.31 -42.37
CA ALA A 802 -19.26 -26.80 -42.53
C ALA A 802 -19.36 -25.28 -42.79
N GLY A 803 -18.23 -24.56 -42.87
CA GLY A 803 -18.19 -23.13 -43.23
C GLY A 803 -18.64 -22.15 -42.13
N GLU A 804 -18.58 -22.53 -40.85
CA GLU A 804 -18.93 -21.69 -39.70
C GLU A 804 -17.76 -21.56 -38.69
N VAL A 805 -17.50 -20.34 -38.22
CA VAL A 805 -16.54 -20.04 -37.12
C VAL A 805 -17.31 -19.58 -35.89
N VAL A 806 -17.15 -20.28 -34.77
CA VAL A 806 -17.73 -19.93 -33.46
C VAL A 806 -16.63 -19.37 -32.55
N CYS A 807 -16.80 -18.13 -32.13
CA CYS A 807 -15.94 -17.44 -31.17
C CYS A 807 -16.50 -17.64 -29.76
N GLU A 808 -15.70 -18.18 -28.87
CA GLU A 808 -16.05 -18.42 -27.47
C GLU A 808 -15.48 -17.31 -26.60
N VAL A 809 -16.36 -16.61 -25.88
CA VAL A 809 -16.00 -15.48 -25.02
C VAL A 809 -16.46 -15.79 -23.60
N VAL A 810 -15.62 -15.50 -22.62
CA VAL A 810 -16.03 -15.44 -21.21
C VAL A 810 -16.27 -13.98 -20.90
N GLU A 811 -17.51 -13.59 -20.56
CA GLU A 811 -17.84 -12.18 -20.27
C GLU A 811 -17.67 -11.81 -18.79
N GLY A 812 -17.58 -12.81 -17.89
CA GLY A 812 -17.43 -12.63 -16.44
C GLY A 812 -18.76 -12.32 -15.74
N ASP A 813 -19.65 -13.32 -15.69
CA ASP A 813 -20.93 -13.25 -14.99
C ASP A 813 -20.70 -13.16 -13.47
N ILE A 814 -21.31 -12.18 -12.80
CA ILE A 814 -21.24 -12.04 -11.34
C ILE A 814 -22.01 -13.19 -10.69
N THR A 815 -21.32 -14.05 -9.96
CA THR A 815 -21.96 -15.17 -9.23
C THR A 815 -22.35 -14.75 -7.83
N LYS A 816 -21.48 -13.98 -7.15
CA LYS A 816 -21.67 -13.55 -5.77
C LYS A 816 -21.01 -12.21 -5.52
N VAL A 817 -21.62 -11.43 -4.61
CA VAL A 817 -20.99 -10.25 -4.00
C VAL A 817 -20.60 -10.63 -2.56
N GLU A 818 -19.34 -10.43 -2.23
CA GLU A 818 -18.78 -10.73 -0.90
C GLU A 818 -18.35 -9.44 -0.20
N TYR A 819 -18.65 -9.33 1.09
CA TYR A 819 -18.30 -8.16 1.91
C TYR A 819 -17.18 -8.55 2.88
N GLN A 820 -16.04 -7.87 2.79
CA GLN A 820 -14.87 -8.11 3.65
C GLN A 820 -14.61 -6.86 4.48
N PHE A 821 -14.91 -6.91 5.78
CA PHE A 821 -14.57 -5.82 6.68
C PHE A 821 -13.11 -5.92 7.08
N LEU A 822 -12.39 -4.81 7.04
CA LEU A 822 -10.96 -4.74 7.31
C LEU A 822 -10.68 -3.93 8.56
N ASP A 823 -9.76 -4.40 9.39
CA ASP A 823 -9.25 -3.66 10.54
C ASP A 823 -8.24 -2.56 10.12
N LYS A 824 -7.64 -1.87 11.10
CA LYS A 824 -6.63 -0.84 10.82
C LYS A 824 -5.34 -1.41 10.21
N LEU A 825 -5.08 -2.71 10.36
CA LEU A 825 -3.90 -3.46 9.91
C LEU A 825 -4.12 -4.17 8.56
N GLY A 826 -5.35 -4.20 8.04
CA GLY A 826 -5.72 -4.86 6.78
C GLY A 826 -6.18 -6.31 6.92
N ASN A 827 -6.42 -6.80 8.15
CA ASN A 827 -6.96 -8.14 8.38
C ASN A 827 -8.48 -8.15 8.25
N VAL A 828 -9.04 -9.28 7.79
CA VAL A 828 -10.49 -9.48 7.70
C VAL A 828 -11.06 -9.68 9.11
N VAL A 829 -12.08 -8.91 9.46
CA VAL A 829 -12.79 -8.92 10.75
C VAL A 829 -14.29 -8.94 10.53
N ASP A 830 -15.05 -9.21 11.59
CA ASP A 830 -16.50 -9.03 11.57
C ASP A 830 -16.85 -7.53 11.57
N GLY A 831 -17.66 -7.09 10.62
CA GLY A 831 -18.10 -5.71 10.49
C GLY A 831 -19.18 -5.35 11.51
N ASN A 832 -19.16 -4.10 11.99
CA ASN A 832 -20.21 -3.59 12.86
C ASN A 832 -21.44 -3.11 12.06
N THR A 833 -21.29 -2.88 10.76
CA THR A 833 -22.37 -2.44 9.85
C THR A 833 -23.16 -3.63 9.30
N SER A 834 -24.49 -3.49 9.29
CA SER A 834 -25.40 -4.50 8.74
C SER A 834 -25.28 -4.59 7.21
N ILE A 835 -25.09 -5.80 6.67
CA ILE A 835 -24.95 -6.04 5.22
C ILE A 835 -26.15 -5.54 4.39
N PRO A 836 -27.42 -5.76 4.79
CA PRO A 836 -28.58 -5.19 4.09
C PRO A 836 -28.51 -3.68 3.85
N LEU A 837 -27.86 -2.92 4.74
CA LEU A 837 -27.66 -1.49 4.56
C LEU A 837 -26.74 -1.18 3.38
N ILE A 838 -25.67 -1.98 3.21
CA ILE A 838 -24.70 -1.83 2.12
C ILE A 838 -25.33 -2.30 0.80
N ASP A 839 -26.03 -3.43 0.84
CA ASP A 839 -26.68 -4.04 -0.34
C ASP A 839 -27.76 -3.14 -0.94
N ARG A 840 -28.43 -2.35 -0.10
CA ARG A 840 -29.39 -1.31 -0.51
C ARG A 840 -28.78 -0.25 -1.43
N GLU A 841 -27.50 0.08 -1.23
CA GLU A 841 -26.81 1.14 -1.98
C GLU A 841 -26.13 0.61 -3.26
N LEU A 842 -26.12 -0.71 -3.49
CA LEU A 842 -25.53 -1.32 -4.67
C LEU A 842 -26.38 -1.10 -5.93
N PRO A 843 -25.76 -0.74 -7.07
CA PRO A 843 -26.46 -0.66 -8.34
C PRO A 843 -26.91 -2.06 -8.81
N GLN A 844 -28.04 -2.12 -9.52
CA GLN A 844 -28.62 -3.38 -9.99
C GLN A 844 -27.66 -4.19 -10.87
N GLN A 845 -26.80 -3.52 -11.64
CA GLN A 845 -25.80 -4.12 -12.52
C GLN A 845 -24.68 -4.87 -11.78
N LEU A 846 -24.49 -4.64 -10.48
CA LEU A 846 -23.49 -5.34 -9.67
C LEU A 846 -24.09 -6.54 -8.91
N ARG A 847 -25.39 -6.83 -9.09
CA ARG A 847 -26.05 -7.95 -8.44
C ARG A 847 -25.76 -9.27 -9.16
N PRO A 848 -25.79 -10.42 -8.45
CA PRO A 848 -25.63 -11.73 -9.06
C PRO A 848 -26.50 -11.93 -10.31
N GLY A 849 -25.93 -12.57 -11.34
CA GLY A 849 -26.57 -12.82 -12.63
C GLY A 849 -26.36 -11.75 -13.71
N HIS A 850 -25.66 -10.65 -13.40
CA HIS A 850 -25.26 -9.62 -14.37
C HIS A 850 -23.77 -9.73 -14.69
N ILE A 851 -23.34 -9.18 -15.83
CA ILE A 851 -21.93 -9.14 -16.24
C ILE A 851 -21.21 -8.01 -15.50
N TYR A 852 -20.01 -8.28 -14.98
CA TYR A 852 -19.24 -7.28 -14.24
C TYR A 852 -18.81 -6.11 -15.12
N ASN A 853 -19.18 -4.88 -14.72
CA ASN A 853 -18.80 -3.64 -15.38
C ASN A 853 -18.12 -2.66 -14.40
N ASN A 854 -16.97 -2.13 -14.78
CA ASN A 854 -16.19 -1.17 -13.96
C ASN A 854 -16.95 0.13 -13.65
N GLY A 855 -17.83 0.58 -14.55
CA GLY A 855 -18.70 1.74 -14.33
C GLY A 855 -19.69 1.51 -13.17
N ALA A 856 -20.29 0.32 -13.11
CA ALA A 856 -21.16 -0.08 -12.01
C ALA A 856 -20.37 -0.20 -10.69
N GLY A 857 -19.15 -0.73 -10.73
CA GLY A 857 -18.24 -0.75 -9.57
C GLY A 857 -17.91 0.66 -9.04
N LYS A 858 -17.60 1.62 -9.93
CA LYS A 858 -17.37 3.03 -9.55
C LYS A 858 -18.62 3.69 -8.98
N GLN A 859 -19.80 3.37 -9.50
CA GLN A 859 -21.06 3.89 -8.97
C GLN A 859 -21.39 3.31 -7.59
N ALA A 860 -21.14 2.02 -7.38
CA ALA A 860 -21.26 1.38 -6.07
C ALA A 860 -20.34 2.05 -5.03
N LEU A 861 -19.07 2.30 -5.39
CA LEU A 861 -18.13 3.01 -4.53
C LEU A 861 -18.66 4.39 -4.12
N LYS A 862 -19.20 5.18 -5.05
CA LYS A 862 -19.80 6.49 -4.75
C LYS A 862 -21.03 6.40 -3.84
N ASN A 863 -21.90 5.40 -4.03
CA ASN A 863 -23.09 5.23 -3.21
C ASN A 863 -22.72 4.79 -1.78
N ILE A 864 -21.79 3.83 -1.64
CA ILE A 864 -21.31 3.35 -0.34
C ILE A 864 -20.54 4.46 0.40
N ASP A 865 -19.71 5.22 -0.30
CA ASP A 865 -18.98 6.37 0.27
C ASP A 865 -19.94 7.44 0.81
N SER A 866 -21.07 7.67 0.12
CA SER A 866 -22.11 8.59 0.58
C SER A 866 -22.81 8.17 1.89
N LEU A 867 -22.58 6.94 2.36
CA LEU A 867 -23.01 6.52 3.70
C LEU A 867 -22.20 7.19 4.81
N GLY A 868 -20.95 7.61 4.56
CA GLY A 868 -20.06 8.22 5.57
C GLY A 868 -19.66 7.27 6.70
N LEU A 869 -19.80 5.96 6.50
CA LEU A 869 -19.50 4.92 7.48
C LEU A 869 -18.11 4.31 7.30
N PHE A 870 -17.49 4.47 6.14
CA PHE A 870 -16.25 3.79 5.76
C PHE A 870 -15.15 4.79 5.39
N SER A 871 -13.94 4.54 5.87
CA SER A 871 -12.73 5.31 5.55
C SER A 871 -12.03 4.83 4.28
N THR A 872 -12.23 3.57 3.89
CA THR A 872 -11.67 2.98 2.66
C THR A 872 -12.65 1.97 2.10
N ILE A 873 -12.90 2.06 0.80
CA ILE A 873 -13.81 1.18 0.05
C ILE A 873 -13.04 0.71 -1.19
N GLU A 874 -12.87 -0.60 -1.34
CA GLU A 874 -12.26 -1.18 -2.53
C GLU A 874 -13.19 -2.24 -3.12
N VAL A 875 -13.42 -2.18 -4.43
CA VAL A 875 -14.21 -3.16 -5.17
C VAL A 875 -13.26 -3.96 -6.03
N GLN A 876 -13.09 -5.25 -5.72
CA GLN A 876 -12.15 -6.13 -6.40
C GLN A 876 -12.90 -7.33 -7.01
N PRO A 877 -12.94 -7.47 -8.35
CA PRO A 877 -13.41 -8.69 -8.97
C PRO A 877 -12.36 -9.80 -8.78
N ARG A 878 -12.81 -11.00 -8.43
CA ARG A 878 -12.00 -12.22 -8.33
C ARG A 878 -12.67 -13.35 -9.12
N PRO A 879 -11.90 -14.24 -9.75
CA PRO A 879 -12.50 -15.41 -10.39
C PRO A 879 -13.17 -16.30 -9.34
N ASP A 880 -14.34 -16.84 -9.68
CA ASP A 880 -15.04 -17.83 -8.87
C ASP A 880 -14.41 -19.22 -9.11
N GLU A 881 -13.83 -19.81 -8.06
CA GLU A 881 -13.24 -21.15 -8.14
C GLU A 881 -14.29 -22.25 -8.26
N THR A 882 -15.53 -21.99 -7.80
CA THR A 882 -16.63 -22.96 -7.81
C THR A 882 -17.40 -22.97 -9.13
N ASN A 883 -17.57 -21.81 -9.75
CA ASN A 883 -18.19 -21.65 -11.06
C ASN A 883 -17.14 -21.14 -12.04
N GLN A 884 -16.58 -22.05 -12.85
CA GLN A 884 -15.60 -21.71 -13.88
C GLN A 884 -16.14 -20.58 -14.77
N GLY A 885 -15.39 -19.46 -14.86
CA GLY A 885 -15.67 -18.22 -15.60
C GLY A 885 -16.72 -17.27 -14.97
N GLY A 886 -17.19 -17.60 -13.77
CA GLY A 886 -17.89 -16.67 -12.89
C GLY A 886 -16.93 -15.70 -12.20
N VAL A 887 -17.46 -14.55 -11.78
CA VAL A 887 -16.73 -13.51 -11.04
C VAL A 887 -17.39 -13.28 -9.68
N ILE A 888 -16.60 -13.36 -8.61
CA ILE A 888 -16.98 -12.91 -7.27
C ILE A 888 -16.53 -11.46 -7.11
N VAL A 889 -17.46 -10.57 -6.79
CA VAL A 889 -17.13 -9.17 -6.50
C VAL A 889 -16.89 -9.02 -5.01
N ALA A 890 -15.63 -8.93 -4.60
CA ALA A 890 -15.23 -8.69 -3.21
C ALA A 890 -15.20 -7.18 -2.92
N ILE A 891 -16.08 -6.72 -2.04
CA ILE A 891 -16.15 -5.34 -1.55
C ILE A 891 -15.44 -5.29 -0.20
N LYS A 892 -14.24 -4.71 -0.17
CA LYS A 892 -13.47 -4.51 1.04
C LYS A 892 -13.82 -3.17 1.68
N LEU A 893 -14.13 -3.19 2.98
CA LEU A 893 -14.68 -2.06 3.70
C LEU A 893 -13.88 -1.84 4.99
N LYS A 894 -13.37 -0.62 5.18
CA LYS A 894 -12.74 -0.21 6.44
C LYS A 894 -13.61 0.80 7.15
N GLU A 895 -14.25 0.40 8.25
CA GLU A 895 -15.19 1.25 8.99
C GLU A 895 -14.49 2.45 9.66
N HIS A 896 -15.20 3.58 9.76
CA HIS A 896 -14.82 4.69 10.63
C HIS A 896 -15.00 4.31 12.09
N ASP A 897 -14.20 4.92 12.97
CA ASP A 897 -14.38 4.75 14.41
C ASP A 897 -15.80 5.23 14.81
N PRO A 898 -16.59 4.40 15.53
CA PRO A 898 -18.00 4.67 15.80
C PRO A 898 -18.23 5.84 16.76
N LYS A 899 -17.18 6.28 17.46
CA LYS A 899 -17.21 7.43 18.37
C LYS A 899 -16.22 8.46 17.87
N SER A 900 -16.67 9.69 17.71
CA SER A 900 -15.81 10.81 17.33
C SER A 900 -16.13 12.03 18.19
N ALA A 901 -15.11 12.80 18.54
CA ALA A 901 -15.24 14.12 19.11
C ALA A 901 -14.59 15.12 18.15
N GLN A 902 -15.26 16.25 17.91
CA GLN A 902 -14.77 17.31 17.06
C GLN A 902 -14.80 18.62 17.83
N VAL A 903 -13.74 19.41 17.69
CA VAL A 903 -13.64 20.76 18.22
C VAL A 903 -13.41 21.68 17.02
N ILE A 904 -14.34 22.61 16.83
CA ILE A 904 -14.27 23.65 15.80
C ILE A 904 -14.07 24.96 16.54
N THR A 905 -13.07 25.74 16.14
CA THR A 905 -12.82 27.08 16.68
C THR A 905 -13.00 28.09 15.57
N ASP A 906 -13.84 29.08 15.79
CA ASP A 906 -14.17 30.12 14.83
C ASP A 906 -13.65 31.46 15.34
N TRP A 907 -13.32 32.39 14.45
CA TRP A 907 -12.85 33.73 14.82
C TRP A 907 -13.67 34.75 14.05
N SER A 908 -14.28 35.69 14.77
CA SER A 908 -14.98 36.81 14.14
C SER A 908 -14.35 38.14 14.55
N ILE A 909 -14.34 39.10 13.61
CA ILE A 909 -13.84 40.46 13.84
C ILE A 909 -15.02 41.41 13.69
N VAL A 910 -15.52 41.93 14.83
CA VAL A 910 -16.66 42.84 14.87
C VAL A 910 -16.17 44.28 15.01
N PRO A 911 -16.41 45.19 14.05
CA PRO A 911 -15.96 46.59 14.16
C PRO A 911 -16.49 47.25 15.43
N GLY A 912 -15.66 48.07 16.10
CA GLY A 912 -16.13 48.89 17.22
C GLY A 912 -17.06 50.02 16.77
N SER A 913 -17.60 50.80 17.72
CA SER A 913 -18.55 51.90 17.46
C SER A 913 -18.05 53.00 16.50
N GLN A 914 -16.74 53.10 16.26
CA GLN A 914 -16.13 54.00 15.26
C GLN A 914 -15.83 53.33 13.91
N GLY A 915 -16.34 52.11 13.67
CA GLY A 915 -16.16 51.38 12.40
C GLY A 915 -14.74 50.84 12.16
N ARG A 916 -13.84 50.92 13.15
CA ARG A 916 -12.47 50.41 13.08
C ARG A 916 -12.31 49.14 13.94
N PRO A 917 -11.55 48.14 13.47
CA PRO A 917 -11.23 46.96 14.28
C PRO A 917 -10.30 47.35 15.44
N THR A 918 -10.60 46.85 16.64
CA THR A 918 -9.80 47.03 17.87
C THR A 918 -9.42 45.66 18.45
N LEU A 919 -8.56 45.55 19.48
CA LEU A 919 -8.28 44.23 20.10
C LEU A 919 -9.54 43.56 20.67
N ALA A 920 -10.53 44.34 21.11
CA ALA A 920 -11.85 43.85 21.56
C ALA A 920 -12.78 43.42 20.40
N SER A 921 -12.40 43.68 19.14
CA SER A 921 -13.16 43.23 17.97
C SER A 921 -13.02 41.74 17.69
N ILE A 922 -11.96 41.10 18.20
CA ILE A 922 -11.69 39.68 17.97
C ILE A 922 -12.51 38.86 18.96
N GLN A 923 -13.54 38.17 18.45
CA GLN A 923 -14.39 37.27 19.22
C GLN A 923 -14.07 35.82 18.80
N PRO A 924 -13.31 35.08 19.62
CA PRO A 924 -13.11 33.65 19.42
C PRO A 924 -14.40 32.92 19.76
N GLY A 925 -14.95 32.16 18.83
CA GLY A 925 -16.06 31.23 19.03
C GLY A 925 -15.59 29.78 18.93
N GLY A 926 -16.48 28.86 19.27
CA GLY A 926 -16.21 27.45 19.03
C GLY A 926 -17.39 26.53 19.29
N THR A 927 -17.30 25.34 18.69
CA THR A 927 -18.23 24.25 18.85
C THR A 927 -17.48 23.01 19.29
N VAL A 928 -17.92 22.40 20.39
CA VAL A 928 -17.49 21.06 20.80
C VAL A 928 -18.63 20.10 20.51
N SER A 929 -18.39 19.11 19.66
CA SER A 929 -19.38 18.09 19.34
C SER A 929 -18.85 16.68 19.58
N PHE A 930 -19.73 15.82 20.07
CA PHE A 930 -19.48 14.39 20.26
C PHE A 930 -20.54 13.62 19.50
N GLU A 931 -20.10 12.64 18.74
CA GLU A 931 -20.94 11.82 17.88
C GLU A 931 -20.67 10.34 18.16
N HIS A 932 -21.74 9.59 18.39
CA HIS A 932 -21.74 8.14 18.28
C HIS A 932 -22.49 7.77 17.01
N ARG A 933 -21.77 7.34 15.98
CA ARG A 933 -22.30 6.94 14.67
C ARG A 933 -22.50 5.43 14.60
N ASN A 934 -23.37 5.02 13.68
CA ASN A 934 -23.66 3.62 13.35
C ASN A 934 -24.16 2.75 14.53
N ILE A 935 -25.02 3.30 15.38
CA ILE A 935 -25.63 2.54 16.49
C ILE A 935 -26.40 1.35 15.93
N CYS A 936 -26.12 0.15 16.46
CA CYS A 936 -26.67 -1.13 16.01
C CYS A 936 -26.37 -1.49 14.54
N GLY A 937 -25.38 -0.85 13.89
CA GLY A 937 -25.03 -1.13 12.49
C GLY A 937 -26.03 -0.60 11.46
N LEU A 938 -26.90 0.34 11.85
CA LEU A 938 -28.04 0.84 11.06
C LEU A 938 -27.90 2.31 10.64
N LYS A 939 -26.68 2.87 10.63
CA LYS A 939 -26.42 4.30 10.39
C LYS A 939 -27.15 5.25 11.37
N ARG A 940 -27.63 4.74 12.50
CA ARG A 940 -28.22 5.57 13.56
C ARG A 940 -27.12 6.37 14.24
N SER A 941 -27.38 7.63 14.57
CA SER A 941 -26.40 8.46 15.26
C SER A 941 -27.00 9.22 16.44
N LEU A 942 -26.16 9.42 17.46
CA LEU A 942 -26.42 10.29 18.59
C LEU A 942 -25.35 11.38 18.59
N ILE A 943 -25.76 12.64 18.48
CA ILE A 943 -24.87 13.79 18.40
C ILE A 943 -25.20 14.72 19.56
N GLY A 944 -24.22 15.07 20.38
CA GLY A 944 -24.33 16.18 21.31
C GLY A 944 -23.35 17.28 20.95
N SER A 945 -23.77 18.53 21.12
CA SER A 945 -22.96 19.69 20.76
C SER A 945 -23.18 20.84 21.74
N VAL A 946 -22.08 21.54 22.04
CA VAL A 946 -22.06 22.78 22.79
C VAL A 946 -21.40 23.83 21.90
N THR A 947 -22.10 24.94 21.67
CA THR A 947 -21.64 26.02 20.77
C THR A 947 -21.69 27.34 21.50
N SER A 948 -20.66 28.16 21.31
CA SER A 948 -20.64 29.57 21.71
C SER A 948 -19.96 30.39 20.61
N SER A 949 -20.59 31.48 20.18
CA SER A 949 -20.03 32.39 19.19
C SER A 949 -18.94 33.31 19.77
N ASN A 950 -18.90 33.47 21.09
CA ASN A 950 -17.94 34.29 21.81
C ASN A 950 -17.53 33.62 23.14
N LEU A 951 -16.41 32.90 23.12
CA LEU A 951 -15.80 32.22 24.26
C LEU A 951 -15.25 33.18 25.32
N LEU A 952 -15.09 34.48 25.02
CA LEU A 952 -14.71 35.47 26.03
C LEU A 952 -15.89 35.81 26.95
N ASN A 953 -17.11 35.81 26.41
CA ASN A 953 -18.37 36.01 27.14
C ASN A 953 -19.37 34.88 26.77
N PRO A 954 -19.11 33.63 27.18
CA PRO A 954 -19.92 32.49 26.73
C PRO A 954 -21.36 32.55 27.25
N GLU A 955 -21.60 33.29 28.33
CA GLU A 955 -22.93 33.50 28.92
C GLU A 955 -23.92 34.18 27.96
N ASP A 956 -23.44 34.89 26.94
CA ASP A 956 -24.29 35.67 26.03
C ASP A 956 -24.97 34.82 24.93
N ASP A 957 -24.35 33.71 24.51
CA ASP A 957 -24.79 32.91 23.35
C ASP A 957 -24.46 31.40 23.49
N LEU A 958 -24.50 30.89 24.72
CA LEU A 958 -24.29 29.45 24.96
C LEU A 958 -25.48 28.65 24.42
N SER A 959 -25.18 27.63 23.62
CA SER A 959 -26.17 26.69 23.14
C SER A 959 -25.73 25.25 23.32
N PHE A 960 -26.67 24.42 23.75
CA PHE A 960 -26.56 22.98 23.91
C PHE A 960 -27.61 22.30 23.03
N LYS A 961 -27.20 21.24 22.34
CA LYS A 961 -28.11 20.41 21.54
C LYS A 961 -27.70 18.96 21.64
N LEU A 962 -28.68 18.09 21.94
CA LEU A 962 -28.56 16.64 21.86
C LEU A 962 -29.56 16.13 20.82
N GLU A 963 -29.09 15.47 19.77
CA GLU A 963 -29.88 14.98 18.63
C GLU A 963 -29.66 13.48 18.42
N TYR A 964 -30.74 12.73 18.31
CA TYR A 964 -30.75 11.35 17.82
C TYR A 964 -31.32 11.32 16.41
N ALA A 965 -30.61 10.70 15.47
CA ALA A 965 -31.00 10.56 14.09
C ALA A 965 -31.15 9.07 13.71
N HIS A 966 -32.29 8.74 13.13
CA HIS A 966 -32.63 7.43 12.60
C HIS A 966 -32.93 7.55 11.09
N PRO A 967 -31.97 7.25 10.21
CA PRO A 967 -32.10 7.51 8.77
C PRO A 967 -33.18 6.70 8.04
N TYR A 968 -33.43 5.44 8.44
CA TYR A 968 -34.35 4.50 7.78
C TYR A 968 -35.52 4.15 8.70
N LEU A 969 -36.46 5.07 8.88
CA LEU A 969 -37.59 4.93 9.81
C LEU A 969 -38.48 3.71 9.47
N ASP A 970 -38.68 3.44 8.18
CA ASP A 970 -39.59 2.39 7.68
C ASP A 970 -38.96 1.00 7.55
N GLY A 971 -37.71 0.85 8.00
CA GLY A 971 -36.91 -0.35 7.81
C GLY A 971 -36.00 -0.25 6.57
N ILE A 972 -34.96 -1.11 6.55
CA ILE A 972 -33.92 -1.09 5.52
C ILE A 972 -34.45 -1.64 4.19
N ASP A 973 -35.38 -2.59 4.25
CA ASP A 973 -35.87 -3.33 3.08
C ASP A 973 -36.80 -2.50 2.19
N ASN A 974 -37.40 -1.43 2.73
CA ASN A 974 -38.33 -0.60 1.99
C ASN A 974 -37.59 0.46 1.14
N LEU A 975 -37.33 0.12 -0.13
CA LEU A 975 -36.65 0.99 -1.11
C LEU A 975 -37.53 2.16 -1.60
N SER A 976 -38.85 2.06 -1.46
CA SER A 976 -39.81 3.02 -2.05
C SER A 976 -39.89 4.36 -1.33
N ARG A 977 -39.57 4.40 -0.03
CA ARG A 977 -39.65 5.60 0.81
C ARG A 977 -38.39 5.77 1.64
N ASN A 978 -37.76 6.94 1.53
CA ASN A 978 -36.56 7.28 2.28
C ASN A 978 -36.89 8.33 3.33
N ARG A 979 -37.32 7.87 4.52
CA ARG A 979 -37.76 8.71 5.65
C ARG A 979 -36.78 8.63 6.80
N THR A 980 -36.23 9.77 7.19
CA THR A 980 -35.34 9.94 8.33
C THR A 980 -36.07 10.59 9.49
N PHE A 981 -36.03 9.95 10.67
CA PHE A 981 -36.53 10.53 11.91
C PHE A 981 -35.39 11.18 12.69
N LYS A 982 -35.65 12.38 13.23
CA LYS A 982 -34.72 13.12 14.08
C LYS A 982 -35.46 13.61 15.30
N ILE A 983 -34.92 13.36 16.48
CA ILE A 983 -35.40 13.95 17.73
C ILE A 983 -34.26 14.69 18.39
N SER A 984 -34.53 15.90 18.87
CA SER A 984 -33.52 16.72 19.54
C SER A 984 -34.08 17.42 20.77
N CYS A 985 -33.23 17.52 21.79
CA CYS A 985 -33.41 18.40 22.94
C CYS A 985 -32.40 19.53 22.80
N PHE A 986 -32.85 20.76 23.00
CA PHE A 986 -31.99 21.94 22.86
C PHE A 986 -32.23 22.93 23.99
N ASN A 987 -31.16 23.64 24.34
CA ASN A 987 -31.17 24.82 25.18
C ASN A 987 -30.29 25.86 24.50
N SER A 988 -30.82 27.03 24.18
CA SER A 988 -30.06 28.10 23.55
C SER A 988 -30.43 29.44 24.13
N ARG A 989 -29.43 30.27 24.41
CA ARG A 989 -29.58 31.68 24.75
C ARG A 989 -29.08 32.52 23.59
N LYS A 990 -29.83 33.55 23.16
CA LYS A 990 -29.41 34.46 22.08
C LYS A 990 -29.83 35.89 22.35
N LEU A 991 -29.03 36.86 21.92
CA LEU A 991 -29.43 38.26 21.92
C LEU A 991 -30.58 38.50 20.93
N SER A 992 -31.61 39.24 21.36
CA SER A 992 -32.77 39.57 20.52
C SER A 992 -32.47 40.73 19.56
N PRO A 993 -32.58 40.56 18.23
CA PRO A 993 -32.47 41.66 17.28
C PRO A 993 -33.72 42.56 17.27
N ILE A 994 -34.77 42.20 18.00
CA ILE A 994 -36.06 42.91 17.97
C ILE A 994 -36.08 44.08 18.95
N PHE A 995 -35.26 44.06 20.00
CA PHE A 995 -35.23 45.10 21.04
C PHE A 995 -33.96 45.96 20.95
N VAL A 996 -33.58 46.35 19.73
CA VAL A 996 -32.40 47.18 19.45
C VAL A 996 -32.81 48.63 19.16
N ALA A 997 -32.02 49.61 19.59
CA ALA A 997 -32.27 51.02 19.30
C ALA A 997 -31.97 51.36 17.82
N GLY A 998 -32.72 52.29 17.23
CA GLY A 998 -32.40 52.87 15.93
C GLY A 998 -31.20 53.84 16.00
N PRO A 999 -30.62 54.23 14.86
CA PRO A 999 -29.36 54.98 14.79
C PRO A 999 -29.40 56.37 15.43
N ASN A 1000 -30.59 56.97 15.58
CA ASN A 1000 -30.80 58.31 16.15
C ASN A 1000 -31.22 58.28 17.63
N MET A 1001 -30.89 57.22 18.36
CA MET A 1001 -31.32 56.97 19.73
C MET A 1001 -30.20 56.36 20.57
N TYR A 1002 -30.20 56.63 21.89
CA TYR A 1002 -29.27 55.95 22.82
C TYR A 1002 -29.52 54.43 22.80
N GLU A 1003 -28.43 53.67 22.91
CA GLU A 1003 -28.45 52.21 22.87
C GLU A 1003 -29.45 51.66 23.90
N ALA A 1004 -30.31 50.75 23.45
CA ALA A 1004 -31.31 50.12 24.30
C ALA A 1004 -30.65 48.99 25.11
N PRO A 1005 -31.06 48.75 26.38
CA PRO A 1005 -30.57 47.61 27.13
C PRO A 1005 -30.84 46.29 26.37
N PRO A 1006 -29.83 45.43 26.22
CA PRO A 1006 -29.93 44.16 25.51
C PRO A 1006 -30.91 43.20 26.22
N ILE A 1007 -31.64 42.43 25.42
CA ILE A 1007 -32.57 41.40 25.89
C ILE A 1007 -32.17 40.06 25.30
N TRP A 1008 -31.97 39.06 26.15
CA TRP A 1008 -31.69 37.68 25.74
C TRP A 1008 -32.97 36.86 25.67
N VAL A 1009 -33.04 35.98 24.69
CA VAL A 1009 -34.10 35.00 24.49
C VAL A 1009 -33.53 33.61 24.75
N ASP A 1010 -33.91 33.04 25.88
CA ASP A 1010 -33.61 31.66 26.25
C ASP A 1010 -34.70 30.76 25.67
N ARG A 1011 -34.31 29.72 24.94
CA ARG A 1011 -35.22 28.69 24.43
C ARG A 1011 -34.78 27.32 24.92
N ILE A 1012 -35.70 26.61 25.56
CA ILE A 1012 -35.51 25.24 26.00
C ILE A 1012 -36.65 24.40 25.44
N GLY A 1013 -36.33 23.33 24.72
CA GLY A 1013 -37.38 22.56 24.07
C GLY A 1013 -36.96 21.23 23.47
N PHE A 1014 -37.97 20.58 22.91
CA PHE A 1014 -37.85 19.34 22.16
C PHE A 1014 -38.35 19.56 20.73
N LYS A 1015 -37.66 18.92 19.79
CA LYS A 1015 -37.98 18.98 18.37
C LYS A 1015 -37.94 17.57 17.78
N ALA A 1016 -39.06 17.11 17.24
CA ALA A 1016 -39.19 15.81 16.62
C ALA A 1016 -39.62 15.97 15.15
N ASN A 1017 -38.72 15.63 14.23
CA ASN A 1017 -38.87 15.85 12.79
C ASN A 1017 -38.78 14.53 12.01
N ILE A 1018 -39.60 14.41 10.97
CA ILE A 1018 -39.49 13.39 9.93
C ILE A 1018 -39.09 14.10 8.64
N THR A 1019 -38.03 13.62 7.99
CA THR A 1019 -37.54 14.13 6.70
C THR A 1019 -37.74 13.07 5.63
N GLU A 1020 -38.53 13.37 4.62
CA GLU A 1020 -38.75 12.53 3.45
C GLU A 1020 -37.93 13.07 2.27
N SER A 1021 -37.07 12.21 1.72
CA SER A 1021 -36.22 12.56 0.57
C SER A 1021 -36.84 11.99 -0.70
N PHE A 1022 -37.41 12.87 -1.55
CA PHE A 1022 -38.00 12.48 -2.83
C PHE A 1022 -36.93 12.28 -3.91
N THR A 1023 -35.93 13.16 -3.94
CA THR A 1023 -34.73 13.04 -4.78
C THR A 1023 -33.51 13.44 -3.96
N LYS A 1024 -32.29 13.31 -4.52
CA LYS A 1024 -31.07 13.81 -3.84
C LYS A 1024 -31.14 15.32 -3.59
N GLN A 1025 -31.87 16.06 -4.43
CA GLN A 1025 -32.03 17.51 -4.39
C GLN A 1025 -33.28 18.01 -3.66
N SER A 1026 -34.34 17.18 -3.56
CA SER A 1026 -35.64 17.59 -3.02
C SER A 1026 -35.96 16.85 -1.72
N LYS A 1027 -36.14 17.60 -0.63
CA LYS A 1027 -36.47 17.06 0.70
C LYS A 1027 -37.63 17.80 1.33
N PHE A 1028 -38.51 17.06 1.99
CA PHE A 1028 -39.61 17.60 2.78
C PHE A 1028 -39.46 17.16 4.22
N THR A 1029 -39.37 18.11 5.14
CA THR A 1029 -39.26 17.87 6.58
C THR A 1029 -40.53 18.36 7.25
N TYR A 1030 -41.13 17.56 8.12
CA TYR A 1030 -42.25 17.98 8.95
C TYR A 1030 -42.07 17.46 10.37
N GLY A 1031 -42.51 18.22 11.37
CA GLY A 1031 -42.26 17.85 12.75
C GLY A 1031 -43.01 18.68 13.78
N LEU A 1032 -42.95 18.23 15.02
CA LEU A 1032 -43.50 18.91 16.19
C LEU A 1032 -42.37 19.56 16.99
N ILE A 1033 -42.57 20.81 17.37
CA ILE A 1033 -41.68 21.56 18.25
C ILE A 1033 -42.48 21.96 19.49
N VAL A 1034 -41.88 21.72 20.66
CA VAL A 1034 -42.41 22.14 21.96
C VAL A 1034 -41.30 22.86 22.70
N GLU A 1035 -41.53 24.12 23.05
CA GLU A 1035 -40.51 24.95 23.69
C GLU A 1035 -41.09 25.89 24.74
N GLU A 1036 -40.26 26.18 25.74
CA GLU A 1036 -40.40 27.30 26.67
C GLU A 1036 -39.40 28.39 26.29
N ILE A 1037 -39.91 29.61 26.14
CA ILE A 1037 -39.18 30.81 25.79
C ILE A 1037 -39.19 31.72 27.01
N THR A 1038 -38.02 32.14 27.47
CA THR A 1038 -37.88 33.11 28.56
C THR A 1038 -37.05 34.29 28.06
N THR A 1039 -37.52 35.50 28.32
CA THR A 1039 -36.81 36.73 27.98
C THR A 1039 -36.13 37.30 29.21
N ARG A 1040 -34.85 37.66 29.09
CA ARG A 1040 -34.01 38.08 30.22
C ARG A 1040 -33.29 39.40 29.95
N ASP A 1041 -33.07 40.16 31.02
CA ASP A 1041 -32.25 41.38 31.03
C ASP A 1041 -30.76 41.08 31.33
N GLU A 1042 -29.94 42.13 31.38
CA GLU A 1042 -28.51 42.08 31.71
C GLU A 1042 -28.22 41.46 33.09
N ASN A 1043 -29.16 41.60 34.03
CA ASN A 1043 -29.06 41.05 35.38
C ASN A 1043 -29.62 39.62 35.46
N ASN A 1044 -29.91 38.99 34.32
CA ASN A 1044 -30.48 37.65 34.19
C ASN A 1044 -31.90 37.49 34.78
N ASN A 1045 -32.59 38.60 35.06
CA ASN A 1045 -33.97 38.61 35.54
C ASN A 1045 -34.94 38.52 34.37
N ILE A 1046 -36.15 38.00 34.64
CA ILE A 1046 -37.22 37.92 33.63
C ILE A 1046 -37.62 39.34 33.22
N CYS A 1047 -37.51 39.65 31.94
CA CYS A 1047 -37.82 40.95 31.37
C CYS A 1047 -39.18 40.89 30.66
N THR A 1048 -40.17 41.66 31.12
CA THR A 1048 -41.53 41.61 30.54
C THR A 1048 -41.75 42.60 29.40
N HIS A 1049 -41.01 43.71 29.39
CA HIS A 1049 -41.15 44.79 28.42
C HIS A 1049 -39.78 45.29 28.00
N GLY A 1050 -39.66 45.66 26.71
CA GLY A 1050 -38.51 46.40 26.22
C GLY A 1050 -38.40 47.75 26.95
N SER A 1051 -37.17 48.17 27.24
CA SER A 1051 -36.94 49.46 27.88
C SER A 1051 -36.07 50.36 27.01
N ARG A 1052 -36.15 51.66 27.26
CA ARG A 1052 -35.25 52.66 26.65
C ARG A 1052 -34.82 53.68 27.66
N GLN A 1053 -33.62 54.22 27.47
CA GLN A 1053 -33.12 55.32 28.28
C GLN A 1053 -33.81 56.64 27.87
N LEU A 1054 -34.38 57.34 28.85
CA LEU A 1054 -34.94 58.69 28.67
C LEU A 1054 -33.81 59.73 28.73
N PRO A 1055 -34.01 60.95 28.18
CA PRO A 1055 -33.04 62.04 28.31
C PRO A 1055 -32.69 62.42 29.75
N SER A 1056 -33.54 62.06 30.72
CA SER A 1056 -33.30 62.22 32.16
C SER A 1056 -32.36 61.17 32.77
N GLY A 1057 -31.91 60.19 31.98
CA GLY A 1057 -31.10 59.05 32.44
C GLY A 1057 -31.91 57.89 33.02
N ALA A 1058 -33.21 58.06 33.27
CA ALA A 1058 -34.09 57.01 33.77
C ALA A 1058 -34.52 56.02 32.67
N LEU A 1059 -34.73 54.75 33.03
CA LEU A 1059 -35.26 53.72 32.13
C LEU A 1059 -36.79 53.79 32.06
N SER A 1060 -37.33 53.86 30.84
CA SER A 1060 -38.77 53.78 30.59
C SER A 1060 -39.21 52.32 30.49
N MET A 1061 -40.10 51.90 31.40
CA MET A 1061 -40.68 50.54 31.44
C MET A 1061 -41.97 50.39 30.59
N ILE A 1062 -42.34 51.41 29.80
CA ILE A 1062 -43.56 51.45 28.98
C ILE A 1062 -43.27 51.02 27.52
N GLY A 1063 -42.31 50.12 27.31
CA GLY A 1063 -41.98 49.65 25.96
C GLY A 1063 -42.80 48.45 25.50
N PRO A 1064 -42.52 47.91 24.31
CA PRO A 1064 -43.25 46.78 23.76
C PRO A 1064 -43.11 45.54 24.66
N PRO A 1065 -44.16 44.70 24.79
CA PRO A 1065 -44.06 43.46 25.54
C PRO A 1065 -43.03 42.53 24.88
N THR A 1066 -42.25 41.82 25.69
CA THR A 1066 -41.19 40.92 25.20
C THR A 1066 -41.73 39.58 24.71
N THR A 1067 -42.81 39.09 25.33
CA THR A 1067 -43.49 37.83 25.03
C THR A 1067 -44.98 38.05 24.74
N LEU A 1068 -45.65 37.09 24.08
CA LEU A 1068 -47.07 37.17 23.74
C LEU A 1068 -47.95 37.19 24.99
N SER A 1069 -47.56 36.46 26.05
CA SER A 1069 -48.26 36.49 27.35
C SER A 1069 -48.06 37.78 28.14
N GLY A 1070 -47.05 38.59 27.81
CA GLY A 1070 -46.65 39.77 28.60
C GLY A 1070 -45.97 39.44 29.93
N THR A 1071 -45.74 38.16 30.25
CA THR A 1071 -45.13 37.72 31.52
C THR A 1071 -43.61 37.56 31.44
N GLY A 1072 -43.02 37.70 30.25
CA GLY A 1072 -41.61 37.41 29.98
C GLY A 1072 -41.31 35.93 29.77
N VAL A 1073 -42.30 35.04 29.93
CA VAL A 1073 -42.20 33.59 29.70
C VAL A 1073 -43.35 33.08 28.85
N ASP A 1074 -43.06 32.44 27.73
CA ASP A 1074 -44.04 31.78 26.86
C ASP A 1074 -43.75 30.29 26.72
N ARG A 1075 -44.80 29.47 26.74
CA ARG A 1075 -44.73 28.05 26.39
C ARG A 1075 -45.57 27.84 25.15
N MET A 1076 -45.05 27.13 24.16
CA MET A 1076 -45.83 26.86 22.95
C MET A 1076 -45.46 25.54 22.29
N ALA A 1077 -46.45 24.96 21.60
CA ALA A 1077 -46.27 23.83 20.72
C ALA A 1077 -46.75 24.20 19.30
N PHE A 1078 -45.94 23.88 18.30
CA PHE A 1078 -46.26 24.18 16.89
C PHE A 1078 -45.72 23.11 15.95
N LEU A 1079 -46.36 22.98 14.79
CA LEU A 1079 -45.91 22.12 13.71
C LEU A 1079 -45.02 22.90 12.76
N GLN A 1080 -43.86 22.34 12.41
CA GLN A 1080 -42.94 22.91 11.44
C GLN A 1080 -42.91 22.04 10.19
N ALA A 1081 -42.99 22.67 9.02
CA ALA A 1081 -42.86 22.04 7.72
C ALA A 1081 -41.85 22.81 6.86
N ASN A 1082 -40.82 22.13 6.35
CA ASN A 1082 -39.75 22.68 5.53
C ASN A 1082 -39.65 21.91 4.21
N ILE A 1083 -39.87 22.58 3.09
CA ILE A 1083 -39.64 22.07 1.74
C ILE A 1083 -38.34 22.69 1.23
N THR A 1084 -37.40 21.84 0.81
CA THR A 1084 -36.10 22.26 0.28
C THR A 1084 -35.87 21.62 -1.08
N ARG A 1085 -35.51 22.44 -2.06
CA ARG A 1085 -35.05 22.01 -3.38
C ARG A 1085 -33.72 22.69 -3.66
N ASP A 1086 -32.66 21.90 -3.74
CA ASP A 1086 -31.30 22.38 -3.94
C ASP A 1086 -30.65 21.69 -5.15
N ASN A 1087 -30.56 22.44 -6.25
CA ASN A 1087 -29.93 22.02 -7.51
C ASN A 1087 -28.56 22.68 -7.70
N THR A 1088 -27.94 23.19 -6.62
CA THR A 1088 -26.65 23.85 -6.73
C THR A 1088 -25.52 22.84 -7.00
N GLU A 1089 -24.55 23.23 -7.83
CA GLU A 1089 -23.30 22.51 -8.07
C GLU A 1089 -22.10 23.43 -7.88
N PHE A 1090 -20.99 22.86 -7.40
CA PHE A 1090 -19.72 23.57 -7.30
C PHE A 1090 -18.90 23.36 -8.58
N VAL A 1091 -18.63 24.43 -9.31
CA VAL A 1091 -17.77 24.42 -10.51
C VAL A 1091 -16.58 25.34 -10.27
N ASN A 1092 -15.38 24.75 -10.27
CA ASN A 1092 -14.10 25.46 -10.11
C ASN A 1092 -14.07 26.40 -8.89
N GLY A 1093 -14.76 26.06 -7.80
CA GLY A 1093 -14.83 26.86 -6.56
C GLY A 1093 -15.96 27.89 -6.49
N ALA A 1094 -16.83 27.98 -7.50
CA ALA A 1094 -18.03 28.83 -7.49
C ALA A 1094 -19.31 27.98 -7.49
N THR A 1095 -20.33 28.46 -6.76
CA THR A 1095 -21.66 27.84 -6.72
C THR A 1095 -22.48 28.29 -7.93
N ILE A 1096 -23.09 27.34 -8.65
CA ILE A 1096 -24.02 27.60 -9.75
C ILE A 1096 -25.28 26.76 -9.58
N GLY A 1097 -26.41 27.17 -10.17
CA GLY A 1097 -27.69 26.49 -10.05
C GLY A 1097 -28.70 27.27 -9.22
N ASP A 1098 -29.66 26.59 -8.61
CA ASP A 1098 -30.75 27.22 -7.87
C ASP A 1098 -31.07 26.50 -6.55
N ARG A 1099 -31.47 27.28 -5.54
CA ARG A 1099 -31.88 26.80 -4.23
C ARG A 1099 -33.17 27.49 -3.81
N CYS A 1100 -34.18 26.70 -3.49
CA CYS A 1100 -35.48 27.17 -3.03
C CYS A 1100 -35.81 26.49 -1.69
N ILE A 1101 -36.15 27.31 -0.69
CA ILE A 1101 -36.48 26.87 0.67
C ILE A 1101 -37.81 27.52 1.06
N PHE A 1102 -38.79 26.70 1.42
CA PHE A 1102 -40.06 27.15 1.97
C PHE A 1102 -40.26 26.53 3.36
N GLN A 1103 -40.39 27.38 4.38
CA GLN A 1103 -40.64 27.00 5.75
C GLN A 1103 -42.01 27.50 6.18
N MET A 1104 -42.75 26.69 6.92
CA MET A 1104 -44.07 26.98 7.45
C MET A 1104 -44.17 26.45 8.89
N ASP A 1105 -44.43 27.34 9.84
CA ASP A 1105 -44.63 27.05 11.25
C ASP A 1105 -46.11 27.35 11.61
N GLN A 1106 -46.85 26.33 12.03
CA GLN A 1106 -48.26 26.39 12.39
C GLN A 1106 -48.44 26.19 13.90
N GLY A 1107 -48.84 27.25 14.60
CA GLY A 1107 -49.20 27.21 16.01
C GLY A 1107 -50.43 26.33 16.24
N LEU A 1108 -50.40 25.51 17.30
CA LEU A 1108 -51.47 24.57 17.65
C LEU A 1108 -52.50 25.14 18.64
N GLY A 1109 -52.33 26.38 19.11
CA GLY A 1109 -53.17 26.95 20.17
C GLY A 1109 -52.92 26.32 21.55
N ILE A 1110 -51.77 25.67 21.75
CA ILE A 1110 -51.40 24.99 23.00
C ILE A 1110 -50.27 25.78 23.67
N GLY A 1111 -50.49 26.22 24.91
CA GLY A 1111 -49.49 26.90 25.73
C GLY A 1111 -49.94 28.25 26.30
N SER A 1112 -48.99 29.15 26.55
CA SER A 1112 -49.26 30.48 27.12
C SER A 1112 -50.11 31.32 26.16
N LYS A 1113 -51.31 31.74 26.60
CA LYS A 1113 -52.29 32.53 25.80
C LYS A 1113 -52.83 31.80 24.54
N ASN A 1114 -52.68 30.47 24.45
CA ASN A 1114 -53.16 29.64 23.33
C ASN A 1114 -52.76 30.17 21.94
N PRO A 1115 -51.45 30.28 21.65
CA PRO A 1115 -50.97 30.98 20.45
C PRO A 1115 -51.39 30.25 19.18
N PHE A 1116 -52.15 30.92 18.32
CA PHE A 1116 -52.57 30.39 17.02
C PHE A 1116 -52.05 31.27 15.89
N PHE A 1117 -51.07 30.75 15.16
CA PHE A 1117 -50.39 31.49 14.11
C PHE A 1117 -49.98 30.61 12.94
N ASN A 1118 -49.79 31.25 11.80
CA ASN A 1118 -49.22 30.68 10.61
C ASN A 1118 -48.07 31.57 10.13
N ARG A 1119 -46.85 31.14 10.43
CA ARG A 1119 -45.63 31.83 10.06
C ARG A 1119 -45.01 31.12 8.88
N HIS A 1120 -44.72 31.84 7.81
CA HIS A 1120 -44.19 31.26 6.58
C HIS A 1120 -43.02 32.08 6.06
N GLN A 1121 -42.03 31.39 5.50
CA GLN A 1121 -40.83 32.00 4.93
C GLN A 1121 -40.48 31.31 3.62
N LEU A 1122 -40.34 32.09 2.55
CA LEU A 1122 -39.89 31.67 1.24
C LEU A 1122 -38.53 32.31 0.95
N THR A 1123 -37.54 31.50 0.62
CA THR A 1123 -36.20 31.95 0.22
C THR A 1123 -35.84 31.32 -1.11
N VAL A 1124 -35.57 32.15 -2.12
CA VAL A 1124 -35.20 31.72 -3.48
C VAL A 1124 -33.86 32.34 -3.83
N THR A 1125 -32.88 31.50 -4.16
CA THR A 1125 -31.55 31.94 -4.58
C THR A 1125 -31.20 31.27 -5.90
N LYS A 1126 -30.76 32.05 -6.89
CA LYS A 1126 -30.35 31.55 -8.21
C LYS A 1126 -28.97 32.08 -8.56
N PHE A 1127 -28.05 31.17 -8.84
CA PHE A 1127 -26.68 31.42 -9.25
C PHE A 1127 -26.56 31.17 -10.76
N ILE A 1128 -26.54 32.25 -11.53
CA ILE A 1128 -26.48 32.22 -12.99
C ILE A 1128 -25.02 32.28 -13.42
N ASN A 1129 -24.58 31.26 -14.16
CA ASN A 1129 -23.26 31.27 -14.78
C ASN A 1129 -23.26 32.20 -16.01
N LEU A 1130 -22.41 33.23 -15.98
CA LEU A 1130 -22.30 34.22 -17.06
C LEU A 1130 -21.27 33.84 -18.12
N ASN A 1131 -20.34 32.91 -17.85
CA ASN A 1131 -19.32 32.46 -18.81
C ASN A 1131 -19.23 30.93 -18.91
N LYS A 1132 -19.28 30.39 -20.14
CA LYS A 1132 -19.09 28.96 -20.37
C LYS A 1132 -17.61 28.61 -20.16
N GLN A 1133 -17.26 28.14 -18.97
CA GLN A 1133 -15.94 27.58 -18.66
C GLN A 1133 -16.03 26.06 -18.47
N GLU A 1134 -14.99 25.36 -18.91
CA GLU A 1134 -14.87 23.92 -18.74
C GLU A 1134 -14.57 23.55 -17.28
N LYS A 1135 -15.12 22.42 -16.82
CA LYS A 1135 -14.89 21.90 -15.46
C LYS A 1135 -13.45 21.40 -15.32
N GLY A 1136 -12.76 21.77 -14.23
CA GLY A 1136 -11.42 21.25 -13.91
C GLY A 1136 -10.73 21.97 -12.75
N SER A 1137 -10.04 21.23 -11.87
CA SER A 1137 -9.50 21.67 -10.57
C SER A 1137 -8.43 22.78 -10.60
N ARG A 1138 -8.06 23.29 -11.77
CA ARG A 1138 -7.09 24.38 -11.99
C ARG A 1138 -7.55 25.44 -13.00
N LYS A 1139 -8.82 25.39 -13.42
CA LYS A 1139 -9.40 26.43 -14.27
C LYS A 1139 -9.93 27.56 -13.38
N PRO A 1140 -9.95 28.81 -13.85
CA PRO A 1140 -10.51 29.91 -13.09
C PRO A 1140 -11.97 29.61 -12.68
N PRO A 1141 -12.47 30.20 -11.59
CA PRO A 1141 -13.89 30.15 -11.27
C PRO A 1141 -14.68 30.89 -12.34
N PRO A 1142 -15.91 30.46 -12.68
CA PRO A 1142 -16.78 31.21 -13.58
C PRO A 1142 -17.22 32.55 -12.96
N ALA A 1143 -17.64 33.49 -13.81
CA ALA A 1143 -18.34 34.68 -13.40
C ALA A 1143 -19.79 34.32 -13.07
N VAL A 1144 -20.26 34.69 -11.88
CA VAL A 1144 -21.56 34.28 -11.34
C VAL A 1144 -22.38 35.50 -10.95
N LEU A 1145 -23.64 35.53 -11.42
CA LEU A 1145 -24.66 36.45 -10.94
C LEU A 1145 -25.57 35.71 -9.95
N ALA A 1146 -25.52 36.08 -8.68
CA ALA A 1146 -26.42 35.59 -7.65
C ALA A 1146 -27.61 36.53 -7.51
N LEU A 1147 -28.82 35.98 -7.67
CA LEU A 1147 -30.09 36.65 -7.41
C LEU A 1147 -30.74 35.99 -6.19
N HIS A 1148 -31.09 36.79 -5.19
CA HIS A 1148 -31.68 36.30 -3.95
C HIS A 1148 -32.93 37.10 -3.62
N GLY A 1149 -33.98 36.39 -3.25
CA GLY A 1149 -35.22 36.94 -2.73
C GLY A 1149 -35.67 36.19 -1.51
N ARG A 1150 -36.05 36.92 -0.47
CA ARG A 1150 -36.61 36.36 0.77
C ARG A 1150 -37.88 37.11 1.12
N TYR A 1151 -38.95 36.34 1.26
CA TYR A 1151 -40.23 36.80 1.77
C TYR A 1151 -40.52 36.05 3.06
N ALA A 1152 -40.97 36.76 4.10
CA ALA A 1152 -41.43 36.16 5.32
C ALA A 1152 -42.70 36.85 5.81
N GLY A 1153 -43.64 36.10 6.37
CA GLY A 1153 -44.93 36.62 6.80
C GLY A 1153 -45.52 35.81 7.95
N CYS A 1154 -46.38 36.45 8.75
CA CYS A 1154 -47.09 35.78 9.84
C CYS A 1154 -48.54 36.25 9.97
N VAL A 1155 -49.47 35.29 9.86
CA VAL A 1155 -50.92 35.47 10.06
C VAL A 1155 -51.31 34.90 11.42
N GLY A 1156 -52.16 35.59 12.19
CA GLY A 1156 -52.53 35.19 13.56
C GLY A 1156 -51.63 35.82 14.64
N ASP A 1157 -51.41 35.11 15.75
CA ASP A 1157 -50.67 35.62 16.90
C ASP A 1157 -49.15 35.62 16.66
N LEU A 1158 -48.51 36.79 16.58
CA LEU A 1158 -47.06 36.89 16.44
C LEU A 1158 -46.43 37.37 17.76
N PRO A 1159 -45.69 36.51 18.49
CA PRO A 1159 -44.91 36.96 19.64
C PRO A 1159 -43.83 37.97 19.22
N SER A 1160 -43.60 38.99 20.04
CA SER A 1160 -42.60 40.02 19.77
C SER A 1160 -41.19 39.45 19.58
N TYR A 1161 -40.79 38.41 20.33
CA TYR A 1161 -39.47 37.77 20.19
C TYR A 1161 -39.27 36.96 18.89
N ASP A 1162 -40.35 36.66 18.15
CA ASP A 1162 -40.30 35.91 16.88
C ASP A 1162 -40.66 36.77 15.66
N ALA A 1163 -40.86 38.08 15.88
CA ALA A 1163 -41.01 39.07 14.82
C ALA A 1163 -39.81 39.06 13.86
N PHE A 1164 -40.07 39.35 12.59
CA PHE A 1164 -39.02 39.33 11.57
C PHE A 1164 -38.17 40.58 11.69
N ALA A 1165 -36.92 40.41 12.11
CA ALA A 1165 -35.93 41.47 12.16
C ALA A 1165 -35.35 41.75 10.77
N LEU A 1166 -35.23 43.03 10.42
CA LEU A 1166 -34.67 43.54 9.18
C LEU A 1166 -33.32 44.24 9.46
N GLY A 1167 -32.32 43.99 8.62
CA GLY A 1167 -30.96 44.53 8.78
C GLY A 1167 -30.00 43.53 9.42
N GLY A 1168 -28.74 43.58 9.00
CA GLY A 1168 -27.67 42.68 9.46
C GLY A 1168 -26.97 41.94 8.31
N PRO A 1169 -25.93 41.16 8.63
CA PRO A 1169 -25.06 40.53 7.63
C PRO A 1169 -25.73 39.49 6.72
N HIS A 1170 -26.81 38.86 7.20
CA HIS A 1170 -27.58 37.86 6.48
C HIS A 1170 -28.92 38.39 5.95
N SER A 1171 -29.16 39.71 6.07
CA SER A 1171 -30.34 40.43 5.59
C SER A 1171 -29.84 41.50 4.62
N VAL A 1172 -29.91 42.79 4.99
CA VAL A 1172 -29.34 43.93 4.26
C VAL A 1172 -27.99 44.31 4.88
N ARG A 1173 -26.90 44.04 4.15
CA ARG A 1173 -25.53 44.38 4.59
C ARG A 1173 -25.36 45.89 4.81
N GLY A 1174 -24.46 46.28 5.70
CA GLY A 1174 -24.22 47.69 6.05
C GLY A 1174 -25.00 48.18 7.27
N TYR A 1175 -26.16 47.58 7.55
CA TYR A 1175 -26.95 47.81 8.77
C TYR A 1175 -26.63 46.78 9.86
N GLY A 1176 -26.77 47.18 11.12
CA GLY A 1176 -26.74 46.32 12.29
C GLY A 1176 -27.91 45.32 12.31
N MET A 1177 -27.79 44.27 13.14
CA MET A 1177 -28.85 43.26 13.26
C MET A 1177 -30.14 43.87 13.82
N GLY A 1178 -31.22 43.82 13.03
CA GLY A 1178 -32.53 44.36 13.43
C GLY A 1178 -32.66 45.88 13.46
N GLU A 1179 -31.64 46.60 13.00
CA GLU A 1179 -31.58 48.08 12.99
C GLU A 1179 -32.67 48.70 12.11
N LEU A 1180 -33.02 48.06 10.99
CA LEU A 1180 -33.99 48.62 10.04
C LEU A 1180 -35.43 48.49 10.55
N GLY A 1181 -35.77 47.42 11.28
CA GLY A 1181 -37.12 47.23 11.79
C GLY A 1181 -37.40 45.82 12.30
N ALA A 1182 -38.52 45.68 13.01
CA ALA A 1182 -39.11 44.40 13.38
C ALA A 1182 -40.56 44.36 12.86
N SER A 1183 -40.90 43.35 12.07
CA SER A 1183 -42.14 43.34 11.31
C SER A 1183 -42.88 41.99 11.29
N ARG A 1184 -44.16 42.02 10.88
CA ARG A 1184 -44.94 40.80 10.63
C ARG A 1184 -44.68 40.20 9.26
N ASN A 1185 -44.49 41.07 8.27
CA ASN A 1185 -44.20 40.74 6.89
C ASN A 1185 -42.90 41.44 6.48
N LEU A 1186 -42.09 40.75 5.69
CA LEU A 1186 -40.75 41.18 5.30
C LEU A 1186 -40.52 40.82 3.85
N LEU A 1187 -39.92 41.73 3.09
CA LEU A 1187 -39.40 41.46 1.76
C LEU A 1187 -37.96 41.94 1.66
N GLU A 1188 -37.06 41.04 1.29
CA GLU A 1188 -35.64 41.30 1.03
C GLU A 1188 -35.29 40.85 -0.39
N VAL A 1189 -34.56 41.69 -1.10
CA VAL A 1189 -34.02 41.39 -2.44
C VAL A 1189 -32.55 41.75 -2.45
N ALA A 1190 -31.74 40.84 -2.98
CA ALA A 1190 -30.30 41.01 -3.08
C ALA A 1190 -29.77 40.51 -4.42
N THR A 1191 -28.86 41.28 -5.00
CA THR A 1191 -28.12 40.93 -6.21
C THR A 1191 -26.63 41.01 -5.93
N GLU A 1192 -25.86 40.00 -6.31
CA GLU A 1192 -24.40 39.98 -6.20
C GLU A 1192 -23.77 39.49 -7.51
N LEU A 1193 -22.93 40.32 -8.13
CA LEU A 1193 -22.17 39.97 -9.32
C LEU A 1193 -20.73 39.66 -8.90
N SER A 1194 -20.32 38.40 -9.05
CA SER A 1194 -18.97 37.92 -8.74
C SER A 1194 -18.17 37.67 -10.01
N VAL A 1195 -17.02 38.33 -10.15
CA VAL A 1195 -16.12 38.22 -11.30
C VAL A 1195 -14.78 37.64 -10.85
N PRO A 1196 -14.27 36.58 -11.52
CA PRO A 1196 -12.95 36.05 -11.25
C PRO A 1196 -11.86 37.03 -11.67
N ILE A 1197 -10.91 37.32 -10.79
CA ILE A 1197 -9.71 38.10 -11.10
C ILE A 1197 -8.49 37.29 -10.72
N THR A 1198 -7.48 37.32 -11.59
CA THR A 1198 -6.21 36.64 -11.36
C THR A 1198 -5.19 37.67 -10.88
N VAL A 1199 -4.77 37.55 -9.62
CA VAL A 1199 -3.73 38.41 -9.04
C VAL A 1199 -2.54 37.53 -8.68
N LYS A 1200 -1.37 37.77 -9.29
CA LYS A 1200 -0.13 37.01 -9.04
C LYS A 1200 -0.34 35.48 -9.08
N ASN A 1201 -1.01 34.94 -10.11
CA ASN A 1201 -1.32 33.51 -10.27
C ASN A 1201 -2.25 32.88 -9.20
N ARG A 1202 -2.93 33.66 -8.37
CA ARG A 1202 -4.05 33.18 -7.53
C ARG A 1202 -5.39 33.63 -8.10
N HIS A 1203 -6.33 32.71 -8.23
CA HIS A 1203 -7.71 33.02 -8.61
C HIS A 1203 -8.45 33.57 -7.38
N THR A 1204 -8.82 34.84 -7.45
CA THR A 1204 -9.58 35.58 -6.45
C THR A 1204 -10.91 35.97 -7.08
N GLN A 1205 -11.96 36.23 -6.28
CA GLN A 1205 -13.21 36.78 -6.81
C GLN A 1205 -13.38 38.20 -6.27
N VAL A 1206 -13.69 39.15 -7.14
CA VAL A 1206 -14.19 40.46 -6.73
C VAL A 1206 -15.67 40.49 -7.03
N TYR A 1207 -16.44 41.03 -6.10
CA TYR A 1207 -17.89 41.07 -6.23
C TYR A 1207 -18.41 42.47 -5.92
N ALA A 1208 -19.51 42.82 -6.59
CA ALA A 1208 -20.31 43.99 -6.29
C ALA A 1208 -21.72 43.55 -5.95
N PHE A 1209 -22.37 44.26 -5.04
CA PHE A 1209 -23.70 43.89 -4.57
C PHE A 1209 -24.61 45.10 -4.36
N ALA A 1210 -25.90 44.85 -4.48
CA ALA A 1210 -26.97 45.80 -4.18
C ALA A 1210 -28.14 45.06 -3.53
N GLU A 1211 -28.69 45.66 -2.49
CA GLU A 1211 -29.66 45.03 -1.59
C GLU A 1211 -30.70 46.04 -1.15
N HIS A 1212 -31.92 45.55 -0.95
CA HIS A 1212 -33.02 46.31 -0.43
C HIS A 1212 -33.89 45.43 0.46
N GLY A 1213 -34.33 46.00 1.58
CA GLY A 1213 -35.26 45.34 2.49
C GLY A 1213 -36.34 46.29 2.96
N THR A 1214 -37.55 45.77 3.14
CA THR A 1214 -38.71 46.51 3.63
C THR A 1214 -39.61 45.63 4.50
N ASP A 1215 -40.20 46.24 5.52
CA ASP A 1215 -41.21 45.65 6.39
C ASP A 1215 -42.64 45.63 5.79
N LEU A 1216 -42.82 46.09 4.54
CA LEU A 1216 -44.11 46.22 3.86
C LEU A 1216 -45.15 47.01 4.67
N GLY A 1217 -44.72 47.93 5.55
CA GLY A 1217 -45.58 48.71 6.44
C GLY A 1217 -46.24 47.91 7.56
N SER A 1218 -45.80 46.68 7.82
CA SER A 1218 -46.39 45.75 8.79
C SER A 1218 -45.77 45.83 10.20
N SER A 1219 -44.77 46.69 10.41
CA SER A 1219 -44.15 46.90 11.73
C SER A 1219 -45.13 47.39 12.79
N LYS A 1220 -46.09 48.24 12.40
CA LYS A 1220 -47.14 48.77 13.29
C LYS A 1220 -48.10 47.70 13.83
N ASP A 1221 -48.18 46.56 13.14
CA ASP A 1221 -49.09 45.47 13.49
C ASP A 1221 -48.45 44.48 14.47
N VAL A 1222 -47.17 44.68 14.82
CA VAL A 1222 -46.46 43.96 15.90
C VAL A 1222 -46.85 44.58 17.24
N GLU A 1223 -47.13 43.74 18.24
CA GLU A 1223 -47.59 44.19 19.56
C GLU A 1223 -46.60 45.18 20.21
N GLY A 1224 -47.09 46.37 20.60
CA GLY A 1224 -46.28 47.45 21.16
C GLY A 1224 -45.39 48.22 20.16
N ASN A 1225 -45.50 47.95 18.85
CA ASN A 1225 -44.76 48.58 17.76
C ASN A 1225 -43.27 48.87 18.07
N PRO A 1226 -42.42 47.82 18.14
CA PRO A 1226 -41.00 47.99 18.47
C PRO A 1226 -40.26 48.93 17.50
N THR A 1227 -40.60 48.90 16.21
CA THR A 1227 -39.97 49.74 15.18
C THR A 1227 -40.18 51.23 15.50
N GLU A 1228 -41.40 51.66 15.83
CA GLU A 1228 -41.68 53.05 16.21
C GLU A 1228 -41.09 53.40 17.59
N PHE A 1229 -41.24 52.52 18.57
CA PHE A 1229 -40.75 52.74 19.94
C PHE A 1229 -39.24 52.99 19.99
N PHE A 1230 -38.47 52.24 19.19
CA PHE A 1230 -37.01 52.34 19.06
C PHE A 1230 -36.55 53.26 17.91
N ARG A 1231 -37.47 54.01 17.27
CA ARG A 1231 -37.17 54.99 16.21
C ARG A 1231 -36.43 54.41 15.00
N ARG A 1232 -36.88 53.25 14.51
CA ARG A 1232 -36.38 52.61 13.28
C ARG A 1232 -37.23 53.00 12.07
N VAL A 1233 -36.67 52.82 10.87
CA VAL A 1233 -37.22 53.39 9.61
C VAL A 1233 -38.16 52.42 8.88
N GLY A 1234 -38.04 51.12 9.10
CA GLY A 1234 -38.87 50.06 8.49
C GLY A 1234 -38.42 49.61 7.09
N HIS A 1235 -37.50 50.32 6.45
CA HIS A 1235 -36.93 49.97 5.14
C HIS A 1235 -35.50 50.51 5.00
N GLY A 1236 -34.71 49.89 4.12
CA GLY A 1236 -33.34 50.32 3.85
C GLY A 1236 -32.75 49.69 2.61
N SER A 1237 -31.86 50.44 1.96
CA SER A 1237 -31.06 49.99 0.82
C SER A 1237 -29.58 50.02 1.16
N SER A 1238 -28.82 49.11 0.57
CA SER A 1238 -27.37 49.08 0.69
C SER A 1238 -26.73 48.61 -0.61
N TYR A 1239 -25.55 49.14 -0.89
CA TYR A 1239 -24.72 48.68 -1.99
C TYR A 1239 -23.26 48.71 -1.58
N GLY A 1240 -22.46 47.88 -2.23
CA GLY A 1240 -21.07 47.74 -1.86
C GLY A 1240 -20.25 46.92 -2.83
N VAL A 1241 -18.97 46.87 -2.53
CA VAL A 1241 -17.99 46.07 -3.27
C VAL A 1241 -17.15 45.28 -2.29
N GLY A 1242 -16.69 44.11 -2.71
CA GLY A 1242 -15.85 43.27 -1.89
C GLY A 1242 -14.91 42.39 -2.69
N VAL A 1243 -13.91 41.87 -2.00
CA VAL A 1243 -12.91 40.94 -2.52
C VAL A 1243 -12.93 39.70 -1.65
N LYS A 1244 -12.96 38.53 -2.30
CA LYS A 1244 -12.95 37.23 -1.65
C LYS A 1244 -11.59 36.56 -1.83
N LEU A 1245 -10.87 36.39 -0.72
CA LEU A 1245 -9.55 35.76 -0.63
C LEU A 1245 -9.68 34.43 0.11
N GLY A 1246 -9.86 33.33 -0.62
CA GLY A 1246 -10.17 32.03 -0.02
C GLY A 1246 -11.53 32.05 0.68
N ALA A 1247 -11.56 31.75 1.98
CA ALA A 1247 -12.77 31.82 2.80
C ALA A 1247 -13.04 33.21 3.39
N VAL A 1248 -12.16 34.18 3.20
CA VAL A 1248 -12.30 35.54 3.75
C VAL A 1248 -12.94 36.47 2.72
N ARG A 1249 -13.95 37.22 3.15
CA ARG A 1249 -14.65 38.26 2.41
C ARG A 1249 -14.34 39.61 3.04
N ALA A 1250 -13.65 40.47 2.30
CA ALA A 1250 -13.44 41.87 2.68
C ALA A 1250 -14.40 42.73 1.87
N GLU A 1251 -15.36 43.38 2.52
CA GLU A 1251 -16.40 44.17 1.87
C GLU A 1251 -16.53 45.57 2.46
N TYR A 1252 -16.80 46.53 1.58
CA TYR A 1252 -17.17 47.89 1.93
C TYR A 1252 -18.64 48.08 1.55
N ALA A 1253 -19.49 48.32 2.55
CA ALA A 1253 -20.93 48.50 2.37
C ALA A 1253 -21.32 49.95 2.71
N VAL A 1254 -22.17 50.54 1.89
CA VAL A 1254 -22.70 51.89 2.08
C VAL A 1254 -24.15 51.80 2.52
N ASP A 1255 -24.43 52.33 3.70
CA ASP A 1255 -25.79 52.57 4.20
C ASP A 1255 -26.38 53.77 3.46
N HIS A 1256 -27.49 53.55 2.74
CA HIS A 1256 -28.17 54.62 2.00
C HIS A 1256 -28.99 55.56 2.90
N ASN A 1257 -29.53 55.08 4.02
CA ASN A 1257 -30.35 55.86 4.94
C ASN A 1257 -29.50 56.87 5.71
N ALA A 1258 -28.34 56.43 6.24
CA ALA A 1258 -27.42 57.29 7.00
C ALA A 1258 -26.36 57.98 6.12
N GLY A 1259 -26.13 57.49 4.90
CA GLY A 1259 -25.06 57.98 4.01
C GLY A 1259 -23.64 57.61 4.46
N THR A 1260 -23.52 56.68 5.42
CA THR A 1260 -22.25 56.25 6.00
C THR A 1260 -21.75 54.94 5.38
N GLY A 1261 -20.45 54.82 5.17
CA GLY A 1261 -19.82 53.59 4.69
C GLY A 1261 -19.01 52.89 5.78
N ALA A 1262 -19.08 51.57 5.82
CA ALA A 1262 -18.35 50.74 6.77
C ALA A 1262 -17.64 49.57 6.10
N PHE A 1263 -16.48 49.21 6.66
CA PHE A 1263 -15.67 48.09 6.20
C PHE A 1263 -15.90 46.86 7.09
N PHE A 1264 -16.11 45.71 6.47
CA PHE A 1264 -16.37 44.44 7.14
C PHE A 1264 -15.43 43.35 6.64
N LEU A 1265 -14.92 42.54 7.57
CA LEU A 1265 -14.23 41.28 7.28
C LEU A 1265 -15.13 40.14 7.76
N ARG A 1266 -15.46 39.22 6.85
CA ARG A 1266 -16.33 38.07 7.14
C ARG A 1266 -15.70 36.78 6.66
N PHE A 1267 -16.03 35.68 7.30
CA PHE A 1267 -15.61 34.34 6.90
C PHE A 1267 -16.80 33.57 6.32
N GLY A 1268 -16.55 32.80 5.27
CA GLY A 1268 -17.55 31.97 4.59
C GLY A 1268 -18.25 32.67 3.42
N GLU A 1269 -19.38 32.09 3.01
CA GLU A 1269 -20.24 32.61 1.94
C GLU A 1269 -21.46 33.34 2.50
N ARG A 1270 -21.98 34.29 1.72
CA ARG A 1270 -23.24 34.96 2.05
C ARG A 1270 -24.46 34.06 1.83
N PHE A 1271 -24.48 33.34 0.70
CA PHE A 1271 -25.64 32.59 0.20
C PHE A 1271 -25.41 31.08 0.30
#